data_AF-A0A1G1T5L6-F1
#
_entry.id   AF-A0A1G1T5L6-F1
#
_cell.length_a   1.000
_cell.length_b   1.000
_cell.length_c   1.000
_cell.angle_alpha   90.00
_cell.angle_beta   90.00
_cell.angle_gamma   90.00
#
_symmetry.space_group_name_H-M   'P 1'
#
loop_
_entity.id
_entity.type
_entity.pdbx_description
1 polymer ?
#
loop_
_entity_poly.entity_id
_entity_poly.type
_entity_poly.pdbx_seq_one_letter_code
_entity_poly.pdbx_strand_id
1 'polypeptide(L)'
;MTYKILRTYLVLPALAATAVGLSMWSNVQHTPLEASSHREAPLIADDPVADNTDLYAFRDPNAADRVVVIANYIPFELPHGGPNYSTFGENVRYEVHVKNDGSTNVDDITYRFTFTRTNEDPTTFFNIRLNKQNLKTTYICEKLVDGVSQGNIITGGVVPPNNIGPRSIESPVGLGAPNYESLRTNAITTASGSGGERILCAPSDDPFFADLGAIFDLAGLRPANATDGLSRKNTHSIALSIPIQTLQKTGRAVTTAANILDSDFVIGVWASASRPQLRTFDANTGEGASGAWVQVSRLGMPLTNEVINPLGSKDAWNAASPYFEAAITDDYLSNPELGLYTADNAPVAPAAPKTAGQTFFGEAVPALNALRMQTKSLAGQPVIGPDGFDFRNQANGLSGLAGSPLVTGTAFDPTLFGPYLLVPGKPRSADIKPIFHTGVPNLPPYQLATGKTPLSTGNAAVNPLSAGKPFVNNFLPLTASGRTNPGGDMLRLNMAVPTTDRSSADFSNQGLLQAAVLGLTDPRFNANASLQFIPNMDGFPNGRRLEDAVDQIELKAIGGLVLAATGLYFDDFMPGSTSGITPKLLAEVTFTTGVEVNDTTFRSSFPYVQTPWRGTGSASGPTNVRVIPDLTVNTVMPVDAGEYNNVTVTSSGVAIFNGPIRINGTLTVQTGGVLSTRGVLATSCLPITGPGSFVLQAGATLRVCDADGIAAGGATGAIQLTGSRTFSPDASYEFNGLEPQRTGTGLPSQVRSLTVNNAAGLTLNNGGVRIVQTLALTNGNLTTSTAQLLTLLSTPTAGTALVVNTNGAVTGPAVMQRAIDPAFNAGLGYRHYSSPVSNTTLADLATPGFTPVFNQAYNTAAVPNNVTPFPTVFGYNQARVVSAANSVEAFDQGFVVPSASDPMGLLTGYTVNIGANQVVDLNGTLNNGPISRSNLTRGSQPQSGWQFLGNPYPSPLDFSQTAGVTRTNVDDAVYVFQSTGQYTGQYRSYVNGVGNPLVASMQGFFTRVSAGQTTGSFALNNAARVTTFAAAPSFNRGTSETRPLVKLRLQNSSPLIDETSVYFEQGATPAFDARFDAYKLTNSSRLNVSSIIASDELSVNGLPMLVGTVTVPLNLTVPATGSYTLNAVDLLNFGAGTLVYLLDTETGARINLAEQPTYTFKAQALNMPGRFSLRFGPAAAPLATTAAALANQVQLFPNPAHSSFTLLLPAELGRVPVTARLYNQIGQLVTQRTLAVTAAGASAQFDVSGLAPGVYSLRLTGGPAPVVKRVVVE
;
A
#
# COMPACT_ATOMS: atom_id res chain seq x y z
N MET A 1 -42.20 -59.77 16.03
CA MET A 1 -42.92 -58.47 16.00
C MET A 1 -42.24 -57.59 14.98
N THR A 2 -42.73 -57.58 13.73
CA THR A 2 -43.59 -56.54 13.09
C THR A 2 -42.76 -55.31 12.68
N TYR A 3 -42.31 -55.14 11.43
CA TYR A 3 -42.96 -54.90 10.12
C TYR A 3 -43.55 -53.49 9.88
N LYS A 4 -43.08 -52.91 8.75
CA LYS A 4 -43.81 -52.17 7.68
C LYS A 4 -44.48 -50.84 8.07
N ILE A 5 -44.51 -49.82 7.22
CA ILE A 5 -45.21 -49.70 5.91
C ILE A 5 -44.63 -48.40 5.25
N LEU A 6 -44.36 -48.20 3.95
CA LEU A 6 -45.08 -48.49 2.69
C LEU A 6 -44.08 -48.51 1.48
N ARG A 7 -44.47 -49.22 0.41
CA ARG A 7 -43.82 -49.44 -0.91
C ARG A 7 -44.20 -48.32 -1.90
N THR A 8 -43.48 -48.09 -3.00
CA THR A 8 -43.76 -48.69 -4.35
C THR A 8 -42.61 -48.42 -5.35
N TYR A 9 -42.29 -49.44 -6.15
CA TYR A 9 -41.28 -49.53 -7.22
C TYR A 9 -41.93 -49.41 -8.62
N LEU A 10 -41.17 -48.93 -9.64
CA LEU A 10 -41.11 -49.35 -11.06
C LEU A 10 -40.29 -48.28 -11.85
N VAL A 11 -39.02 -48.47 -12.22
CA VAL A 11 -38.44 -49.21 -13.37
C VAL A 11 -38.65 -48.51 -14.74
N LEU A 12 -37.52 -47.96 -15.24
CA LEU A 12 -37.10 -47.62 -16.62
C LEU A 12 -37.86 -46.53 -17.43
N PRO A 13 -37.17 -45.75 -18.33
CA PRO A 13 -35.77 -45.91 -18.78
C PRO A 13 -34.90 -44.63 -18.72
N ALA A 14 -33.60 -44.82 -18.49
CA ALA A 14 -32.46 -44.42 -19.34
C ALA A 14 -32.57 -43.30 -20.41
N LEU A 15 -33.37 -42.23 -20.22
CA LEU A 15 -33.49 -41.16 -21.23
C LEU A 15 -33.59 -39.73 -20.68
N ALA A 16 -33.56 -39.52 -19.35
CA ALA A 16 -33.67 -38.18 -18.76
C ALA A 16 -32.41 -37.68 -18.02
N ALA A 17 -31.46 -38.56 -17.67
CA ALA A 17 -30.27 -38.15 -16.92
C ALA A 17 -29.10 -37.68 -17.83
N THR A 18 -29.11 -38.06 -19.11
CA THR A 18 -28.22 -37.48 -20.14
C THR A 18 -28.71 -36.10 -20.60
N ALA A 19 -29.92 -35.68 -20.25
CA ALA A 19 -30.49 -34.37 -20.57
C ALA A 19 -30.25 -33.30 -19.48
N VAL A 20 -29.84 -33.70 -18.26
CA VAL A 20 -29.47 -32.77 -17.18
C VAL A 20 -27.95 -32.53 -17.15
N GLY A 21 -27.17 -33.48 -17.67
CA GLY A 21 -25.72 -33.34 -17.93
C GLY A 21 -25.35 -32.56 -19.20
N LEU A 22 -26.33 -32.25 -20.06
CA LEU A 22 -26.17 -31.38 -21.25
C LEU A 22 -26.83 -30.00 -21.07
N SER A 23 -27.56 -29.75 -19.97
CA SER A 23 -28.20 -28.45 -19.68
C SER A 23 -27.48 -27.61 -18.61
N MET A 24 -26.42 -28.14 -18.00
CA MET A 24 -25.52 -27.38 -17.12
C MET A 24 -24.13 -27.15 -17.74
N TRP A 25 -23.96 -27.55 -19.01
CA TRP A 25 -22.85 -27.16 -19.89
C TRP A 25 -23.28 -26.17 -20.98
N SER A 26 -24.39 -25.45 -20.74
CA SER A 26 -24.92 -24.43 -21.64
C SER A 26 -25.33 -23.12 -20.93
N ASN A 27 -24.85 -22.87 -19.70
CA ASN A 27 -25.25 -21.69 -18.92
C ASN A 27 -24.09 -20.84 -18.37
N VAL A 28 -22.94 -20.82 -19.06
CA VAL A 28 -22.04 -19.65 -19.10
C VAL A 28 -21.37 -19.58 -20.48
N GLN A 29 -22.18 -19.63 -21.53
CA GLN A 29 -21.90 -18.78 -22.68
C GLN A 29 -22.94 -17.68 -22.61
N HIS A 30 -22.68 -16.68 -21.76
CA HIS A 30 -23.09 -15.35 -22.16
C HIS A 30 -22.32 -15.07 -23.44
N THR A 31 -22.91 -15.39 -24.59
CA THR A 31 -22.82 -14.44 -25.70
C THR A 31 -23.49 -13.19 -25.15
N PRO A 32 -22.76 -12.12 -24.78
CA PRO A 32 -23.44 -10.84 -24.76
C PRO A 32 -24.11 -10.71 -26.13
N LEU A 33 -25.41 -10.40 -26.14
CA LEU A 33 -25.97 -9.74 -27.31
C LEU A 33 -25.06 -8.53 -27.52
N GLU A 34 -24.25 -8.56 -28.58
CA GLU A 34 -23.43 -7.41 -28.98
C GLU A 34 -24.41 -6.34 -29.46
N ALA A 35 -24.74 -5.41 -28.56
CA ALA A 35 -25.56 -4.25 -28.83
C ALA A 35 -24.63 -3.02 -28.82
N SER A 36 -24.51 -2.35 -29.97
CA SER A 36 -23.74 -1.11 -30.13
C SER A 36 -24.09 -0.35 -31.42
N SER A 37 -23.54 0.86 -31.64
CA SER A 37 -23.64 1.79 -32.82
C SER A 37 -23.38 1.18 -34.20
N HIS A 38 -23.07 -0.09 -34.22
CA HIS A 38 -22.83 -0.96 -35.33
C HIS A 38 -23.92 -2.01 -35.20
N ARG A 39 -24.93 -1.98 -36.09
CA ARG A 39 -26.26 -2.61 -35.90
C ARG A 39 -27.20 -1.80 -35.02
N GLU A 40 -27.31 -0.51 -35.34
CA GLU A 40 -28.06 0.50 -34.59
C GLU A 40 -29.57 0.25 -34.55
N ALA A 41 -30.12 -0.55 -35.47
CA ALA A 41 -31.54 -0.93 -35.51
C ALA A 41 -31.75 -2.43 -35.78
N PRO A 42 -32.88 -3.03 -35.32
CA PRO A 42 -33.15 -4.45 -35.52
C PRO A 42 -33.05 -4.94 -36.98
N LEU A 43 -33.60 -4.21 -37.96
CA LEU A 43 -33.59 -4.68 -39.36
C LEU A 43 -32.21 -4.57 -40.01
N ILE A 44 -31.44 -3.53 -39.67
CA ILE A 44 -30.11 -3.35 -40.25
C ILE A 44 -29.09 -4.32 -39.65
N ALA A 45 -29.31 -4.76 -38.41
CA ALA A 45 -28.52 -5.82 -37.76
C ALA A 45 -28.51 -7.14 -38.56
N ASP A 46 -29.61 -7.43 -39.26
CA ASP A 46 -29.78 -8.60 -40.14
C ASP A 46 -29.26 -8.36 -41.58
N ASP A 47 -28.85 -7.13 -41.92
CA ASP A 47 -28.29 -6.75 -43.23
C ASP A 47 -26.97 -5.97 -43.08
N PRO A 48 -25.90 -6.62 -42.58
CA PRO A 48 -24.64 -5.96 -42.24
C PRO A 48 -23.95 -5.29 -43.43
N VAL A 49 -24.30 -5.64 -44.68
CA VAL A 49 -23.68 -5.06 -45.88
C VAL A 49 -24.24 -3.65 -46.19
N ALA A 50 -25.45 -3.34 -45.72
CA ALA A 50 -26.05 -2.00 -45.81
C ALA A 50 -25.92 -1.16 -44.53
N ASP A 51 -25.40 -1.76 -43.46
CA ASP A 51 -25.22 -1.13 -42.15
C ASP A 51 -24.16 -0.02 -42.23
N ASN A 52 -24.61 1.23 -42.04
CA ASN A 52 -23.79 2.44 -42.01
C ASN A 52 -23.38 2.70 -40.58
N THR A 53 -22.11 2.51 -40.29
CA THR A 53 -21.65 2.44 -38.90
C THR A 53 -21.27 3.81 -38.35
N ASP A 54 -20.58 4.62 -39.16
CA ASP A 54 -20.12 5.95 -38.77
C ASP A 54 -19.96 6.89 -39.96
N LEU A 55 -20.28 8.17 -39.72
CA LEU A 55 -19.98 9.27 -40.62
C LEU A 55 -19.04 10.27 -39.95
N TYR A 56 -18.05 10.73 -40.70
CA TYR A 56 -17.10 11.78 -40.33
C TYR A 56 -17.08 12.84 -41.40
N ALA A 57 -17.03 14.11 -40.99
CA ALA A 57 -16.91 15.25 -41.89
C ALA A 57 -16.09 16.34 -41.20
N PHE A 58 -14.88 16.61 -41.69
CA PHE A 58 -13.98 17.58 -41.06
C PHE A 58 -13.11 18.30 -42.09
N ARG A 59 -12.67 19.51 -41.75
CA ARG A 59 -11.76 20.28 -42.59
C ARG A 59 -10.37 19.61 -42.59
N ASP A 60 -9.76 19.47 -43.75
CA ASP A 60 -8.49 18.74 -43.89
C ASP A 60 -7.35 19.50 -43.18
N PRO A 61 -6.66 18.89 -42.19
CA PRO A 61 -5.57 19.53 -41.46
C PRO A 61 -4.32 19.78 -42.32
N ASN A 62 -4.16 19.06 -43.44
CA ASN A 62 -3.01 19.17 -44.34
C ASN A 62 -3.32 19.90 -45.65
N ALA A 63 -4.60 20.17 -45.95
CA ALA A 63 -5.02 20.87 -47.17
C ALA A 63 -6.13 21.87 -46.85
N ALA A 64 -5.75 23.13 -46.70
CA ALA A 64 -6.61 24.15 -46.10
C ALA A 64 -7.92 24.47 -46.85
N ASP A 65 -7.97 24.11 -48.12
CA ASP A 65 -9.04 24.31 -49.07
C ASP A 65 -9.91 23.06 -49.28
N ARG A 66 -9.77 22.03 -48.44
CA ARG A 66 -10.47 20.75 -48.61
C ARG A 66 -11.18 20.27 -47.33
N VAL A 67 -12.22 19.47 -47.55
CA VAL A 67 -12.96 18.72 -46.53
C VAL A 67 -12.76 17.24 -46.75
N VAL A 68 -12.63 16.50 -45.66
CA VAL A 68 -12.61 15.04 -45.65
C VAL A 68 -13.97 14.56 -45.19
N VAL A 69 -14.58 13.65 -45.95
CA VAL A 69 -15.80 12.93 -45.58
C VAL A 69 -15.51 11.44 -45.59
N ILE A 70 -15.87 10.73 -44.53
CA ILE A 70 -15.66 9.28 -44.41
C ILE A 70 -16.97 8.66 -43.95
N ALA A 71 -17.55 7.77 -44.76
CA ALA A 71 -18.69 6.95 -44.39
C ALA A 71 -18.24 5.50 -44.26
N ASN A 72 -18.40 4.93 -43.08
CA ASN A 72 -18.05 3.55 -42.79
C ASN A 72 -19.28 2.65 -42.91
N TYR A 73 -19.05 1.45 -43.41
CA TYR A 73 -20.07 0.43 -43.61
C TYR A 73 -19.52 -0.92 -43.20
N ILE A 74 -20.42 -1.84 -42.88
CA ILE A 74 -20.11 -3.23 -42.54
C ILE A 74 -19.39 -3.31 -41.17
N PRO A 75 -20.15 -3.57 -40.10
CA PRO A 75 -19.58 -3.57 -38.77
C PRO A 75 -18.83 -4.86 -38.42
N PHE A 76 -17.96 -4.77 -37.40
CA PHE A 76 -17.37 -5.90 -36.68
C PHE A 76 -16.62 -6.92 -37.56
N GLU A 77 -15.97 -6.47 -38.63
CA GLU A 77 -15.30 -7.40 -39.54
C GLU A 77 -14.08 -8.02 -38.86
N LEU A 78 -14.13 -9.35 -38.66
CA LEU A 78 -13.00 -10.09 -38.14
C LEU A 78 -11.89 -10.14 -39.21
N PRO A 79 -10.65 -9.74 -38.88
CA PRO A 79 -9.53 -9.79 -39.84
C PRO A 79 -9.28 -11.19 -40.42
N HIS A 80 -9.62 -12.22 -39.64
CA HIS A 80 -9.45 -13.63 -39.94
C HIS A 80 -10.75 -14.32 -40.37
N GLY A 81 -11.82 -13.57 -40.62
CA GLY A 81 -13.16 -14.07 -40.98
C GLY A 81 -13.30 -14.69 -42.37
N GLY A 82 -12.25 -15.35 -42.88
CA GLY A 82 -12.28 -16.06 -44.15
C GLY A 82 -13.07 -17.39 -44.09
N PRO A 83 -13.22 -18.12 -45.22
CA PRO A 83 -12.61 -17.88 -46.54
C PRO A 83 -13.31 -16.81 -47.39
N ASN A 84 -14.52 -16.39 -47.02
CA ASN A 84 -15.28 -15.33 -47.67
C ASN A 84 -15.22 -14.07 -46.81
N TYR A 85 -14.35 -13.14 -47.20
CA TYR A 85 -14.17 -11.89 -46.47
C TYR A 85 -15.24 -10.86 -46.86
N SER A 86 -15.58 -9.96 -45.93
CA SER A 86 -16.51 -8.86 -46.16
C SER A 86 -16.07 -7.94 -47.32
N THR A 87 -17.04 -7.38 -48.04
CA THR A 87 -16.81 -6.36 -49.07
C THR A 87 -18.15 -5.66 -49.41
N PHE A 88 -18.10 -4.46 -49.99
CA PHE A 88 -19.29 -3.72 -50.41
C PHE A 88 -20.21 -4.56 -51.33
N GLY A 89 -21.53 -4.46 -51.13
CA GLY A 89 -22.53 -5.26 -51.86
C GLY A 89 -22.89 -4.71 -53.23
N GLU A 90 -23.23 -5.62 -54.15
CA GLU A 90 -23.61 -5.29 -55.55
C GLU A 90 -25.07 -4.82 -55.67
N ASN A 91 -25.93 -5.19 -54.71
CA ASN A 91 -27.34 -4.80 -54.61
C ASN A 91 -27.58 -3.75 -53.51
N VAL A 92 -26.56 -2.96 -53.20
CA VAL A 92 -26.63 -1.81 -52.30
C VAL A 92 -26.34 -0.55 -53.09
N ARG A 93 -27.13 0.49 -52.87
CA ARG A 93 -26.78 1.84 -53.28
C ARG A 93 -26.25 2.58 -52.07
N TYR A 94 -24.96 2.90 -52.08
CA TYR A 94 -24.31 3.71 -51.05
C TYR A 94 -24.23 5.16 -51.50
N GLU A 95 -24.66 6.09 -50.67
CA GLU A 95 -24.69 7.51 -51.01
C GLU A 95 -24.12 8.35 -49.85
N VAL A 96 -23.31 9.35 -50.21
CA VAL A 96 -22.89 10.45 -49.33
C VAL A 96 -23.56 11.71 -49.85
N HIS A 97 -24.29 12.38 -48.99
CA HIS A 97 -25.14 13.51 -49.31
C HIS A 97 -24.61 14.77 -48.65
N VAL A 98 -24.64 15.89 -49.37
CA VAL A 98 -24.23 17.20 -48.87
C VAL A 98 -25.33 18.22 -49.12
N LYS A 99 -25.67 18.93 -48.04
CA LYS A 99 -26.57 20.07 -48.02
C LYS A 99 -25.78 21.35 -47.82
N ASN A 100 -26.01 22.37 -48.64
CA ASN A 100 -25.41 23.69 -48.52
C ASN A 100 -26.44 24.82 -48.66
N ASP A 101 -27.68 24.52 -49.04
CA ASP A 101 -28.82 25.45 -49.10
C ASP A 101 -30.05 24.86 -48.40
N GLY A 102 -30.35 25.33 -47.18
CA GLY A 102 -31.51 24.89 -46.41
C GLY A 102 -32.88 25.19 -47.02
N SER A 103 -32.99 25.94 -48.11
CA SER A 103 -34.27 26.35 -48.71
C SER A 103 -34.96 25.26 -49.55
N THR A 104 -34.27 24.14 -49.84
CA THR A 104 -34.81 23.03 -50.65
C THR A 104 -34.95 21.71 -49.87
N ASN A 105 -35.79 20.81 -50.37
CA ASN A 105 -36.10 19.50 -49.74
C ASN A 105 -35.31 18.32 -50.33
N VAL A 106 -34.21 18.60 -51.02
CA VAL A 106 -33.35 17.60 -51.67
C VAL A 106 -31.89 17.91 -51.34
N ASP A 107 -31.02 16.91 -51.46
CA ASP A 107 -29.58 17.11 -51.34
C ASP A 107 -29.07 17.99 -52.49
N ASP A 108 -28.18 18.93 -52.17
CA ASP A 108 -27.60 19.84 -53.17
C ASP A 108 -26.48 19.12 -53.94
N ILE A 109 -25.79 18.18 -53.27
CA ILE A 109 -24.76 17.32 -53.88
C ILE A 109 -24.90 15.90 -53.34
N THR A 110 -24.86 14.89 -54.23
CA THR A 110 -24.82 13.47 -53.83
C THR A 110 -23.65 12.77 -54.55
N TYR A 111 -22.87 11.99 -53.80
CA TYR A 111 -21.91 11.03 -54.33
C TYR A 111 -22.49 9.64 -54.19
N ARG A 112 -22.80 8.99 -55.32
CA ARG A 112 -23.39 7.66 -55.37
C ARG A 112 -22.38 6.62 -55.80
N PHE A 113 -22.25 5.56 -55.02
CA PHE A 113 -21.33 4.46 -55.28
C PHE A 113 -22.10 3.20 -55.67
N THR A 114 -21.66 2.55 -56.74
CA THR A 114 -22.16 1.24 -57.16
C THR A 114 -20.98 0.30 -57.35
N PHE A 115 -21.05 -0.87 -56.72
CA PHE A 115 -19.96 -1.84 -56.67
C PHE A 115 -20.26 -3.06 -57.56
N THR A 116 -19.22 -3.62 -58.16
CA THR A 116 -19.28 -4.86 -58.96
C THR A 116 -18.19 -5.81 -58.49
N ARG A 117 -18.49 -7.11 -58.43
CA ARG A 117 -17.56 -8.16 -58.01
C ARG A 117 -17.25 -9.10 -59.18
N THR A 118 -16.03 -9.61 -59.24
CA THR A 118 -15.62 -10.60 -60.25
C THR A 118 -14.66 -11.62 -59.66
N ASN A 119 -14.79 -12.89 -60.09
CA ASN A 119 -13.83 -13.95 -59.76
C ASN A 119 -12.80 -14.10 -60.88
N GLU A 120 -11.53 -13.79 -60.62
CA GLU A 120 -10.44 -13.93 -61.61
C GLU A 120 -9.95 -15.38 -61.76
N ASP A 121 -10.15 -16.23 -60.74
CA ASP A 121 -9.89 -17.67 -60.77
C ASP A 121 -11.00 -18.47 -60.06
N PRO A 122 -12.13 -18.74 -60.72
CA PRO A 122 -13.24 -19.47 -60.10
C PRO A 122 -12.92 -20.95 -59.78
N THR A 123 -11.72 -21.45 -60.12
CA THR A 123 -11.34 -22.85 -59.91
C THR A 123 -10.77 -23.15 -58.51
N THR A 124 -10.74 -22.16 -57.61
CA THR A 124 -10.17 -22.27 -56.26
C THR A 124 -11.06 -21.69 -55.18
N PHE A 125 -10.96 -22.28 -53.98
CA PHE A 125 -11.59 -21.73 -52.78
C PHE A 125 -10.75 -20.62 -52.12
N PHE A 126 -9.44 -20.53 -52.43
CA PHE A 126 -8.62 -19.41 -51.96
C PHE A 126 -9.06 -18.10 -52.60
N ASN A 127 -9.26 -17.06 -51.78
CA ASN A 127 -9.61 -15.72 -52.26
C ASN A 127 -8.49 -15.13 -53.15
N ILE A 128 -7.22 -15.43 -52.85
CA ILE A 128 -6.07 -14.92 -53.60
C ILE A 128 -5.07 -16.05 -53.83
N ARG A 129 -4.63 -16.22 -55.09
CA ARG A 129 -3.46 -17.03 -55.47
C ARG A 129 -2.94 -16.63 -56.85
N LEU A 130 -1.65 -16.86 -57.11
CA LEU A 130 -1.04 -16.75 -58.45
C LEU A 130 -1.39 -15.44 -59.18
N ASN A 131 -1.27 -14.32 -58.47
CA ASN A 131 -1.56 -12.97 -58.95
C ASN A 131 -3.02 -12.74 -59.39
N LYS A 132 -3.97 -13.54 -58.87
CA LYS A 132 -5.41 -13.41 -59.11
C LYS A 132 -6.17 -13.27 -57.80
N GLN A 133 -7.25 -12.48 -57.83
CA GLN A 133 -8.17 -12.23 -56.73
C GLN A 133 -9.60 -12.65 -57.11
N ASN A 134 -10.21 -13.51 -56.29
CA ASN A 134 -11.63 -13.81 -56.30
C ASN A 134 -12.39 -12.81 -55.43
N LEU A 135 -13.65 -12.55 -55.77
CA LEU A 135 -14.43 -11.45 -55.20
C LEU A 135 -13.68 -10.11 -55.32
N LYS A 136 -13.00 -9.89 -56.45
CA LYS A 136 -12.38 -8.60 -56.75
C LYS A 136 -13.46 -7.56 -56.96
N THR A 137 -13.46 -6.55 -56.11
CA THR A 137 -14.49 -5.51 -56.09
C THR A 137 -13.98 -4.23 -56.77
N THR A 138 -14.76 -3.71 -57.71
CA THR A 138 -14.56 -2.40 -58.35
C THR A 138 -15.79 -1.53 -58.13
N TYR A 139 -15.67 -0.22 -58.37
CA TYR A 139 -16.77 0.71 -58.19
C TYR A 139 -16.82 1.81 -59.26
N ILE A 140 -18.03 2.31 -59.46
CA ILE A 140 -18.29 3.60 -60.09
C ILE A 140 -18.71 4.61 -59.02
N CYS A 141 -18.31 5.87 -59.19
CA CYS A 141 -18.81 6.99 -58.40
C CYS A 141 -19.51 7.97 -59.35
N GLU A 142 -20.81 8.16 -59.16
CA GLU A 142 -21.64 9.16 -59.85
C GLU A 142 -21.80 10.37 -58.94
N LYS A 143 -21.62 11.58 -59.49
CA LYS A 143 -21.91 12.83 -58.79
C LYS A 143 -23.22 13.41 -59.29
N LEU A 144 -24.10 13.78 -58.38
CA LEU A 144 -25.33 14.53 -58.66
C LEU A 144 -25.21 15.92 -58.04
N VAL A 145 -25.69 16.94 -58.74
CA VAL A 145 -25.81 18.32 -58.25
C VAL A 145 -27.25 18.76 -58.48
N ASP A 146 -27.93 19.22 -57.43
CA ASP A 146 -29.37 19.54 -57.42
C ASP A 146 -30.24 18.40 -57.97
N GLY A 147 -29.88 17.16 -57.64
CA GLY A 147 -30.54 15.94 -58.13
C GLY A 147 -30.25 15.57 -59.59
N VAL A 148 -29.46 16.36 -60.32
CA VAL A 148 -29.09 16.11 -61.73
C VAL A 148 -27.72 15.43 -61.80
N SER A 149 -27.66 14.27 -62.46
CA SER A 149 -26.40 13.55 -62.70
C SER A 149 -25.43 14.39 -63.51
N GLN A 150 -24.20 14.51 -62.99
CA GLN A 150 -23.04 15.09 -63.65
C GLN A 150 -22.20 14.00 -64.37
N GLY A 151 -22.71 12.77 -64.41
CA GLY A 151 -22.02 11.59 -64.93
C GLY A 151 -21.14 10.88 -63.90
N ASN A 152 -20.50 9.80 -64.36
CA ASN A 152 -19.57 9.02 -63.57
C ASN A 152 -18.23 9.76 -63.47
N ILE A 153 -17.90 10.22 -62.27
CA ILE A 153 -16.62 10.87 -61.98
C ILE A 153 -15.51 9.84 -61.69
N ILE A 154 -15.89 8.57 -61.44
CA ILE A 154 -15.00 7.40 -61.43
C ILE A 154 -15.74 6.24 -62.11
N THR A 155 -15.09 5.55 -63.05
CA THR A 155 -15.70 4.42 -63.81
C THR A 155 -15.03 3.07 -63.58
N GLY A 156 -13.89 3.03 -62.89
CA GLY A 156 -13.09 1.82 -62.69
C GLY A 156 -12.27 1.88 -61.40
N GLY A 157 -12.85 2.47 -60.34
CA GLY A 157 -12.21 2.50 -59.04
C GLY A 157 -12.05 1.09 -58.48
N VAL A 158 -10.96 0.83 -57.77
CA VAL A 158 -10.65 -0.50 -57.21
C VAL A 158 -10.81 -0.46 -55.70
N VAL A 159 -11.43 -1.49 -55.13
CA VAL A 159 -11.37 -1.76 -53.69
C VAL A 159 -10.20 -2.71 -53.46
N PRO A 160 -9.17 -2.34 -52.67
CA PRO A 160 -8.07 -3.25 -52.38
C PRO A 160 -8.60 -4.51 -51.67
N PRO A 161 -7.97 -5.69 -51.85
CA PRO A 161 -8.41 -6.90 -51.17
C PRO A 161 -8.38 -6.75 -49.65
N ASN A 162 -9.09 -7.60 -48.93
CA ASN A 162 -8.91 -7.73 -47.47
C ASN A 162 -7.46 -8.09 -47.11
N ASN A 163 -6.97 -7.63 -45.95
CA ASN A 163 -5.60 -7.91 -45.48
C ASN A 163 -5.48 -9.33 -44.89
N ILE A 164 -5.65 -10.33 -45.75
CA ILE A 164 -5.75 -11.75 -45.36
C ILE A 164 -4.49 -12.21 -44.62
N GLY A 165 -3.30 -11.89 -45.13
CA GLY A 165 -2.03 -12.30 -44.55
C GLY A 165 -0.86 -12.19 -45.53
N PRO A 166 0.40 -12.34 -45.07
CA PRO A 166 1.60 -12.13 -45.89
C PRO A 166 1.63 -13.06 -47.10
N ARG A 167 1.12 -14.29 -46.96
CA ARG A 167 1.12 -15.27 -48.05
C ARG A 167 0.21 -14.84 -49.20
N SER A 168 -0.99 -14.32 -48.89
CA SER A 168 -1.93 -13.86 -49.91
C SER A 168 -1.51 -12.53 -50.51
N ILE A 169 -0.97 -11.60 -49.71
CA ILE A 169 -0.67 -10.24 -50.16
C ILE A 169 0.74 -10.13 -50.75
N GLU A 170 1.76 -10.59 -50.03
CA GLU A 170 3.16 -10.24 -50.29
C GLU A 170 3.94 -11.33 -51.04
N SER A 171 3.49 -12.59 -50.98
CA SER A 171 4.25 -13.69 -51.55
C SER A 171 4.03 -13.88 -53.06
N PRO A 172 4.99 -14.50 -53.79
CA PRO A 172 4.84 -14.82 -55.21
C PRO A 172 3.70 -15.80 -55.53
N VAL A 173 3.21 -16.55 -54.54
CA VAL A 173 2.05 -17.44 -54.70
C VAL A 173 0.73 -16.73 -54.40
N GLY A 174 0.77 -15.49 -53.89
CA GLY A 174 -0.35 -14.57 -53.69
C GLY A 174 -0.37 -13.49 -54.76
N LEU A 175 -0.54 -12.21 -54.38
CA LEU A 175 -0.46 -11.05 -55.29
C LEU A 175 0.97 -10.56 -55.55
N GLY A 176 1.96 -10.97 -54.75
CA GLY A 176 3.34 -10.49 -54.88
C GLY A 176 3.52 -8.97 -54.66
N ALA A 177 2.63 -8.34 -53.89
CA ALA A 177 2.72 -6.92 -53.59
C ALA A 177 3.84 -6.63 -52.56
N PRO A 178 4.54 -5.48 -52.62
CA PRO A 178 5.61 -5.18 -51.64
C PRO A 178 5.13 -5.16 -50.18
N ASN A 179 3.90 -4.69 -49.96
CA ASN A 179 3.18 -4.68 -48.69
C ASN A 179 1.72 -4.26 -48.95
N TYR A 180 0.86 -4.42 -47.95
CA TYR A 180 -0.55 -4.04 -48.05
C TYR A 180 -0.74 -2.54 -48.29
N GLU A 181 0.10 -1.71 -47.68
CA GLU A 181 0.06 -0.25 -47.81
C GLU A 181 0.16 0.22 -49.28
N SER A 182 1.02 -0.44 -50.07
CA SER A 182 1.17 -0.16 -51.50
C SER A 182 -0.13 -0.43 -52.27
N LEU A 183 -0.83 -1.53 -51.97
CA LEU A 183 -2.12 -1.85 -52.61
C LEU A 183 -3.18 -0.80 -52.28
N ARG A 184 -3.27 -0.40 -51.01
CA ARG A 184 -4.24 0.60 -50.55
C ARG A 184 -3.96 1.98 -51.13
N THR A 185 -2.70 2.43 -51.13
CA THR A 185 -2.32 3.73 -51.69
C THR A 185 -2.61 3.80 -53.19
N ASN A 186 -2.33 2.73 -53.93
CA ASN A 186 -2.63 2.65 -55.37
C ASN A 186 -4.13 2.62 -55.69
N ALA A 187 -4.99 2.30 -54.72
CA ALA A 187 -6.45 2.33 -54.88
C ALA A 187 -7.05 3.75 -54.72
N ILE A 188 -6.28 4.73 -54.23
CA ILE A 188 -6.73 6.13 -54.16
C ILE A 188 -6.88 6.66 -55.58
N THR A 189 -8.12 6.99 -55.95
CA THR A 189 -8.47 7.45 -57.29
C THR A 189 -8.83 8.93 -57.26
N THR A 190 -8.27 9.71 -58.18
CA THR A 190 -8.69 11.11 -58.39
C THR A 190 -9.84 11.12 -59.38
N ALA A 191 -10.93 11.81 -59.04
CA ALA A 191 -12.11 11.94 -59.87
C ALA A 191 -11.77 12.58 -61.23
N SER A 192 -12.34 12.04 -62.31
CA SER A 192 -12.30 12.63 -63.64
C SER A 192 -13.28 13.80 -63.71
N GLY A 193 -12.80 15.00 -64.03
CA GLY A 193 -13.60 16.23 -64.08
C GLY A 193 -12.83 17.43 -63.53
N SER A 194 -13.47 18.60 -63.45
CA SER A 194 -12.89 19.83 -62.89
C SER A 194 -12.96 19.91 -61.35
N GLY A 195 -13.62 18.95 -60.69
CA GLY A 195 -13.90 18.97 -59.25
C GLY A 195 -12.72 18.57 -58.34
N GLY A 196 -11.73 17.83 -58.84
CA GLY A 196 -10.50 17.52 -58.11
C GLY A 196 -10.70 16.65 -56.86
N GLU A 197 -11.81 15.90 -56.75
CA GLU A 197 -12.08 15.00 -55.64
C GLU A 197 -11.08 13.81 -55.62
N ARG A 198 -10.73 13.33 -54.44
CA ARG A 198 -9.91 12.11 -54.25
C ARG A 198 -10.70 11.12 -53.43
N ILE A 199 -10.78 9.88 -53.89
CA ILE A 199 -11.68 8.87 -53.34
C ILE A 199 -10.90 7.58 -53.05
N LEU A 200 -11.16 6.97 -51.90
CA LEU A 200 -10.77 5.62 -51.54
C LEU A 200 -11.99 4.86 -51.04
N CYS A 201 -12.30 3.72 -51.65
CA CYS A 201 -13.20 2.72 -51.08
C CYS A 201 -12.34 1.53 -50.67
N ALA A 202 -12.24 1.21 -49.38
CA ALA A 202 -11.35 0.17 -48.90
C ALA A 202 -11.77 -0.40 -47.54
N PRO A 203 -11.42 -1.66 -47.22
CA PRO A 203 -11.37 -2.09 -45.84
C PRO A 203 -10.38 -1.23 -45.05
N SER A 204 -10.72 -0.94 -43.80
CA SER A 204 -9.92 -0.20 -42.83
C SER A 204 -10.08 -0.80 -41.45
N ASP A 205 -9.18 -0.42 -40.55
CA ASP A 205 -9.46 -0.48 -39.12
C ASP A 205 -10.70 0.39 -38.82
N ASP A 206 -11.47 -0.01 -37.80
CA ASP A 206 -12.64 0.73 -37.35
C ASP A 206 -12.20 1.99 -36.58
N PRO A 207 -12.49 3.20 -37.07
CA PRO A 207 -12.07 4.41 -36.39
C PRO A 207 -12.94 4.78 -35.18
N PHE A 208 -14.09 4.15 -34.98
CA PHE A 208 -14.90 4.39 -33.80
C PHE A 208 -14.38 3.58 -32.61
N PHE A 209 -14.38 4.20 -31.43
CA PHE A 209 -13.85 3.60 -30.22
C PHE A 209 -14.76 3.93 -29.05
N ALA A 210 -15.18 2.90 -28.31
CA ALA A 210 -15.96 3.05 -27.10
C ALA A 210 -16.05 1.70 -26.37
N ASP A 211 -16.30 1.74 -25.05
CA ASP A 211 -16.64 0.53 -24.31
C ASP A 211 -18.11 0.18 -24.52
N LEU A 212 -18.39 -0.38 -25.69
CA LEU A 212 -19.74 -0.71 -26.13
C LEU A 212 -20.45 -1.65 -25.16
N GLY A 213 -19.73 -2.67 -24.69
CA GLY A 213 -20.25 -3.62 -23.72
C GLY A 213 -20.64 -2.94 -22.42
N ALA A 214 -19.87 -1.96 -21.92
CA ALA A 214 -20.23 -1.21 -20.73
C ALA A 214 -21.38 -0.22 -20.96
N ILE A 215 -21.36 0.52 -22.08
CA ILE A 215 -22.36 1.54 -22.41
C ILE A 215 -23.74 0.89 -22.52
N PHE A 216 -23.85 -0.21 -23.28
CA PHE A 216 -25.14 -0.87 -23.52
C PHE A 216 -25.51 -1.92 -22.45
N ASP A 217 -24.60 -2.26 -21.53
CA ASP A 217 -24.93 -2.92 -20.25
C ASP A 217 -25.34 -1.88 -19.19
N LEU A 218 -26.41 -1.15 -19.52
CA LEU A 218 -27.01 -0.12 -18.67
C LEU A 218 -25.98 0.92 -18.16
N ALA A 219 -25.08 1.36 -19.04
CA ALA A 219 -23.96 2.25 -18.70
C ALA A 219 -23.18 1.77 -17.46
N GLY A 220 -22.88 0.47 -17.38
CA GLY A 220 -21.94 -0.15 -16.44
C GLY A 220 -20.49 0.27 -16.67
N LEU A 221 -20.25 1.58 -16.78
CA LEU A 221 -18.95 2.16 -17.12
C LEU A 221 -17.91 1.72 -16.10
N ARG A 222 -16.74 1.38 -16.64
CA ARG A 222 -15.62 0.82 -15.90
C ARG A 222 -14.34 1.57 -16.27
N PRO A 223 -14.20 2.87 -15.98
CA PRO A 223 -13.13 3.68 -16.56
C PRO A 223 -11.71 3.13 -16.32
N ALA A 224 -11.47 2.47 -15.19
CA ALA A 224 -10.18 1.85 -14.87
C ALA A 224 -9.89 0.54 -15.65
N ASN A 225 -10.92 -0.11 -16.20
CA ASN A 225 -10.87 -1.40 -16.88
C ASN A 225 -11.67 -1.38 -18.20
N ALA A 226 -11.82 -0.21 -18.82
CA ALA A 226 -12.61 -0.05 -20.01
C ALA A 226 -11.98 -0.80 -21.18
N THR A 227 -12.80 -1.41 -22.01
CA THR A 227 -12.37 -2.18 -23.17
C THR A 227 -13.02 -1.62 -24.41
N ASP A 228 -12.22 -1.17 -25.37
CA ASP A 228 -12.72 -0.79 -26.68
C ASP A 228 -13.33 -2.01 -27.38
N GLY A 229 -14.65 -1.97 -27.59
CA GLY A 229 -15.42 -3.06 -28.20
C GLY A 229 -15.14 -3.26 -29.68
N LEU A 230 -14.56 -2.26 -30.35
CA LEU A 230 -14.20 -2.28 -31.77
C LEU A 230 -12.72 -2.53 -32.01
N SER A 231 -11.92 -2.60 -30.93
CA SER A 231 -10.50 -2.88 -31.05
C SER A 231 -10.26 -4.15 -31.87
N ARG A 232 -9.35 -4.00 -32.84
CA ARG A 232 -8.88 -5.06 -33.74
C ARG A 232 -9.97 -5.61 -34.67
N LYS A 233 -11.04 -4.85 -34.89
CA LYS A 233 -12.05 -5.10 -35.91
C LYS A 233 -11.80 -4.20 -37.11
N ASN A 234 -12.28 -4.64 -38.26
CA ASN A 234 -12.27 -3.84 -39.48
C ASN A 234 -13.68 -3.37 -39.81
N THR A 235 -13.73 -2.38 -40.69
CA THR A 235 -14.92 -1.86 -41.38
C THR A 235 -14.56 -1.59 -42.84
N HIS A 236 -15.52 -1.23 -43.68
CA HIS A 236 -15.28 -0.72 -45.03
C HIS A 236 -15.57 0.78 -45.11
N SER A 237 -14.55 1.59 -45.38
CA SER A 237 -14.68 3.04 -45.53
C SER A 237 -14.86 3.46 -46.99
N ILE A 238 -15.79 4.38 -47.21
CA ILE A 238 -15.83 5.29 -48.36
C ILE A 238 -15.27 6.64 -47.89
N ALA A 239 -14.01 6.91 -48.22
CA ALA A 239 -13.32 8.15 -47.86
C ALA A 239 -13.21 9.08 -49.09
N LEU A 240 -13.70 10.30 -48.94
CA LEU A 240 -13.62 11.38 -49.93
C LEU A 240 -12.80 12.53 -49.36
N SER A 241 -11.93 13.10 -50.19
CA SER A 241 -11.33 14.41 -49.95
C SER A 241 -11.77 15.32 -51.08
N ILE A 242 -12.46 16.40 -50.70
CA ILE A 242 -13.30 17.22 -51.60
C ILE A 242 -12.88 18.68 -51.45
N PRO A 243 -12.58 19.41 -52.55
CA PRO A 243 -12.32 20.84 -52.45
C PRO A 243 -13.55 21.61 -51.94
N ILE A 244 -13.35 22.51 -50.97
CA ILE A 244 -14.39 23.35 -50.36
C ILE A 244 -15.19 24.09 -51.42
N GLN A 245 -14.52 24.58 -52.46
CA GLN A 245 -15.16 25.32 -53.55
C GLN A 245 -16.26 24.50 -54.26
N THR A 246 -16.12 23.18 -54.31
CA THR A 246 -17.12 22.29 -54.94
C THR A 246 -18.30 21.97 -54.02
N LEU A 247 -18.15 22.20 -52.71
CA LEU A 247 -19.19 22.02 -51.69
C LEU A 247 -19.92 23.34 -51.38
N GLN A 248 -19.26 24.48 -51.59
CA GLN A 248 -19.82 25.79 -51.33
C GLN A 248 -20.90 26.13 -52.38
N LYS A 249 -22.09 26.52 -51.91
CA LYS A 249 -23.32 26.78 -52.70
C LYS A 249 -23.17 27.66 -53.96
N THR A 250 -22.16 28.51 -54.01
CA THR A 250 -21.89 29.46 -55.11
C THR A 250 -20.47 29.34 -55.67
N GLY A 251 -19.74 28.27 -55.34
CA GLY A 251 -18.38 28.05 -55.84
C GLY A 251 -17.33 29.01 -55.28
N ARG A 252 -17.49 29.54 -54.06
CA ARG A 252 -16.53 30.44 -53.41
C ARG A 252 -15.39 29.67 -52.74
N ALA A 253 -14.17 30.20 -52.84
CA ALA A 253 -13.01 29.70 -52.10
C ALA A 253 -13.09 30.09 -50.61
N VAL A 254 -12.56 29.24 -49.72
CA VAL A 254 -12.58 29.47 -48.25
C VAL A 254 -11.88 30.75 -47.82
N THR A 255 -10.88 31.21 -48.58
CA THR A 255 -10.18 32.49 -48.35
C THR A 255 -11.08 33.71 -48.52
N THR A 256 -12.28 33.55 -49.09
CA THR A 256 -13.29 34.61 -49.24
C THR A 256 -14.32 34.61 -48.12
N ALA A 257 -14.21 33.73 -47.11
CA ALA A 257 -15.06 33.75 -45.93
C ALA A 257 -14.88 35.06 -45.16
N ALA A 258 -15.99 35.66 -44.71
CA ALA A 258 -15.97 36.92 -43.98
C ALA A 258 -15.21 36.81 -42.64
N ASN A 259 -15.32 35.66 -41.98
CA ASN A 259 -14.58 35.27 -40.78
C ASN A 259 -14.74 33.75 -40.54
N ILE A 260 -14.16 33.25 -39.44
CA ILE A 260 -14.19 31.82 -39.09
C ILE A 260 -15.59 31.27 -38.75
N LEU A 261 -16.60 32.13 -38.58
CA LEU A 261 -17.99 31.78 -38.30
C LEU A 261 -18.93 32.16 -39.47
N ASP A 262 -18.42 32.34 -40.69
CA ASP A 262 -19.23 32.71 -41.86
C ASP A 262 -20.29 31.64 -42.16
N SER A 263 -21.56 32.04 -42.20
CA SER A 263 -22.69 31.15 -42.47
C SER A 263 -22.75 30.67 -43.93
N ASP A 264 -22.08 31.34 -44.87
CA ASP A 264 -22.04 30.93 -46.28
C ASP A 264 -21.19 29.68 -46.55
N PHE A 265 -20.44 29.22 -45.55
CA PHE A 265 -19.53 28.08 -45.60
C PHE A 265 -19.98 26.90 -44.74
N VAL A 266 -21.24 26.90 -44.28
CA VAL A 266 -21.82 25.78 -43.54
C VAL A 266 -22.40 24.76 -44.50
N ILE A 267 -22.09 23.49 -44.28
CA ILE A 267 -22.69 22.34 -44.96
C ILE A 267 -23.25 21.34 -43.96
N GLY A 268 -24.30 20.61 -44.35
CA GLY A 268 -24.77 19.40 -43.70
C GLY A 268 -24.31 18.18 -44.48
N VAL A 269 -23.87 17.12 -43.80
CA VAL A 269 -23.42 15.88 -44.42
C VAL A 269 -24.12 14.70 -43.75
N TRP A 270 -24.65 13.78 -44.56
CA TRP A 270 -25.21 12.52 -44.09
C TRP A 270 -24.93 11.41 -45.12
N ALA A 271 -25.01 10.16 -44.70
CA ALA A 271 -24.78 9.00 -45.57
C ALA A 271 -25.96 8.02 -45.47
N SER A 272 -26.20 7.27 -46.54
CA SER A 272 -27.31 6.32 -46.60
C SER A 272 -26.99 5.08 -47.41
N ALA A 273 -27.63 3.97 -47.05
CA ALA A 273 -27.70 2.77 -47.86
C ALA A 273 -29.14 2.49 -48.29
N SER A 274 -29.33 2.13 -49.55
CA SER A 274 -30.62 1.72 -50.12
C SER A 274 -30.56 0.33 -50.75
N ARG A 275 -31.70 -0.38 -50.72
CA ARG A 275 -31.94 -1.70 -51.32
C ARG A 275 -33.03 -1.61 -52.40
N PRO A 276 -33.01 -2.47 -53.43
CA PRO A 276 -34.17 -2.63 -54.30
C PRO A 276 -35.37 -3.18 -53.51
N GLN A 277 -36.58 -2.69 -53.80
CA GLN A 277 -37.80 -3.00 -53.06
C GLN A 277 -38.15 -4.50 -53.05
N LEU A 278 -37.80 -5.24 -54.11
CA LEU A 278 -38.11 -6.66 -54.25
C LEU A 278 -36.84 -7.50 -54.28
N ARG A 279 -36.79 -8.51 -53.41
CA ARG A 279 -35.81 -9.60 -53.42
C ARG A 279 -36.53 -10.91 -53.78
N THR A 280 -36.04 -11.61 -54.80
CA THR A 280 -36.57 -12.88 -55.27
C THR A 280 -35.50 -13.96 -55.18
N PHE A 281 -35.88 -15.21 -54.90
CA PHE A 281 -34.96 -16.34 -54.92
C PHE A 281 -35.37 -17.32 -56.02
N ASP A 282 -34.45 -17.57 -56.95
CA ASP A 282 -34.56 -18.60 -57.98
C ASP A 282 -33.65 -19.79 -57.62
N ALA A 283 -34.14 -21.02 -57.83
CA ALA A 283 -33.41 -22.22 -57.47
C ALA A 283 -32.14 -22.48 -58.32
N ASN A 284 -32.03 -21.88 -59.51
CA ASN A 284 -30.92 -22.07 -60.45
C ASN A 284 -29.96 -20.88 -60.44
N THR A 285 -30.47 -19.65 -60.35
CA THR A 285 -29.64 -18.43 -60.41
C THR A 285 -29.40 -17.78 -59.05
N GLY A 286 -30.07 -18.25 -57.99
CA GLY A 286 -29.94 -17.71 -56.65
C GLY A 286 -30.77 -16.43 -56.43
N GLU A 287 -30.22 -15.52 -55.63
CA GLU A 287 -30.89 -14.27 -55.27
C GLU A 287 -30.90 -13.26 -56.45
N GLY A 288 -32.07 -12.69 -56.73
CA GLY A 288 -32.25 -11.55 -57.63
C GLY A 288 -32.92 -10.37 -56.90
N ALA A 289 -32.67 -9.16 -57.39
CA ALA A 289 -33.25 -7.94 -56.84
C ALA A 289 -33.82 -7.04 -57.96
N SER A 290 -34.96 -6.38 -57.71
CA SER A 290 -35.62 -5.48 -58.66
C SER A 290 -36.50 -4.43 -57.96
N GLY A 291 -37.05 -3.50 -58.73
CA GLY A 291 -37.95 -2.45 -58.23
C GLY A 291 -37.25 -1.14 -57.87
N ALA A 292 -38.00 -0.23 -57.23
CA ALA A 292 -37.47 1.06 -56.78
C ALA A 292 -36.47 0.89 -55.64
N TRP A 293 -35.56 1.86 -55.49
CA TRP A 293 -34.63 1.90 -54.36
C TRP A 293 -35.33 2.43 -53.11
N VAL A 294 -35.13 1.72 -52.00
CA VAL A 294 -35.70 2.04 -50.68
C VAL A 294 -34.53 2.20 -49.72
N GLN A 295 -34.49 3.33 -49.00
CA GLN A 295 -33.51 3.57 -47.95
C GLN A 295 -33.75 2.60 -46.78
N VAL A 296 -32.67 1.98 -46.31
CA VAL A 296 -32.71 1.01 -45.20
C VAL A 296 -31.78 1.37 -44.05
N SER A 297 -30.81 2.25 -44.28
CA SER A 297 -29.94 2.82 -43.26
C SER A 297 -29.61 4.27 -43.63
N ARG A 298 -29.49 5.12 -42.61
CA ARG A 298 -28.98 6.48 -42.71
C ARG A 298 -28.12 6.78 -41.50
N LEU A 299 -27.17 7.69 -41.67
CA LEU A 299 -26.41 8.24 -40.56
C LEU A 299 -25.94 9.65 -40.89
N GLY A 300 -26.39 10.62 -40.10
CA GLY A 300 -25.89 12.00 -40.07
C GLY A 300 -25.12 12.24 -38.78
N MET A 301 -25.82 12.71 -37.75
CA MET A 301 -25.29 12.90 -36.41
C MET A 301 -25.08 11.55 -35.72
N PRO A 302 -23.89 11.30 -35.15
CA PRO A 302 -23.61 10.09 -34.37
C PRO A 302 -24.63 9.89 -33.27
N LEU A 303 -24.85 8.62 -32.89
CA LEU A 303 -25.61 8.21 -31.71
C LEU A 303 -27.08 8.67 -31.65
N THR A 304 -27.59 9.40 -32.65
CA THR A 304 -28.99 9.82 -32.69
C THR A 304 -29.92 8.61 -32.70
N ASN A 305 -29.60 7.58 -33.49
CA ASN A 305 -30.39 6.37 -33.50
C ASN A 305 -30.12 5.48 -32.28
N GLU A 306 -28.94 5.59 -31.69
CA GLU A 306 -28.41 4.74 -30.65
C GLU A 306 -28.95 5.12 -29.27
N VAL A 307 -28.88 6.41 -28.92
CA VAL A 307 -29.13 6.94 -27.57
C VAL A 307 -30.31 7.91 -27.47
N ILE A 308 -30.75 8.54 -28.59
CA ILE A 308 -31.92 9.43 -28.60
C ILE A 308 -33.19 8.65 -28.96
N ASN A 309 -33.15 7.86 -30.03
CA ASN A 309 -34.31 7.09 -30.46
C ASN A 309 -34.49 5.81 -29.62
N PRO A 310 -35.70 5.55 -29.10
CA PRO A 310 -36.00 4.28 -28.43
C PRO A 310 -36.03 3.14 -29.45
N LEU A 311 -35.74 1.91 -28.98
CA LEU A 311 -35.57 0.71 -29.83
C LEU A 311 -36.70 0.52 -30.86
N GLY A 312 -37.95 0.73 -30.47
CA GLY A 312 -39.12 0.53 -31.35
C GLY A 312 -39.28 1.56 -32.48
N SER A 313 -38.50 2.64 -32.49
CA SER A 313 -38.55 3.69 -33.52
C SER A 313 -37.33 3.68 -34.46
N LYS A 314 -36.31 2.88 -34.18
CA LYS A 314 -35.02 2.94 -34.87
C LYS A 314 -35.07 2.56 -36.35
N ASP A 315 -35.82 1.51 -36.69
CA ASP A 315 -35.98 1.09 -38.09
C ASP A 315 -36.76 2.12 -38.92
N ALA A 316 -37.80 2.72 -38.33
CA ALA A 316 -38.60 3.75 -38.98
C ALA A 316 -37.78 5.02 -39.24
N TRP A 317 -36.90 5.37 -38.29
CA TRP A 317 -35.92 6.44 -38.45
C TRP A 317 -34.95 6.11 -39.60
N ASN A 318 -34.33 4.93 -39.60
CA ASN A 318 -33.40 4.48 -40.66
C ASN A 318 -34.01 4.51 -42.07
N ALA A 319 -35.29 4.19 -42.20
CA ALA A 319 -36.00 4.16 -43.48
C ALA A 319 -36.46 5.54 -44.00
N ALA A 320 -36.42 6.59 -43.17
CA ALA A 320 -36.87 7.93 -43.53
C ALA A 320 -35.72 8.82 -44.00
N SER A 321 -35.93 9.73 -44.94
CA SER A 321 -34.92 10.75 -45.24
C SER A 321 -34.89 11.82 -44.12
N PRO A 322 -33.73 12.43 -43.80
CA PRO A 322 -33.64 13.56 -42.85
C PRO A 322 -34.58 14.73 -43.20
N TYR A 323 -35.03 14.78 -44.45
CA TYR A 323 -35.98 15.75 -44.97
C TYR A 323 -37.44 15.53 -44.51
N PHE A 324 -37.79 14.34 -44.07
CA PHE A 324 -39.15 13.98 -43.68
C PHE A 324 -39.16 13.37 -42.29
N GLU A 325 -38.47 14.04 -41.36
CA GLU A 325 -38.36 13.59 -39.98
C GLU A 325 -39.74 13.48 -39.33
N ALA A 326 -40.04 12.32 -38.73
CA ALA A 326 -41.31 12.10 -38.06
C ALA A 326 -41.40 13.00 -36.81
N ALA A 327 -42.59 13.52 -36.53
CA ALA A 327 -42.80 14.37 -35.35
C ALA A 327 -42.41 13.67 -34.04
N ILE A 328 -42.50 12.34 -33.98
CA ILE A 328 -42.15 11.56 -32.80
C ILE A 328 -40.62 11.45 -32.60
N THR A 329 -39.84 11.23 -33.66
CA THR A 329 -38.38 11.15 -33.58
C THR A 329 -37.75 12.51 -33.33
N ASP A 330 -38.32 13.57 -33.92
CA ASP A 330 -37.98 14.96 -33.57
C ASP A 330 -38.25 15.28 -32.09
N ASP A 331 -39.32 14.69 -31.52
CA ASP A 331 -39.70 14.96 -30.14
C ASP A 331 -38.73 14.34 -29.12
N TYR A 332 -38.16 13.18 -29.44
CA TYR A 332 -37.17 12.51 -28.58
C TYR A 332 -35.95 13.40 -28.30
N LEU A 333 -35.56 14.28 -29.22
CA LEU A 333 -34.50 15.28 -28.99
C LEU A 333 -34.83 16.29 -27.89
N SER A 334 -36.12 16.52 -27.61
CA SER A 334 -36.56 17.52 -26.64
C SER A 334 -36.76 16.96 -25.22
N ASN A 335 -36.92 15.64 -25.12
CA ASN A 335 -37.03 14.85 -23.89
C ASN A 335 -36.35 13.49 -24.11
N PRO A 336 -35.02 13.43 -24.25
CA PRO A 336 -34.32 12.21 -24.62
C PRO A 336 -34.45 11.15 -23.52
N GLU A 337 -34.57 9.89 -23.90
CA GLU A 337 -34.68 8.78 -22.94
C GLU A 337 -33.48 8.76 -21.97
N LEU A 338 -32.28 9.03 -22.47
CA LEU A 338 -31.07 9.13 -21.65
C LEU A 338 -31.17 10.23 -20.57
N GLY A 339 -31.98 11.26 -20.79
CA GLY A 339 -32.28 12.30 -19.79
C GLY A 339 -32.98 11.76 -18.54
N LEU A 340 -33.63 10.59 -18.60
CA LEU A 340 -34.21 9.94 -17.42
C LEU A 340 -33.12 9.40 -16.48
N TYR A 341 -31.91 9.15 -16.99
CA TYR A 341 -30.77 8.60 -16.24
C TYR A 341 -29.80 9.68 -15.74
N THR A 342 -29.96 10.94 -16.17
CA THR A 342 -29.19 12.10 -15.69
C THR A 342 -29.99 12.97 -14.72
N ALA A 343 -31.08 12.42 -14.15
CA ALA A 343 -31.86 13.02 -13.08
C ALA A 343 -32.17 11.99 -11.99
N ASP A 344 -32.23 12.44 -10.74
CA ASP A 344 -32.52 11.57 -9.60
C ASP A 344 -34.03 11.51 -9.30
N ASN A 345 -34.53 10.31 -8.99
CA ASN A 345 -35.90 10.06 -8.59
C ASN A 345 -36.20 10.58 -7.18
N ALA A 346 -35.21 10.53 -6.29
CA ALA A 346 -35.20 11.08 -4.94
C ALA A 346 -34.13 12.19 -4.86
N PRO A 347 -34.44 13.42 -5.32
CA PRO A 347 -33.44 14.48 -5.46
C PRO A 347 -32.83 14.88 -4.12
N VAL A 348 -31.51 15.04 -4.09
CA VAL A 348 -30.75 15.55 -2.93
C VAL A 348 -30.50 17.05 -3.10
N ALA A 349 -30.64 17.82 -2.02
CA ALA A 349 -30.33 19.25 -2.03
C ALA A 349 -28.92 19.49 -2.63
N PRO A 350 -28.75 20.46 -3.55
CA PRO A 350 -29.66 21.58 -3.83
C PRO A 350 -30.76 21.33 -4.88
N ALA A 351 -30.86 20.13 -5.47
CA ALA A 351 -31.81 19.86 -6.56
C ALA A 351 -33.29 20.12 -6.17
N ALA A 352 -34.13 20.42 -7.17
CA ALA A 352 -35.57 20.57 -6.99
C ALA A 352 -36.26 19.22 -6.73
N PRO A 353 -37.32 19.20 -5.90
CA PRO A 353 -38.22 18.04 -5.83
C PRO A 353 -38.66 17.61 -7.22
N LYS A 354 -38.78 16.30 -7.44
CA LYS A 354 -39.35 15.81 -8.70
C LYS A 354 -40.83 16.17 -8.81
N THR A 355 -41.28 16.42 -10.03
CA THR A 355 -42.70 16.62 -10.31
C THR A 355 -43.49 15.37 -9.96
N ALA A 356 -44.69 15.54 -9.38
CA ALA A 356 -45.55 14.43 -9.02
C ALA A 356 -45.88 13.56 -10.25
N GLY A 357 -45.75 12.24 -10.10
CA GLY A 357 -46.04 11.27 -11.17
C GLY A 357 -44.87 10.97 -12.12
N GLN A 358 -43.76 11.70 -12.05
CA GLN A 358 -42.56 11.41 -12.84
C GLN A 358 -41.65 10.39 -12.15
N THR A 359 -40.97 9.58 -12.96
CA THR A 359 -39.96 8.60 -12.54
C THR A 359 -38.66 8.88 -13.26
N PHE A 360 -37.58 8.96 -12.51
CA PHE A 360 -36.22 9.05 -13.02
C PHE A 360 -35.40 7.83 -12.56
N PHE A 361 -34.25 7.60 -13.17
CA PHE A 361 -33.42 6.41 -12.99
C PHE A 361 -31.96 6.74 -12.67
N GLY A 362 -31.62 7.99 -12.37
CA GLY A 362 -30.23 8.39 -12.13
C GLY A 362 -29.53 7.61 -11.00
N GLU A 363 -30.27 7.18 -9.99
CA GLU A 363 -29.75 6.34 -8.90
C GLU A 363 -29.56 4.88 -9.30
N ALA A 364 -30.22 4.42 -10.37
CA ALA A 364 -30.11 3.05 -10.86
C ALA A 364 -28.80 2.81 -11.62
N VAL A 365 -28.13 3.88 -12.07
CA VAL A 365 -26.88 3.83 -12.83
C VAL A 365 -25.81 4.70 -12.16
N PRO A 366 -25.17 4.23 -11.08
CA PRO A 366 -24.22 5.02 -10.31
C PRO A 366 -23.03 5.54 -11.12
N ALA A 367 -22.67 4.86 -12.21
CA ALA A 367 -21.60 5.28 -13.11
C ALA A 367 -21.86 6.65 -13.77
N LEU A 368 -23.13 7.03 -13.93
CA LEU A 368 -23.52 8.32 -14.49
C LEU A 368 -23.72 9.40 -13.43
N ASN A 369 -23.38 9.16 -12.15
CA ASN A 369 -23.62 10.10 -11.05
C ASN A 369 -23.00 11.49 -11.24
N ALA A 370 -21.92 11.60 -12.02
CA ALA A 370 -21.29 12.87 -12.35
C ALA A 370 -22.13 13.72 -13.32
N LEU A 371 -23.05 13.10 -14.07
CA LEU A 371 -23.91 13.74 -15.06
C LEU A 371 -25.28 13.99 -14.44
N ARG A 372 -25.56 15.25 -14.09
CA ARG A 372 -26.82 15.62 -13.45
C ARG A 372 -27.39 16.91 -14.01
N MET A 373 -28.50 16.79 -14.74
CA MET A 373 -29.21 17.91 -15.35
C MET A 373 -29.59 18.98 -14.33
N GLN A 374 -29.58 20.24 -14.78
CA GLN A 374 -29.98 21.37 -13.95
C GLN A 374 -31.49 21.34 -13.66
N THR A 375 -31.83 21.39 -12.39
CA THR A 375 -33.22 21.42 -11.90
C THR A 375 -33.62 22.77 -11.32
N LYS A 376 -32.62 23.63 -11.02
CA LYS A 376 -32.77 24.97 -10.44
C LYS A 376 -31.76 25.96 -11.02
N SER A 377 -31.54 25.91 -12.33
CA SER A 377 -30.56 26.79 -12.97
C SER A 377 -30.92 28.26 -12.71
N LEU A 378 -29.96 29.04 -12.20
CA LEU A 378 -30.09 30.46 -11.83
C LEU A 378 -31.14 30.78 -10.74
N ALA A 379 -31.58 29.80 -9.95
CA ALA A 379 -32.56 30.01 -8.88
C ALA A 379 -32.10 31.07 -7.85
N GLY A 380 -32.99 32.01 -7.52
CA GLY A 380 -32.74 33.07 -6.53
C GLY A 380 -31.79 34.19 -6.98
N GLN A 381 -31.35 34.18 -8.23
CA GLN A 381 -30.57 35.29 -8.80
C GLN A 381 -31.48 36.51 -9.09
N PRO A 382 -30.95 37.74 -9.14
CA PRO A 382 -31.77 38.91 -9.45
C PRO A 382 -32.55 38.73 -10.76
N VAL A 383 -33.84 39.06 -10.76
CA VAL A 383 -34.80 38.90 -11.89
C VAL A 383 -35.23 37.44 -12.17
N ILE A 384 -34.50 36.42 -11.70
CA ILE A 384 -34.84 35.00 -11.85
C ILE A 384 -35.39 34.50 -10.49
N GLY A 385 -36.68 34.19 -10.44
CA GLY A 385 -37.39 33.85 -9.19
C GLY A 385 -36.77 32.71 -8.37
N PRO A 386 -37.36 32.37 -7.20
CA PRO A 386 -36.80 31.40 -6.26
C PRO A 386 -36.64 29.98 -6.85
N ASP A 387 -37.37 29.65 -7.91
CA ASP A 387 -37.40 28.30 -8.48
C ASP A 387 -36.40 28.09 -9.64
N GLY A 388 -35.90 29.15 -10.28
CA GLY A 388 -35.00 29.04 -11.43
C GLY A 388 -35.61 28.34 -12.65
N PHE A 389 -34.78 27.68 -13.45
CA PHE A 389 -35.18 26.87 -14.61
C PHE A 389 -34.87 25.38 -14.40
N ASP A 390 -35.84 24.52 -14.70
CA ASP A 390 -35.75 23.06 -14.61
C ASP A 390 -35.67 22.43 -16.01
N PHE A 391 -34.57 21.72 -16.27
CA PHE A 391 -34.28 21.09 -17.56
C PHE A 391 -34.52 19.57 -17.59
N ARG A 392 -35.13 18.99 -16.55
CA ARG A 392 -35.53 17.58 -16.57
C ARG A 392 -36.64 17.31 -17.57
N ASN A 393 -36.68 16.10 -18.12
CA ASN A 393 -37.71 15.72 -19.08
C ASN A 393 -39.12 16.09 -18.58
N GLN A 394 -39.94 16.63 -19.48
CA GLN A 394 -41.30 17.16 -19.23
C GLN A 394 -41.40 18.43 -18.37
N ALA A 395 -40.28 18.99 -17.87
CA ALA A 395 -40.29 20.31 -17.25
C ALA A 395 -40.40 21.43 -18.30
N ASN A 396 -40.70 22.65 -17.87
CA ASN A 396 -40.90 23.77 -18.79
C ASN A 396 -39.58 24.41 -19.29
N GLY A 397 -38.44 24.18 -18.61
CA GLY A 397 -37.18 24.83 -18.97
C GLY A 397 -37.34 26.33 -19.22
N LEU A 398 -36.86 26.79 -20.37
CA LEU A 398 -36.94 28.19 -20.81
C LEU A 398 -38.25 28.57 -21.51
N SER A 399 -39.20 27.64 -21.71
CA SER A 399 -40.41 27.89 -22.52
C SER A 399 -41.29 29.02 -21.99
N GLY A 400 -41.25 29.32 -20.70
CA GLY A 400 -41.96 30.46 -20.11
C GLY A 400 -41.46 31.84 -20.60
N LEU A 401 -40.31 31.88 -21.28
CA LEU A 401 -39.79 33.10 -21.92
C LEU A 401 -40.38 33.34 -23.32
N ALA A 402 -41.13 32.38 -23.87
CA ALA A 402 -41.73 32.53 -25.19
C ALA A 402 -42.66 33.75 -25.24
N GLY A 403 -42.47 34.60 -26.25
CA GLY A 403 -43.25 35.85 -26.42
C GLY A 403 -42.84 37.00 -25.49
N SER A 404 -41.85 36.80 -24.62
CA SER A 404 -41.27 37.88 -23.80
C SER A 404 -40.38 38.81 -24.66
N PRO A 405 -40.34 40.13 -24.40
CA PRO A 405 -39.35 41.02 -25.02
C PRO A 405 -37.89 40.61 -24.76
N LEU A 406 -37.63 39.77 -23.76
CA LEU A 406 -36.28 39.29 -23.41
C LEU A 406 -35.66 38.39 -24.49
N VAL A 407 -36.47 37.71 -25.32
CA VAL A 407 -35.96 36.81 -26.36
C VAL A 407 -35.77 37.50 -27.71
N THR A 408 -36.17 38.76 -27.86
CA THR A 408 -36.06 39.50 -29.13
C THR A 408 -34.60 39.61 -29.60
N GLY A 409 -34.33 39.23 -30.85
CA GLY A 409 -32.99 39.24 -31.45
C GLY A 409 -32.06 38.09 -30.98
N THR A 410 -32.58 37.15 -30.18
CA THR A 410 -31.88 35.93 -29.78
C THR A 410 -32.26 34.75 -30.69
N ALA A 411 -31.60 33.61 -30.54
CA ALA A 411 -31.99 32.37 -31.22
C ALA A 411 -33.38 31.86 -30.80
N PHE A 412 -33.92 32.36 -29.68
CA PHE A 412 -35.28 32.05 -29.22
C PHE A 412 -36.34 33.01 -29.74
N ASP A 413 -35.98 34.00 -30.57
CA ASP A 413 -36.94 34.90 -31.19
C ASP A 413 -37.81 34.14 -32.21
N PRO A 414 -39.13 33.98 -31.97
CA PRO A 414 -39.99 33.24 -32.88
C PRO A 414 -40.17 33.94 -34.22
N THR A 415 -39.84 35.24 -34.33
CA THR A 415 -39.87 35.97 -35.61
C THR A 415 -38.68 35.65 -36.51
N LEU A 416 -37.58 35.14 -35.94
CA LEU A 416 -36.39 34.73 -36.69
C LEU A 416 -36.43 33.25 -37.07
N PHE A 417 -36.81 32.37 -36.13
CA PHE A 417 -36.68 30.91 -36.31
C PHE A 417 -37.94 30.09 -35.92
N GLY A 418 -39.06 30.76 -35.65
CA GLY A 418 -40.28 30.10 -35.17
C GLY A 418 -40.16 29.57 -33.72
N PRO A 419 -41.23 28.97 -33.17
CA PRO A 419 -41.27 28.54 -31.77
C PRO A 419 -40.57 27.19 -31.50
N TYR A 420 -39.65 26.75 -32.36
CA TYR A 420 -39.12 25.38 -32.34
C TYR A 420 -38.23 25.05 -31.13
N LEU A 421 -37.55 26.05 -30.56
CA LEU A 421 -36.58 25.88 -29.47
C LEU A 421 -37.16 26.12 -28.07
N LEU A 422 -38.31 26.81 -27.97
CA LEU A 422 -38.99 27.10 -26.70
C LEU A 422 -40.36 26.43 -26.67
N VAL A 423 -40.39 25.15 -26.28
CA VAL A 423 -41.63 24.37 -26.26
C VAL A 423 -41.99 23.95 -24.82
N PRO A 424 -43.23 24.20 -24.34
CA PRO A 424 -43.67 23.75 -23.01
C PRO A 424 -43.53 22.24 -22.82
N GLY A 425 -43.08 21.83 -21.63
CA GLY A 425 -42.81 20.42 -21.30
C GLY A 425 -41.68 19.76 -22.10
N LYS A 426 -40.82 20.55 -22.76
CA LYS A 426 -39.76 20.06 -23.67
C LYS A 426 -38.48 20.85 -23.47
N PRO A 427 -37.85 20.78 -22.28
CA PRO A 427 -36.80 21.71 -21.91
C PRO A 427 -35.53 21.55 -22.75
N ARG A 428 -35.26 20.34 -23.25
CA ARG A 428 -34.05 20.04 -24.04
C ARG A 428 -34.15 20.50 -25.49
N SER A 429 -35.29 21.06 -25.91
CA SER A 429 -35.37 21.76 -27.20
C SER A 429 -34.44 22.98 -27.25
N ALA A 430 -34.03 23.52 -26.11
CA ALA A 430 -33.16 24.69 -26.03
C ALA A 430 -31.67 24.38 -26.26
N ASP A 431 -31.20 23.14 -26.09
CA ASP A 431 -29.78 22.79 -26.19
C ASP A 431 -29.51 21.57 -27.08
N ILE A 432 -30.29 20.49 -26.98
CA ILE A 432 -30.08 19.26 -27.76
C ILE A 432 -30.51 19.45 -29.22
N LYS A 433 -31.69 20.03 -29.50
CA LYS A 433 -32.15 20.27 -30.88
C LYS A 433 -31.16 21.11 -31.73
N PRO A 434 -30.60 22.23 -31.22
CA PRO A 434 -29.55 22.96 -31.92
C PRO A 434 -28.33 22.09 -32.25
N ILE A 435 -27.83 21.32 -31.29
CA ILE A 435 -26.61 20.53 -31.47
C ILE A 435 -26.82 19.40 -32.48
N PHE A 436 -27.94 18.68 -32.37
CA PHE A 436 -28.18 17.43 -33.10
C PHE A 436 -29.02 17.60 -34.36
N HIS A 437 -29.77 18.70 -34.51
CA HIS A 437 -30.82 18.74 -35.51
C HIS A 437 -30.85 19.97 -36.41
N THR A 438 -30.53 21.17 -35.93
CA THR A 438 -30.52 22.39 -36.76
C THR A 438 -29.14 22.98 -37.00
N GLY A 439 -28.15 22.57 -36.20
CA GLY A 439 -26.92 23.32 -35.99
C GLY A 439 -27.11 24.44 -34.97
N VAL A 440 -26.00 24.98 -34.49
CA VAL A 440 -25.94 26.01 -33.47
C VAL A 440 -25.65 27.37 -34.12
N PRO A 441 -26.54 28.36 -33.99
CA PRO A 441 -26.29 29.70 -34.52
C PRO A 441 -25.37 30.50 -33.60
N ASN A 442 -24.58 31.41 -34.17
CA ASN A 442 -23.83 32.41 -33.39
C ASN A 442 -24.75 33.55 -32.90
N LEU A 443 -25.72 33.22 -32.06
CA LEU A 443 -26.67 34.16 -31.43
C LEU A 443 -26.88 33.77 -29.96
N PRO A 444 -27.27 34.70 -29.06
CA PRO A 444 -27.65 34.33 -27.71
C PRO A 444 -28.79 33.28 -27.72
N PRO A 445 -28.80 32.30 -26.79
CA PRO A 445 -27.82 32.12 -25.72
C PRO A 445 -26.55 31.39 -26.14
N TYR A 446 -26.42 30.88 -27.36
CA TYR A 446 -25.36 29.97 -27.80
C TYR A 446 -23.96 30.57 -27.97
N GLN A 447 -23.73 31.77 -27.43
CA GLN A 447 -22.40 32.34 -27.23
C GLN A 447 -21.90 31.99 -25.83
N LEU A 448 -20.58 31.87 -25.64
CA LEU A 448 -20.02 31.52 -24.33
C LEU A 448 -20.38 32.56 -23.27
N ALA A 449 -20.49 32.13 -22.01
CA ALA A 449 -20.77 33.02 -20.88
C ALA A 449 -19.75 34.16 -20.73
N THR A 450 -18.52 33.96 -21.21
CA THR A 450 -17.48 35.00 -21.29
C THR A 450 -17.98 36.24 -22.04
N GLY A 451 -17.99 37.38 -21.34
CA GLY A 451 -18.40 38.68 -21.91
C GLY A 451 -19.89 38.96 -21.87
N LYS A 452 -20.73 38.02 -21.41
CA LYS A 452 -22.16 38.26 -21.19
C LYS A 452 -22.37 39.28 -20.07
N THR A 453 -23.47 40.02 -20.16
CA THR A 453 -23.81 41.06 -19.17
C THR A 453 -24.12 40.41 -17.82
N PRO A 454 -23.48 40.82 -16.70
CA PRO A 454 -23.83 40.32 -15.36
C PRO A 454 -25.28 40.61 -14.99
N LEU A 455 -25.95 39.69 -14.29
CA LEU A 455 -27.32 39.91 -13.77
C LEU A 455 -27.37 41.00 -12.68
N SER A 456 -26.25 41.21 -11.98
CA SER A 456 -26.06 42.31 -11.02
C SER A 456 -24.58 42.64 -10.86
N THR A 457 -24.25 43.86 -10.45
CA THR A 457 -22.87 44.30 -10.20
C THR A 457 -22.18 43.42 -9.17
N GLY A 458 -20.98 42.90 -9.49
CA GLY A 458 -20.17 42.07 -8.58
C GLY A 458 -20.64 40.61 -8.43
N ASN A 459 -21.60 40.16 -9.23
CA ASN A 459 -22.11 38.78 -9.24
C ASN A 459 -21.51 38.01 -10.43
N ALA A 460 -21.10 36.75 -10.21
CA ALA A 460 -20.62 35.87 -11.27
C ALA A 460 -21.73 35.40 -12.23
N ALA A 461 -23.00 35.56 -11.84
CA ALA A 461 -24.15 35.20 -12.66
C ALA A 461 -24.31 36.17 -13.83
N VAL A 462 -24.43 35.62 -15.05
CA VAL A 462 -24.61 36.39 -16.29
C VAL A 462 -25.99 36.19 -16.89
N ASN A 463 -26.46 37.16 -17.67
CA ASN A 463 -27.68 37.04 -18.45
C ASN A 463 -27.42 36.14 -19.68
N PRO A 464 -27.97 34.91 -19.74
CA PRO A 464 -27.70 33.98 -20.84
C PRO A 464 -28.21 34.51 -22.20
N LEU A 465 -29.20 35.42 -22.21
CA LEU A 465 -29.78 36.00 -23.43
C LEU A 465 -29.01 37.23 -23.96
N SER A 466 -27.98 37.69 -23.25
CA SER A 466 -27.09 38.75 -23.75
C SER A 466 -25.98 38.20 -24.63
N ALA A 467 -25.44 39.05 -25.51
CA ALA A 467 -24.30 38.69 -26.35
C ALA A 467 -23.08 38.32 -25.50
N GLY A 468 -22.46 37.19 -25.82
CA GLY A 468 -21.23 36.70 -25.21
C GLY A 468 -20.12 36.55 -26.25
N LYS A 469 -19.09 35.77 -25.93
CA LYS A 469 -18.03 35.47 -26.90
C LYS A 469 -18.57 34.58 -28.04
N PRO A 470 -18.45 35.01 -29.31
CA PRO A 470 -18.69 34.16 -30.47
C PRO A 470 -17.71 32.99 -30.52
N PHE A 471 -18.20 31.75 -30.68
CA PHE A 471 -17.34 30.56 -30.73
C PHE A 471 -17.83 29.41 -31.63
N VAL A 472 -19.11 29.39 -32.02
CA VAL A 472 -19.66 28.35 -32.92
C VAL A 472 -20.67 28.97 -33.87
N ASN A 473 -20.65 28.52 -35.12
CA ASN A 473 -21.72 28.76 -36.09
C ASN A 473 -21.71 27.65 -37.14
N ASN A 474 -22.47 26.59 -36.91
CA ASN A 474 -22.72 25.53 -37.89
C ASN A 474 -24.22 25.46 -38.22
N PHE A 475 -24.93 26.57 -38.09
CA PHE A 475 -26.38 26.64 -38.27
C PHE A 475 -26.79 26.48 -39.74
N LEU A 476 -27.51 25.41 -40.04
CA LEU A 476 -28.10 25.15 -41.35
C LEU A 476 -29.51 24.58 -41.15
N PRO A 477 -30.50 25.45 -40.86
CA PRO A 477 -31.88 25.05 -40.72
C PRO A 477 -32.50 24.75 -42.09
N LEU A 478 -33.36 23.74 -42.12
CA LEU A 478 -34.12 23.33 -43.29
C LEU A 478 -35.43 24.14 -43.38
N THR A 479 -35.48 25.14 -44.24
CA THR A 479 -36.53 26.18 -44.29
C THR A 479 -37.48 26.06 -45.48
N ALA A 480 -37.35 25.02 -46.29
CA ALA A 480 -38.21 24.76 -47.43
C ALA A 480 -39.73 24.81 -47.09
N SER A 481 -40.51 25.35 -48.03
CA SER A 481 -41.94 25.59 -47.87
C SER A 481 -42.70 24.31 -47.46
N GLY A 482 -43.58 24.43 -46.46
CA GLY A 482 -44.43 23.34 -45.97
C GLY A 482 -43.87 22.52 -44.81
N ARG A 483 -42.63 22.75 -44.38
CA ARG A 483 -42.08 22.11 -43.17
C ARG A 483 -42.53 22.80 -41.88
N THR A 484 -42.89 22.00 -40.89
CA THR A 484 -43.08 22.43 -39.49
C THR A 484 -41.83 22.25 -38.64
N ASN A 485 -40.86 21.46 -39.11
CA ASN A 485 -39.61 21.15 -38.44
C ASN A 485 -38.43 21.72 -39.25
N PRO A 486 -37.59 22.61 -38.67
CA PRO A 486 -36.41 23.16 -39.33
C PRO A 486 -35.16 22.26 -39.21
N GLY A 487 -35.24 21.11 -38.54
CA GLY A 487 -34.11 20.21 -38.34
C GLY A 487 -34.00 19.08 -39.37
N GLY A 488 -32.88 18.37 -39.32
CA GLY A 488 -32.61 17.12 -40.03
C GLY A 488 -31.31 16.48 -39.52
N ASP A 489 -31.28 15.14 -39.49
CA ASP A 489 -30.11 14.34 -39.09
C ASP A 489 -28.94 14.49 -40.07
N MET A 490 -27.99 15.38 -39.73
CA MET A 490 -26.82 15.70 -40.55
C MET A 490 -25.68 16.24 -39.68
N LEU A 491 -24.45 15.80 -39.94
CA LEU A 491 -23.25 16.47 -39.42
C LEU A 491 -23.12 17.85 -40.05
N ARG A 492 -23.10 18.89 -39.22
CA ARG A 492 -23.00 20.27 -39.69
C ARG A 492 -21.62 20.83 -39.49
N LEU A 493 -20.94 21.12 -40.59
CA LEU A 493 -19.57 21.62 -40.64
C LEU A 493 -19.54 23.03 -41.20
N ASN A 494 -19.00 23.97 -40.44
CA ASN A 494 -18.55 25.25 -40.98
C ASN A 494 -17.12 25.12 -41.52
N MET A 495 -17.01 25.09 -42.85
CA MET A 495 -15.74 24.92 -43.55
C MET A 495 -14.80 26.14 -43.41
N ALA A 496 -15.28 27.28 -42.92
CA ALA A 496 -14.46 28.45 -42.64
C ALA A 496 -13.66 28.34 -41.33
N VAL A 497 -14.01 27.41 -40.44
CA VAL A 497 -13.29 27.18 -39.19
C VAL A 497 -11.93 26.53 -39.48
N PRO A 498 -10.81 27.13 -39.05
CA PRO A 498 -9.48 26.53 -39.20
C PRO A 498 -9.34 25.23 -38.41
N THR A 499 -8.47 24.33 -38.86
CA THR A 499 -8.15 23.10 -38.13
C THR A 499 -7.25 23.36 -36.93
N THR A 500 -7.51 22.66 -35.83
CA THR A 500 -6.58 22.59 -34.70
C THR A 500 -5.47 21.60 -35.03
N ASP A 501 -4.21 22.04 -34.90
CA ASP A 501 -3.05 21.17 -35.11
C ASP A 501 -3.11 19.96 -34.15
N ARG A 502 -3.10 18.75 -34.72
CA ARG A 502 -3.18 17.48 -33.99
C ARG A 502 -1.99 17.22 -33.08
N SER A 503 -0.87 17.92 -33.30
CA SER A 503 0.33 17.86 -32.46
C SER A 503 0.36 18.92 -31.35
N SER A 504 -0.61 19.85 -31.33
CA SER A 504 -0.70 20.88 -30.30
C SER A 504 -1.05 20.30 -28.94
N ALA A 505 -0.47 20.85 -27.87
CA ALA A 505 -0.86 20.52 -26.50
C ALA A 505 -2.31 20.95 -26.17
N ASP A 506 -2.88 21.88 -26.94
CA ASP A 506 -4.27 22.31 -26.77
C ASP A 506 -5.26 21.39 -27.51
N PHE A 507 -4.80 20.45 -28.34
CA PHE A 507 -5.68 19.51 -29.03
C PHE A 507 -6.35 18.55 -28.05
N SER A 508 -7.63 18.27 -28.26
CA SER A 508 -8.42 17.38 -27.41
C SER A 508 -9.45 16.62 -28.23
N ASN A 509 -9.77 15.39 -27.82
CA ASN A 509 -10.85 14.56 -28.36
C ASN A 509 -12.26 15.05 -27.96
N GLN A 510 -12.39 16.12 -27.15
CA GLN A 510 -13.68 16.64 -26.67
C GLN A 510 -14.30 17.72 -27.56
N GLY A 511 -13.75 17.95 -28.76
CA GLY A 511 -14.30 18.88 -29.75
C GLY A 511 -14.65 20.28 -29.20
N LEU A 512 -15.85 20.76 -29.53
CA LEU A 512 -16.32 22.08 -29.11
C LEU A 512 -16.48 22.23 -27.58
N LEU A 513 -16.63 21.13 -26.83
CA LEU A 513 -16.66 21.22 -25.36
C LEU A 513 -15.31 21.70 -24.82
N GLN A 514 -14.19 21.21 -25.37
CA GLN A 514 -12.88 21.72 -24.97
C GLN A 514 -12.69 23.18 -25.39
N ALA A 515 -13.16 23.56 -26.58
CA ALA A 515 -13.13 24.97 -27.00
C ALA A 515 -13.92 25.86 -26.03
N ALA A 516 -15.08 25.40 -25.54
CA ALA A 516 -15.86 26.09 -24.53
C ALA A 516 -15.11 26.18 -23.19
N VAL A 517 -14.50 25.08 -22.72
CA VAL A 517 -13.67 25.08 -21.49
C VAL A 517 -12.56 26.14 -21.60
N LEU A 518 -11.76 26.10 -22.66
CA LEU A 518 -10.71 27.10 -22.91
C LEU A 518 -11.27 28.52 -22.95
N GLY A 519 -12.38 28.74 -23.65
CA GLY A 519 -13.04 30.04 -23.74
C GLY A 519 -13.63 30.57 -22.42
N LEU A 520 -13.85 29.70 -21.43
CA LEU A 520 -14.37 30.05 -20.10
C LEU A 520 -13.25 30.16 -19.06
N THR A 521 -12.20 29.36 -19.15
CA THR A 521 -11.20 29.21 -18.07
C THR A 521 -9.82 29.73 -18.41
N ASP A 522 -9.43 29.76 -19.69
CA ASP A 522 -8.06 30.11 -20.09
C ASP A 522 -7.94 31.62 -20.37
N PRO A 523 -7.02 32.35 -19.70
CA PRO A 523 -6.78 33.78 -19.92
C PRO A 523 -6.52 34.20 -21.37
N ARG A 524 -6.00 33.29 -22.22
CA ARG A 524 -5.80 33.54 -23.66
C ARG A 524 -7.11 33.81 -24.38
N PHE A 525 -8.19 33.17 -23.93
CA PHE A 525 -9.48 33.15 -24.60
C PHE A 525 -10.63 33.71 -23.76
N ASN A 526 -10.50 33.85 -22.43
CA ASN A 526 -11.60 34.30 -21.57
C ASN A 526 -11.54 35.80 -21.16
N ALA A 527 -10.54 36.55 -21.64
CA ALA A 527 -10.30 37.93 -21.19
C ALA A 527 -11.29 38.99 -21.72
N ASN A 528 -11.98 38.73 -22.83
CA ASN A 528 -12.93 39.66 -23.47
C ASN A 528 -13.95 38.91 -24.35
N ALA A 529 -14.86 39.61 -25.04
CA ALA A 529 -15.89 39.02 -25.90
C ALA A 529 -15.51 38.92 -27.40
N SER A 530 -14.31 39.32 -27.82
CA SER A 530 -13.92 39.36 -29.25
C SER A 530 -13.90 37.96 -29.89
N LEU A 531 -14.29 37.87 -31.17
CA LEU A 531 -14.14 36.65 -31.96
C LEU A 531 -12.66 36.25 -32.06
N GLN A 532 -12.35 35.01 -31.73
CA GLN A 532 -11.02 34.42 -31.79
C GLN A 532 -11.13 32.95 -32.20
N PHE A 533 -10.09 32.42 -32.85
CA PHE A 533 -9.98 30.98 -33.02
C PHE A 533 -9.54 30.36 -31.69
N ILE A 534 -10.40 29.53 -31.12
CA ILE A 534 -10.12 28.73 -29.92
C ILE A 534 -9.82 27.30 -30.38
N PRO A 535 -8.75 26.65 -29.88
CA PRO A 535 -8.47 25.26 -30.21
C PRO A 535 -9.68 24.34 -29.99
N ASN A 536 -9.87 23.42 -30.92
CA ASN A 536 -10.96 22.43 -31.04
C ASN A 536 -12.31 22.96 -31.52
N MET A 537 -12.39 24.20 -32.02
CA MET A 537 -13.59 24.69 -32.75
C MET A 537 -13.91 23.89 -34.03
N ASP A 538 -12.93 23.15 -34.56
CA ASP A 538 -13.05 22.26 -35.72
C ASP A 538 -13.49 20.83 -35.37
N GLY A 539 -13.87 20.58 -34.11
CA GLY A 539 -14.34 19.28 -33.63
C GLY A 539 -15.85 19.22 -33.42
N PHE A 540 -16.33 18.02 -33.12
CA PHE A 540 -17.75 17.73 -32.90
C PHE A 540 -18.40 18.68 -31.88
N PRO A 541 -19.63 19.20 -32.14
CA PRO A 541 -20.50 18.97 -33.30
C PRO A 541 -20.26 19.86 -34.54
N ASN A 542 -19.17 20.63 -34.65
CA ASN A 542 -18.83 21.35 -35.89
C ASN A 542 -18.15 20.40 -36.89
N GLY A 543 -18.96 19.55 -37.51
CA GLY A 543 -18.49 18.34 -38.18
C GLY A 543 -18.14 17.26 -37.16
N ARG A 544 -17.32 16.28 -37.55
CA ARG A 544 -16.80 15.23 -36.68
C ARG A 544 -15.44 14.79 -37.19
N ARG A 545 -14.43 14.84 -36.32
CA ARG A 545 -13.07 14.35 -36.56
C ARG A 545 -13.00 12.87 -36.16
N LEU A 546 -12.02 12.12 -36.69
CA LEU A 546 -11.82 10.72 -36.28
C LEU A 546 -11.46 10.61 -34.79
N GLU A 547 -10.80 11.63 -34.26
CA GLU A 547 -10.34 11.71 -32.88
C GLU A 547 -11.42 12.09 -31.87
N ASP A 548 -12.62 12.49 -32.31
CA ASP A 548 -13.67 12.98 -31.39
C ASP A 548 -14.32 11.83 -30.61
N ALA A 549 -14.24 11.88 -29.27
CA ALA A 549 -14.86 10.91 -28.35
C ALA A 549 -16.36 11.23 -28.18
N VAL A 550 -17.13 10.97 -29.24
CA VAL A 550 -18.54 11.39 -29.34
C VAL A 550 -19.44 10.79 -28.26
N ASP A 551 -19.18 9.57 -27.80
CA ASP A 551 -19.90 8.94 -26.68
C ASP A 551 -19.85 9.81 -25.41
N GLN A 552 -18.67 10.37 -25.10
CA GLN A 552 -18.51 11.26 -23.96
C GLN A 552 -19.07 12.65 -24.19
N ILE A 553 -18.81 13.22 -25.37
CA ILE A 553 -19.29 14.57 -25.70
C ILE A 553 -20.80 14.63 -25.57
N GLU A 554 -21.50 13.60 -26.05
CA GLU A 554 -22.96 13.54 -25.99
C GLU A 554 -23.50 13.25 -24.60
N LEU A 555 -22.89 12.34 -23.85
CA LEU A 555 -23.24 12.10 -22.44
C LEU A 555 -23.12 13.39 -21.62
N LYS A 556 -22.07 14.18 -21.84
CA LYS A 556 -21.88 15.51 -21.21
C LYS A 556 -22.87 16.54 -21.73
N ALA A 557 -23.22 16.54 -23.01
CA ALA A 557 -24.26 17.42 -23.53
C ALA A 557 -25.61 17.12 -22.87
N ILE A 558 -25.97 15.84 -22.74
CA ILE A 558 -27.20 15.38 -22.07
C ILE A 558 -27.14 15.63 -20.56
N GLY A 559 -25.97 15.61 -19.93
CA GLY A 559 -25.76 16.03 -18.53
C GLY A 559 -26.09 17.51 -18.27
N GLY A 560 -26.05 18.36 -19.30
CA GLY A 560 -26.36 19.78 -19.21
C GLY A 560 -25.15 20.69 -19.37
N LEU A 561 -23.97 20.17 -19.70
CA LEU A 561 -22.74 20.94 -19.85
C LEU A 561 -22.88 22.13 -20.82
N VAL A 562 -23.65 21.97 -21.90
CA VAL A 562 -23.86 23.02 -22.91
C VAL A 562 -24.66 24.19 -22.34
N LEU A 563 -25.67 23.90 -21.51
CA LEU A 563 -26.43 24.92 -20.80
C LEU A 563 -25.48 25.73 -19.88
N ALA A 564 -24.64 25.04 -19.11
CA ALA A 564 -23.68 25.71 -18.24
C ALA A 564 -22.68 26.61 -19.01
N ALA A 565 -22.19 26.16 -20.17
CA ALA A 565 -21.27 26.92 -21.01
C ALA A 565 -21.86 28.25 -21.52
N THR A 566 -23.20 28.31 -21.65
CA THR A 566 -23.93 29.51 -22.09
C THR A 566 -24.43 30.39 -20.93
N GLY A 567 -24.13 30.03 -19.67
CA GLY A 567 -24.51 30.79 -18.48
C GLY A 567 -25.78 30.29 -17.77
N LEU A 568 -26.30 29.12 -18.14
CA LEU A 568 -27.34 28.40 -17.41
C LEU A 568 -26.68 27.37 -16.48
N TYR A 569 -26.13 27.86 -15.36
CA TYR A 569 -25.27 27.10 -14.45
C TYR A 569 -26.00 25.95 -13.72
N PHE A 570 -25.22 24.99 -13.22
CA PHE A 570 -25.70 23.86 -12.42
C PHE A 570 -26.26 24.28 -11.05
N ASP A 571 -27.04 23.39 -10.44
CA ASP A 571 -27.83 23.66 -9.22
C ASP A 571 -26.99 24.02 -7.98
N ASP A 572 -25.69 23.78 -7.99
CA ASP A 572 -24.76 24.20 -6.93
C ASP A 572 -24.24 25.64 -7.12
N PHE A 573 -24.65 26.30 -8.20
CA PHE A 573 -24.47 27.74 -8.40
C PHE A 573 -25.57 28.53 -7.67
N MET A 574 -25.30 28.91 -6.43
CA MET A 574 -26.25 29.60 -5.54
C MET A 574 -26.05 31.12 -5.51
N PRO A 575 -27.01 31.91 -5.00
CA PRO A 575 -26.81 33.34 -4.73
C PRO A 575 -25.55 33.56 -3.86
N GLY A 576 -24.62 34.38 -4.35
CA GLY A 576 -23.31 34.63 -3.71
C GLY A 576 -22.14 33.81 -4.26
N SER A 577 -22.37 32.88 -5.19
CA SER A 577 -21.29 32.20 -5.91
C SER A 577 -20.35 33.19 -6.60
N THR A 578 -19.04 33.00 -6.43
CA THR A 578 -17.99 33.88 -6.97
C THR A 578 -17.45 33.44 -8.33
N SER A 579 -17.83 32.25 -8.80
CA SER A 579 -17.43 31.67 -10.08
C SER A 579 -18.54 30.79 -10.65
N GLY A 580 -18.69 30.80 -11.98
CA GLY A 580 -19.54 29.85 -12.71
C GLY A 580 -18.95 28.44 -12.80
N ILE A 581 -17.70 28.26 -12.37
CA ILE A 581 -17.00 26.96 -12.32
C ILE A 581 -17.29 26.30 -10.96
N THR A 582 -18.43 25.63 -10.86
CA THR A 582 -18.87 24.94 -9.65
C THR A 582 -18.35 23.49 -9.60
N PRO A 583 -18.36 22.84 -8.42
CA PRO A 583 -18.00 21.42 -8.30
C PRO A 583 -18.78 20.49 -9.24
N LYS A 584 -20.08 20.71 -9.46
CA LYS A 584 -20.86 19.92 -10.42
C LYS A 584 -20.39 20.12 -11.85
N LEU A 585 -20.11 21.37 -12.26
CA LEU A 585 -19.55 21.63 -13.60
C LEU A 585 -18.21 20.91 -13.78
N LEU A 586 -17.34 20.96 -12.77
CA LEU A 586 -16.05 20.29 -12.82
C LEU A 586 -16.19 18.75 -12.91
N ALA A 587 -17.14 18.17 -12.17
CA ALA A 587 -17.42 16.73 -12.23
C ALA A 587 -17.89 16.30 -13.63
N GLU A 588 -18.74 17.09 -14.28
CA GLU A 588 -19.23 16.81 -15.63
C GLU A 588 -18.14 17.00 -16.71
N VAL A 589 -17.33 18.06 -16.59
CA VAL A 589 -16.19 18.29 -17.51
C VAL A 589 -15.19 17.14 -17.44
N THR A 590 -14.92 16.62 -16.24
CA THR A 590 -13.92 15.56 -15.99
C THR A 590 -14.46 14.14 -16.13
N PHE A 591 -15.74 13.97 -16.46
CA PHE A 591 -16.34 12.67 -16.72
C PHE A 591 -15.66 11.95 -17.90
N THR A 592 -15.50 10.63 -17.79
CA THR A 592 -14.88 9.76 -18.81
C THR A 592 -15.58 8.40 -18.85
N THR A 593 -15.68 7.80 -20.04
CA THR A 593 -16.13 6.42 -20.25
C THR A 593 -14.99 5.40 -20.16
N GLY A 594 -13.72 5.87 -20.18
CA GLY A 594 -12.51 5.08 -20.04
C GLY A 594 -11.81 4.71 -21.36
N VAL A 595 -12.50 4.81 -22.50
CA VAL A 595 -11.89 4.64 -23.84
C VAL A 595 -11.80 6.03 -24.49
N GLU A 596 -10.58 6.56 -24.58
CA GLU A 596 -10.33 7.95 -25.00
C GLU A 596 -9.72 8.07 -26.40
N VAL A 597 -9.22 6.96 -26.93
CA VAL A 597 -8.52 6.90 -28.21
C VAL A 597 -8.83 5.57 -28.89
N ASN A 598 -8.71 5.55 -30.21
CA ASN A 598 -8.77 4.33 -30.99
C ASN A 598 -7.60 3.38 -30.63
N ASP A 599 -7.80 2.08 -30.88
CA ASP A 599 -6.83 1.04 -30.55
C ASP A 599 -5.55 1.06 -31.43
N THR A 600 -5.59 1.83 -32.51
CA THR A 600 -4.46 2.17 -33.37
C THR A 600 -4.45 3.64 -33.75
N THR A 601 -3.30 4.13 -34.23
CA THR A 601 -3.15 5.52 -34.62
C THR A 601 -3.84 5.82 -35.94
N PHE A 602 -4.52 6.96 -36.03
CA PHE A 602 -4.93 7.53 -37.31
C PHE A 602 -3.73 7.97 -38.14
N ARG A 603 -3.91 7.96 -39.47
CA ARG A 603 -2.88 8.39 -40.41
C ARG A 603 -2.80 9.91 -40.45
N SER A 604 -1.60 10.42 -40.65
CA SER A 604 -1.36 11.86 -40.72
C SER A 604 -1.81 12.53 -42.02
N SER A 605 -2.38 11.80 -42.98
CA SER A 605 -2.82 12.33 -44.28
C SER A 605 -3.96 11.49 -44.86
N PHE A 606 -4.69 12.05 -45.81
CA PHE A 606 -5.79 11.37 -46.52
C PHE A 606 -5.35 9.96 -46.97
N PRO A 607 -6.09 8.89 -46.62
CA PRO A 607 -7.50 8.86 -46.17
C PRO A 607 -7.75 8.99 -44.65
N TYR A 608 -6.73 9.27 -43.83
CA TYR A 608 -6.80 9.40 -42.36
C TYR A 608 -7.15 8.13 -41.56
N VAL A 609 -8.09 7.30 -42.02
CA VAL A 609 -8.35 5.96 -41.46
C VAL A 609 -7.14 5.03 -41.64
N GLN A 610 -6.89 4.13 -40.68
CA GLN A 610 -5.76 3.21 -40.72
C GLN A 610 -6.00 2.02 -41.69
N THR A 611 -4.91 1.35 -42.13
CA THR A 611 -5.00 0.06 -42.84
C THR A 611 -5.76 -0.97 -42.01
N PRO A 612 -6.53 -1.88 -42.65
CA PRO A 612 -7.25 -2.92 -41.95
C PRO A 612 -6.28 -3.86 -41.25
N TRP A 613 -6.66 -4.28 -40.06
CA TRP A 613 -6.02 -5.35 -39.32
C TRP A 613 -5.88 -6.60 -40.18
N ARG A 614 -4.75 -7.29 -39.98
CA ARG A 614 -4.37 -8.46 -40.76
C ARG A 614 -4.94 -9.75 -40.17
N GLY A 615 -5.42 -10.64 -41.03
CA GLY A 615 -5.95 -11.96 -40.65
C GLY A 615 -4.95 -12.97 -40.06
N THR A 616 -3.68 -12.61 -39.92
CA THR A 616 -2.62 -13.44 -39.31
C THR A 616 -1.84 -12.71 -38.21
N GLY A 617 -2.30 -11.53 -37.78
CA GLY A 617 -1.62 -10.68 -36.79
C GLY A 617 -2.20 -10.79 -35.38
N SER A 618 -1.81 -9.88 -34.49
CA SER A 618 -2.37 -9.73 -33.13
C SER A 618 -3.90 -9.54 -33.10
N ALA A 619 -4.51 -9.21 -34.23
CA ALA A 619 -5.94 -9.00 -34.44
C ALA A 619 -6.70 -10.22 -35.01
N SER A 620 -6.01 -11.34 -35.26
CA SER A 620 -6.60 -12.55 -35.85
C SER A 620 -7.36 -13.45 -34.87
N GLY A 621 -8.09 -12.82 -33.93
CA GLY A 621 -8.70 -13.51 -32.79
C GLY A 621 -7.67 -13.72 -31.68
N PRO A 622 -8.04 -14.38 -30.56
CA PRO A 622 -7.07 -14.69 -29.54
C PRO A 622 -6.01 -15.59 -30.17
N THR A 623 -4.83 -15.02 -30.44
CA THR A 623 -3.65 -15.82 -30.19
C THR A 623 -3.81 -16.24 -28.74
N ASN A 624 -3.91 -17.55 -28.49
CA ASN A 624 -3.62 -18.07 -27.16
C ASN A 624 -2.13 -17.84 -26.87
N VAL A 625 -1.65 -16.58 -26.95
CA VAL A 625 -0.69 -16.09 -25.98
C VAL A 625 -1.50 -16.14 -24.70
N ARG A 626 -1.45 -17.31 -24.07
CA ARG A 626 -1.74 -17.45 -22.67
C ARG A 626 -0.85 -16.39 -22.02
N VAL A 627 -1.41 -15.21 -21.72
CA VAL A 627 -0.71 -14.17 -20.97
C VAL A 627 -0.52 -14.81 -19.63
N ILE A 628 0.72 -15.22 -19.39
CA ILE A 628 1.09 -15.88 -18.16
C ILE A 628 1.31 -14.73 -17.18
N PRO A 629 0.38 -14.47 -16.24
CA PRO A 629 0.42 -13.24 -15.48
C PRO A 629 1.61 -13.26 -14.51
N ASP A 630 2.19 -12.09 -14.26
CA ASP A 630 3.00 -11.88 -13.07
C ASP A 630 2.07 -11.71 -11.85
N LEU A 631 2.40 -12.33 -10.72
CA LEU A 631 1.64 -12.25 -9.48
C LEU A 631 2.50 -11.63 -8.39
N THR A 632 1.97 -10.59 -7.71
CA THR A 632 2.58 -10.05 -6.49
C THR A 632 1.66 -10.30 -5.30
N VAL A 633 2.16 -11.03 -4.30
CA VAL A 633 1.47 -11.32 -3.05
C VAL A 633 2.03 -10.41 -1.98
N ASN A 634 1.25 -9.41 -1.56
CA ASN A 634 1.64 -8.41 -0.55
C ASN A 634 0.79 -8.46 0.73
N THR A 635 -0.21 -9.34 0.77
CA THR A 635 -1.04 -9.64 1.92
C THR A 635 -1.21 -11.15 2.03
N VAL A 636 -1.99 -11.63 3.00
CA VAL A 636 -2.37 -13.05 3.06
C VAL A 636 -3.42 -13.31 1.98
N MET A 637 -3.08 -14.13 0.98
CA MET A 637 -4.05 -14.53 -0.03
C MET A 637 -3.86 -16.00 -0.46
N PRO A 638 -4.97 -16.71 -0.72
CA PRO A 638 -4.89 -17.95 -1.47
C PRO A 638 -4.43 -17.63 -2.90
N VAL A 639 -3.59 -18.50 -3.47
CA VAL A 639 -3.20 -18.43 -4.87
C VAL A 639 -3.80 -19.61 -5.60
N ASP A 640 -4.55 -19.32 -6.65
CA ASP A 640 -5.29 -20.30 -7.43
C ASP A 640 -4.37 -21.14 -8.34
N ALA A 641 -4.89 -22.28 -8.80
CA ALA A 641 -4.19 -23.15 -9.75
C ALA A 641 -3.97 -22.43 -11.09
N GLY A 642 -2.81 -22.63 -11.74
CA GLY A 642 -2.53 -22.08 -13.07
C GLY A 642 -1.05 -21.88 -13.35
N GLU A 643 -0.65 -21.51 -14.58
CA GLU A 643 0.69 -20.95 -14.79
C GLU A 643 0.78 -19.43 -14.62
N TYR A 644 1.88 -19.00 -14.01
CA TYR A 644 2.32 -17.62 -13.77
C TYR A 644 3.71 -17.40 -14.38
N ASN A 645 4.01 -16.16 -14.78
CA ASN A 645 5.30 -15.81 -15.36
C ASN A 645 6.28 -15.57 -14.20
N ASN A 646 6.11 -14.49 -13.44
CA ASN A 646 6.79 -14.30 -12.16
C ASN A 646 5.80 -14.38 -10.99
N VAL A 647 6.26 -14.85 -9.84
CA VAL A 647 5.51 -14.73 -8.57
C VAL A 647 6.42 -14.07 -7.55
N THR A 648 6.01 -12.94 -6.98
CA THR A 648 6.75 -12.23 -5.94
C THR A 648 5.93 -12.19 -4.66
N VAL A 649 6.42 -12.85 -3.61
CA VAL A 649 5.87 -12.74 -2.26
C VAL A 649 6.66 -11.66 -1.53
N THR A 650 6.03 -10.53 -1.22
CA THR A 650 6.69 -9.40 -0.57
C THR A 650 6.86 -9.63 0.94
N SER A 651 7.51 -8.71 1.63
CA SER A 651 7.77 -8.79 3.08
C SER A 651 6.51 -8.92 3.97
N SER A 652 5.35 -8.47 3.49
CA SER A 652 4.05 -8.61 4.17
C SER A 652 3.17 -9.70 3.56
N GLY A 653 3.63 -10.35 2.49
CA GLY A 653 2.88 -11.36 1.75
C GLY A 653 2.93 -12.74 2.41
N VAL A 654 1.78 -13.42 2.38
CA VAL A 654 1.68 -14.86 2.69
C VAL A 654 0.95 -15.54 1.53
N ALA A 655 1.71 -16.26 0.70
CA ALA A 655 1.17 -17.00 -0.44
C ALA A 655 0.81 -18.43 -0.02
N ILE A 656 -0.46 -18.80 -0.19
CA ILE A 656 -0.99 -20.12 0.16
C ILE A 656 -1.60 -20.75 -1.09
N PHE A 657 -0.93 -21.72 -1.71
CA PHE A 657 -1.40 -22.30 -2.98
C PHE A 657 -2.52 -23.32 -2.75
N ASN A 658 -3.71 -23.04 -3.28
CA ASN A 658 -4.87 -23.93 -3.19
C ASN A 658 -4.94 -24.94 -4.36
N GLY A 659 -4.06 -24.81 -5.34
CA GLY A 659 -3.97 -25.69 -6.51
C GLY A 659 -2.55 -25.79 -7.07
N PRO A 660 -2.27 -26.76 -7.95
CA PRO A 660 -0.96 -26.88 -8.60
C PRO A 660 -0.72 -25.65 -9.47
N ILE A 661 0.51 -25.12 -9.40
CA ILE A 661 0.91 -23.95 -10.19
C ILE A 661 2.15 -24.25 -11.03
N ARG A 662 2.26 -23.57 -12.16
CA ARG A 662 3.42 -23.64 -13.06
C ARG A 662 4.10 -22.27 -13.20
N ILE A 663 5.41 -22.18 -13.05
CA ILE A 663 6.15 -20.90 -13.10
C ILE A 663 7.11 -20.90 -14.29
N ASN A 664 7.02 -19.88 -15.13
CA ASN A 664 7.87 -19.76 -16.32
C ASN A 664 9.09 -18.85 -16.14
N GLY A 665 8.95 -17.81 -15.31
CA GLY A 665 10.00 -16.86 -14.93
C GLY A 665 10.57 -17.19 -13.56
N THR A 666 10.41 -16.31 -12.55
CA THR A 666 10.96 -16.54 -11.20
C THR A 666 9.88 -16.47 -10.13
N LEU A 667 9.88 -17.45 -9.22
CA LEU A 667 9.16 -17.36 -7.95
C LEU A 667 10.13 -16.87 -6.86
N THR A 668 9.93 -15.64 -6.41
CA THR A 668 10.76 -14.97 -5.39
C THR A 668 9.95 -14.80 -4.11
N VAL A 669 10.50 -15.28 -2.99
CA VAL A 669 9.99 -14.97 -1.65
C VAL A 669 10.97 -14.01 -1.00
N GLN A 670 10.53 -12.76 -0.82
CA GLN A 670 11.35 -11.69 -0.28
C GLN A 670 11.53 -11.82 1.23
N THR A 671 12.51 -11.10 1.79
CA THR A 671 12.71 -10.97 3.23
C THR A 671 11.39 -10.64 3.95
N GLY A 672 10.99 -11.48 4.91
CA GLY A 672 9.71 -11.34 5.65
C GLY A 672 8.52 -12.06 5.01
N GLY A 673 8.56 -12.35 3.71
CA GLY A 673 7.50 -13.06 3.00
C GLY A 673 7.41 -14.54 3.38
N VAL A 674 6.20 -15.11 3.26
CA VAL A 674 5.93 -16.51 3.59
C VAL A 674 5.33 -17.24 2.39
N LEU A 675 5.94 -18.35 2.01
CA LEU A 675 5.40 -19.28 1.02
C LEU A 675 4.91 -20.56 1.70
N SER A 676 3.68 -20.98 1.44
CA SER A 676 3.18 -22.29 1.86
C SER A 676 2.80 -23.15 0.67
N THR A 677 3.43 -24.31 0.54
CA THR A 677 3.13 -25.29 -0.52
C THR A 677 1.90 -26.15 -0.22
N ARG A 678 1.18 -25.83 0.87
CA ARG A 678 -0.07 -26.48 1.27
C ARG A 678 -1.17 -25.43 1.41
N GLY A 679 -2.24 -25.59 0.64
CA GLY A 679 -3.45 -24.78 0.75
C GLY A 679 -4.14 -24.93 2.12
N VAL A 680 -4.92 -23.92 2.54
CA VAL A 680 -5.68 -23.96 3.81
C VAL A 680 -6.66 -25.15 3.85
N LEU A 681 -7.17 -25.56 2.68
CA LEU A 681 -8.11 -26.66 2.50
C LEU A 681 -7.46 -27.92 1.87
N ALA A 682 -6.14 -27.92 1.62
CA ALA A 682 -5.48 -29.00 0.90
C ALA A 682 -5.15 -30.19 1.82
N THR A 683 -5.60 -31.39 1.41
CA THR A 683 -5.28 -32.68 2.06
C THR A 683 -3.98 -33.30 1.57
N SER A 684 -3.35 -32.75 0.53
CA SER A 684 -2.10 -33.23 -0.06
C SER A 684 -1.17 -32.07 -0.44
N CYS A 685 0.13 -32.37 -0.55
CA CYS A 685 1.11 -31.38 -1.03
C CYS A 685 1.01 -31.18 -2.54
N LEU A 686 1.06 -29.94 -2.99
CA LEU A 686 0.88 -29.60 -4.41
C LEU A 686 2.21 -29.13 -4.99
N PRO A 687 2.66 -29.70 -6.12
CA PRO A 687 3.94 -29.34 -6.70
C PRO A 687 3.87 -27.99 -7.42
N ILE A 688 4.91 -27.18 -7.25
CA ILE A 688 5.18 -25.96 -8.02
C ILE A 688 6.11 -26.36 -9.18
N THR A 689 5.62 -26.39 -10.40
CA THR A 689 6.33 -26.95 -11.58
C THR A 689 6.69 -25.86 -12.60
N GLY A 690 7.44 -26.17 -13.66
CA GLY A 690 7.70 -25.25 -14.77
C GLY A 690 9.18 -24.92 -15.01
N PRO A 691 9.48 -24.20 -16.11
CA PRO A 691 10.85 -23.92 -16.53
C PRO A 691 11.56 -22.85 -15.68
N GLY A 692 10.81 -22.14 -14.83
CA GLY A 692 11.30 -21.00 -14.06
C GLY A 692 12.29 -21.33 -12.94
N SER A 693 12.72 -20.31 -12.21
CA SER A 693 13.63 -20.40 -11.06
C SER A 693 12.91 -20.12 -9.74
N PHE A 694 13.44 -20.65 -8.63
CA PHE A 694 12.97 -20.40 -7.27
C PHE A 694 14.03 -19.64 -6.47
N VAL A 695 13.62 -18.57 -5.78
CA VAL A 695 14.51 -17.78 -4.91
C VAL A 695 13.85 -17.54 -3.55
N LEU A 696 14.40 -18.15 -2.51
CA LEU A 696 14.06 -17.85 -1.11
C LEU A 696 15.13 -16.93 -0.52
N GLN A 697 14.79 -15.67 -0.26
CA GLN A 697 15.73 -14.69 0.27
C GLN A 697 16.04 -14.88 1.77
N ALA A 698 17.10 -14.25 2.26
CA ALA A 698 17.40 -14.20 3.70
C ALA A 698 16.22 -13.59 4.47
N GLY A 699 15.86 -14.18 5.61
CA GLY A 699 14.73 -13.76 6.43
C GLY A 699 13.34 -14.07 5.87
N ALA A 700 13.21 -14.74 4.72
CA ALA A 700 11.95 -15.28 4.22
C ALA A 700 11.58 -16.61 4.92
N THR A 701 10.32 -17.07 4.77
CA THR A 701 9.84 -18.35 5.30
C THR A 701 9.28 -19.26 4.20
N LEU A 702 9.70 -20.52 4.20
CA LEU A 702 9.14 -21.58 3.34
C LEU A 702 8.49 -22.67 4.18
N ARG A 703 7.19 -22.93 3.97
CA ARG A 703 6.43 -24.03 4.57
C ARG A 703 6.21 -25.15 3.55
N VAL A 704 6.72 -26.34 3.85
CA VAL A 704 6.77 -27.50 2.95
C VAL A 704 6.03 -28.69 3.54
N CYS A 705 5.14 -29.27 2.73
CA CYS A 705 4.32 -30.42 3.12
C CYS A 705 4.73 -31.76 2.50
N ASP A 706 5.70 -31.77 1.59
CA ASP A 706 6.07 -32.94 0.81
C ASP A 706 6.90 -33.93 1.66
N ALA A 707 6.65 -35.24 1.49
CA ALA A 707 7.31 -36.30 2.26
C ALA A 707 8.83 -36.35 2.00
N ASP A 708 9.28 -36.02 0.78
CA ASP A 708 10.71 -35.96 0.44
C ASP A 708 11.37 -34.65 0.90
N GLY A 709 10.57 -33.67 1.33
CA GLY A 709 11.03 -32.37 1.78
C GLY A 709 11.44 -31.44 0.64
N ILE A 710 12.64 -30.88 0.75
CA ILE A 710 13.17 -29.89 -0.19
C ILE A 710 14.19 -30.58 -1.10
N ALA A 711 13.95 -30.56 -2.41
CA ALA A 711 14.89 -31.07 -3.38
C ALA A 711 15.74 -29.96 -4.00
N ALA A 712 17.07 -30.16 -4.07
CA ALA A 712 18.00 -29.21 -4.71
C ALA A 712 17.75 -29.06 -6.23
N GLY A 713 17.09 -30.05 -6.84
CA GLY A 713 16.71 -30.10 -8.25
C GLY A 713 15.84 -31.33 -8.53
N GLY A 714 15.49 -31.58 -9.79
CA GLY A 714 14.74 -32.78 -10.20
C GLY A 714 13.23 -32.72 -9.91
N ALA A 715 12.53 -33.85 -10.06
CA ALA A 715 11.07 -33.93 -10.03
C ALA A 715 10.47 -34.34 -8.66
N THR A 716 11.22 -34.24 -7.58
CA THR A 716 10.78 -34.58 -6.21
C THR A 716 10.61 -33.33 -5.34
N GLY A 717 9.89 -33.47 -4.22
CA GLY A 717 9.59 -32.36 -3.31
C GLY A 717 8.47 -31.42 -3.81
N ALA A 718 8.13 -30.42 -2.99
CA ALA A 718 7.04 -29.48 -3.31
C ALA A 718 7.42 -28.41 -4.36
N ILE A 719 8.70 -28.08 -4.48
CA ILE A 719 9.22 -27.14 -5.48
C ILE A 719 9.93 -27.95 -6.56
N GLN A 720 9.32 -28.05 -7.73
CA GLN A 720 9.76 -28.87 -8.85
C GLN A 720 10.12 -28.04 -10.10
N LEU A 721 10.49 -26.77 -9.90
CA LEU A 721 10.95 -25.88 -10.97
C LEU A 721 12.26 -26.39 -11.59
N THR A 722 12.39 -26.38 -12.92
CA THR A 722 13.59 -26.92 -13.59
C THR A 722 14.72 -25.90 -13.72
N GLY A 723 14.46 -24.61 -13.50
CA GLY A 723 15.49 -23.59 -13.37
C GLY A 723 16.21 -23.65 -12.02
N SER A 724 17.02 -22.63 -11.73
CA SER A 724 17.82 -22.60 -10.49
C SER A 724 16.92 -22.54 -9.27
N ARG A 725 17.25 -23.31 -8.22
CA ARG A 725 16.58 -23.26 -6.92
C ARG A 725 17.56 -22.76 -5.87
N THR A 726 17.32 -21.55 -5.38
CA THR A 726 18.16 -20.91 -4.37
C THR A 726 17.43 -20.89 -3.03
N PHE A 727 17.98 -21.61 -2.07
CA PHE A 727 17.50 -21.68 -0.69
C PHE A 727 18.48 -20.95 0.21
N SER A 728 18.07 -19.82 0.79
CA SER A 728 18.97 -19.02 1.63
C SER A 728 19.32 -19.74 2.94
N PRO A 729 20.59 -19.74 3.36
CA PRO A 729 21.00 -20.26 4.67
C PRO A 729 20.58 -19.37 5.85
N ASP A 730 20.03 -18.19 5.58
CA ASP A 730 19.46 -17.28 6.58
C ASP A 730 17.91 -17.17 6.45
N ALA A 731 17.26 -18.14 5.80
CA ALA A 731 15.80 -18.26 5.77
C ALA A 731 15.25 -19.21 6.86
N SER A 732 13.95 -19.13 7.10
CA SER A 732 13.21 -20.03 7.99
C SER A 732 12.48 -21.11 7.20
N TYR A 733 12.52 -22.35 7.70
CA TYR A 733 11.90 -23.50 7.03
C TYR A 733 10.92 -24.18 7.98
N GLU A 734 9.71 -24.47 7.53
CA GLU A 734 8.68 -25.15 8.30
C GLU A 734 8.24 -26.42 7.55
N PHE A 735 8.27 -27.57 8.21
CA PHE A 735 7.79 -28.83 7.68
C PHE A 735 6.40 -29.11 8.27
N ASN A 736 5.36 -28.98 7.44
CA ASN A 736 3.95 -28.98 7.85
C ASN A 736 3.07 -30.01 7.10
N GLY A 737 3.70 -31.11 6.68
CA GLY A 737 3.04 -32.25 6.05
C GLY A 737 2.14 -33.04 6.99
N LEU A 738 1.42 -34.01 6.41
CA LEU A 738 0.59 -34.96 7.15
C LEU A 738 1.24 -36.36 7.25
N GLU A 739 2.12 -36.68 6.32
CA GLU A 739 2.92 -37.92 6.27
C GLU A 739 4.31 -37.70 6.87
N PRO A 740 5.05 -38.75 7.27
CA PRO A 740 6.44 -38.61 7.71
C PRO A 740 7.29 -37.88 6.67
N GLN A 741 7.96 -36.80 7.07
CA GLN A 741 8.77 -35.98 6.17
C GLN A 741 10.26 -36.23 6.34
N ARG A 742 11.01 -35.94 5.27
CA ARG A 742 12.48 -35.83 5.25
C ARG A 742 12.87 -34.39 4.99
N THR A 743 14.10 -33.98 5.34
CA THR A 743 14.56 -32.61 5.03
C THR A 743 14.84 -32.40 3.55
N GLY A 744 15.37 -33.41 2.88
CA GLY A 744 15.70 -33.41 1.46
C GLY A 744 17.03 -32.71 1.15
N THR A 745 17.58 -32.98 -0.03
CA THR A 745 18.92 -32.52 -0.45
C THR A 745 19.03 -31.01 -0.66
N GLY A 746 17.90 -30.31 -0.78
CA GLY A 746 17.84 -28.87 -1.02
C GLY A 746 17.77 -28.01 0.24
N LEU A 747 17.56 -28.61 1.43
CA LEU A 747 17.66 -27.86 2.69
C LEU A 747 19.13 -27.47 2.92
N PRO A 748 19.44 -26.16 3.07
CA PRO A 748 20.80 -25.73 3.34
C PRO A 748 21.38 -26.37 4.60
N SER A 749 22.69 -26.61 4.62
CA SER A 749 23.40 -27.15 5.79
C SER A 749 23.36 -26.24 7.02
N GLN A 750 23.04 -24.96 6.82
CA GLN A 750 22.74 -23.99 7.87
C GLN A 750 21.46 -23.25 7.53
N VAL A 751 20.57 -23.06 8.50
CA VAL A 751 19.33 -22.29 8.34
C VAL A 751 19.12 -21.34 9.51
N ARG A 752 18.34 -20.27 9.30
CA ARG A 752 18.00 -19.33 10.38
C ARG A 752 17.17 -20.02 11.44
N SER A 753 16.07 -20.62 11.02
CA SER A 753 15.14 -21.35 11.89
C SER A 753 14.57 -22.57 11.17
N LEU A 754 14.28 -23.62 11.95
CA LEU A 754 13.62 -24.83 11.48
C LEU A 754 12.38 -25.09 12.35
N THR A 755 11.23 -25.32 11.74
CA THR A 755 9.98 -25.65 12.44
C THR A 755 9.48 -27.02 11.98
N VAL A 756 9.14 -27.89 12.94
CA VAL A 756 8.45 -29.16 12.72
C VAL A 756 7.01 -29.02 13.20
N ASN A 757 6.11 -28.94 12.24
CA ASN A 757 4.66 -28.81 12.41
C ASN A 757 3.94 -29.98 11.71
N ASN A 758 4.45 -31.19 11.92
CA ASN A 758 3.98 -32.42 11.33
C ASN A 758 3.97 -33.54 12.38
N ALA A 759 2.79 -33.96 12.82
CA ALA A 759 2.61 -34.97 13.86
C ALA A 759 3.26 -36.34 13.53
N ALA A 760 3.44 -36.66 12.24
CA ALA A 760 4.11 -37.88 11.79
C ALA A 760 5.65 -37.80 11.88
N GLY A 761 6.20 -36.60 12.12
CA GLY A 761 7.62 -36.35 12.36
C GLY A 761 8.43 -35.95 11.11
N LEU A 762 9.64 -35.46 11.37
CA LEU A 762 10.65 -35.07 10.38
C LEU A 762 11.95 -35.84 10.61
N THR A 763 12.58 -36.38 9.56
CA THR A 763 13.89 -37.04 9.63
C THR A 763 14.95 -36.27 8.86
N LEU A 764 16.08 -35.96 9.50
CA LEU A 764 17.23 -35.36 8.80
C LEU A 764 17.85 -36.36 7.81
N ASN A 765 18.00 -35.96 6.54
CA ASN A 765 18.68 -36.76 5.51
C ASN A 765 19.50 -35.92 4.52
N ASN A 766 19.89 -34.71 4.89
CA ASN A 766 20.56 -33.72 4.04
C ASN A 766 22.06 -33.53 4.35
N GLY A 767 22.67 -34.44 5.13
CA GLY A 767 24.04 -34.33 5.64
C GLY A 767 24.15 -33.64 7.02
N GLY A 768 23.01 -33.38 7.67
CA GLY A 768 22.92 -32.61 8.91
C GLY A 768 22.49 -31.16 8.69
N VAL A 769 22.11 -30.48 9.78
CA VAL A 769 21.63 -29.09 9.74
C VAL A 769 22.11 -28.29 10.94
N ARG A 770 22.54 -27.05 10.69
CA ARG A 770 22.99 -26.09 11.69
C ARG A 770 21.94 -24.99 11.85
N ILE A 771 21.41 -24.80 13.05
CA ILE A 771 20.36 -23.81 13.35
C ILE A 771 20.99 -22.58 13.96
N VAL A 772 20.71 -21.39 13.40
CA VAL A 772 21.23 -20.11 13.90
C VAL A 772 20.38 -19.56 15.04
N GLN A 773 19.05 -19.65 14.94
CA GLN A 773 18.12 -19.01 15.87
C GLN A 773 17.22 -20.00 16.59
N THR A 774 16.23 -20.58 15.92
CA THR A 774 15.18 -21.36 16.59
C THR A 774 14.93 -22.69 15.90
N LEU A 775 14.93 -23.77 16.69
CA LEU A 775 14.31 -25.04 16.32
C LEU A 775 12.96 -25.16 17.05
N ALA A 776 11.86 -25.01 16.33
CA ALA A 776 10.52 -25.13 16.90
C ALA A 776 9.91 -26.50 16.57
N LEU A 777 9.51 -27.25 17.59
CA LEU A 777 8.86 -28.55 17.49
C LEU A 777 7.41 -28.35 17.94
N THR A 778 6.62 -27.74 17.06
CA THR A 778 5.26 -27.30 17.37
C THR A 778 4.28 -28.48 17.35
N ASN A 779 4.51 -29.46 16.49
CA ASN A 779 3.71 -30.67 16.38
C ASN A 779 4.54 -31.78 15.73
N GLY A 780 5.12 -32.70 16.50
CA GLY A 780 5.91 -33.83 16.00
C GLY A 780 7.41 -33.77 16.26
N ASN A 781 8.06 -34.93 16.12
CA ASN A 781 9.46 -35.14 16.48
C ASN A 781 10.42 -34.85 15.31
N LEU A 782 11.64 -34.40 15.64
CA LEU A 782 12.77 -34.35 14.71
C LEU A 782 13.71 -35.53 14.97
N THR A 783 13.91 -36.41 14.01
CA THR A 783 14.82 -37.56 14.11
C THR A 783 16.19 -37.23 13.53
N THR A 784 17.26 -37.50 14.29
CA THR A 784 18.65 -37.22 13.94
C THR A 784 19.53 -38.48 14.08
N SER A 785 20.73 -38.46 13.50
CA SER A 785 21.71 -39.54 13.66
C SER A 785 23.13 -38.98 13.65
N THR A 786 24.13 -39.80 13.98
CA THR A 786 25.56 -39.40 13.92
C THR A 786 26.00 -39.01 12.52
N ALA A 787 25.38 -39.54 11.47
CA ALA A 787 25.62 -39.17 10.07
C ALA A 787 24.75 -37.99 9.59
N GLN A 788 23.75 -37.57 10.38
CA GLN A 788 22.74 -36.56 10.05
C GLN A 788 22.51 -35.69 11.29
N LEU A 789 23.56 -34.96 11.68
CA LEU A 789 23.61 -34.29 12.97
C LEU A 789 22.86 -32.96 12.96
N LEU A 790 22.13 -32.69 14.03
CA LEU A 790 21.61 -31.36 14.34
C LEU A 790 22.68 -30.58 15.11
N THR A 791 22.99 -29.35 14.72
CA THR A 791 23.86 -28.45 15.48
C THR A 791 23.11 -27.16 15.82
N LEU A 792 22.97 -26.84 17.10
CA LEU A 792 22.48 -25.54 17.58
C LEU A 792 23.67 -24.59 17.69
N LEU A 793 23.73 -23.60 16.79
CA LEU A 793 24.87 -22.69 16.71
C LEU A 793 24.87 -21.66 17.83
N SER A 794 26.07 -21.19 18.15
CA SER A 794 26.24 -20.06 19.05
C SER A 794 27.34 -19.16 18.53
N THR A 795 27.07 -17.86 18.47
CA THR A 795 28.10 -16.84 18.20
C THR A 795 28.04 -15.75 19.27
N PRO A 796 29.15 -15.04 19.53
CA PRO A 796 29.17 -13.97 20.52
C PRO A 796 28.16 -12.84 20.23
N THR A 797 27.87 -12.57 18.96
CA THR A 797 27.05 -11.43 18.52
C THR A 797 25.62 -11.79 18.12
N ALA A 798 25.38 -12.99 17.58
CA ALA A 798 24.04 -13.40 17.17
C ALA A 798 23.25 -14.08 18.30
N GLY A 799 23.93 -14.63 19.31
CA GLY A 799 23.33 -15.38 20.41
C GLY A 799 23.51 -16.90 20.27
N THR A 800 22.78 -17.66 21.09
CA THR A 800 22.78 -19.13 21.09
C THR A 800 21.43 -19.63 20.59
N ALA A 801 21.43 -20.51 19.59
CA ALA A 801 20.21 -21.11 19.07
C ALA A 801 19.46 -21.88 20.18
N LEU A 802 18.13 -21.85 20.13
CA LEU A 802 17.28 -22.48 21.14
C LEU A 802 16.25 -23.42 20.52
N VAL A 803 15.80 -24.39 21.32
CA VAL A 803 14.73 -25.31 20.96
C VAL A 803 13.44 -24.89 21.67
N VAL A 804 12.32 -24.94 20.96
CA VAL A 804 10.97 -24.78 21.51
C VAL A 804 10.22 -26.10 21.34
N ASN A 805 9.83 -26.73 22.45
CA ASN A 805 9.15 -28.03 22.44
C ASN A 805 7.70 -27.87 22.90
N THR A 806 6.80 -27.58 21.95
CA THR A 806 5.36 -27.45 22.27
C THR A 806 4.68 -28.81 22.26
N ASN A 807 4.84 -29.58 21.18
CA ASN A 807 4.26 -30.93 21.05
C ASN A 807 5.19 -31.84 20.24
N GLY A 808 6.48 -31.89 20.62
CA GLY A 808 7.48 -32.67 19.93
C GLY A 808 8.86 -32.61 20.59
N ALA A 809 9.74 -33.53 20.22
CA ALA A 809 11.10 -33.65 20.74
C ALA A 809 12.12 -33.96 19.63
N VAL A 810 13.40 -33.66 19.89
CA VAL A 810 14.49 -34.19 19.06
C VAL A 810 14.78 -35.61 19.52
N THR A 811 14.79 -36.56 18.59
CA THR A 811 15.03 -37.99 18.81
C THR A 811 16.34 -38.37 18.13
N GLY A 812 17.41 -38.53 18.91
CA GLY A 812 18.76 -38.83 18.41
C GLY A 812 19.83 -37.86 18.92
N PRO A 813 21.09 -38.02 18.49
CA PRO A 813 22.18 -37.15 18.90
C PRO A 813 22.10 -35.77 18.24
N ALA A 814 22.51 -34.75 18.96
CA ALA A 814 22.66 -33.37 18.51
C ALA A 814 23.84 -32.70 19.22
N VAL A 815 24.37 -31.65 18.60
CA VAL A 815 25.41 -30.81 19.17
C VAL A 815 24.81 -29.47 19.54
N MET A 816 25.07 -29.01 20.76
CA MET A 816 24.80 -27.64 21.16
C MET A 816 26.10 -26.89 21.38
N GLN A 817 26.26 -25.78 20.67
CA GLN A 817 27.41 -24.90 20.82
C GLN A 817 27.14 -23.84 21.88
N ARG A 818 28.22 -23.39 22.54
CA ARG A 818 28.22 -22.23 23.41
C ARG A 818 29.44 -21.36 23.14
N ALA A 819 29.17 -20.20 22.55
CA ALA A 819 30.12 -19.10 22.47
C ALA A 819 29.92 -18.17 23.68
N ILE A 820 31.00 -17.51 24.09
CA ILE A 820 30.99 -16.53 25.18
C ILE A 820 31.18 -15.12 24.58
N ASP A 821 30.38 -14.17 25.06
CA ASP A 821 30.54 -12.76 24.71
C ASP A 821 31.86 -12.21 25.30
N PRO A 822 32.79 -11.70 24.46
CA PRO A 822 34.06 -11.16 24.93
C PRO A 822 33.94 -9.80 25.64
N ALA A 823 32.78 -9.14 25.62
CA ALA A 823 32.62 -7.77 26.13
C ALA A 823 33.01 -7.59 27.61
N PHE A 824 32.71 -8.57 28.47
CA PHE A 824 33.06 -8.52 29.89
C PHE A 824 34.47 -9.06 30.19
N ASN A 825 34.90 -10.06 29.45
CA ASN A 825 36.26 -10.62 29.52
C ASN A 825 36.54 -11.40 28.23
N ALA A 826 37.50 -10.94 27.43
CA ALA A 826 37.90 -11.60 26.18
C ALA A 826 38.92 -12.74 26.40
N GLY A 827 39.67 -12.69 27.50
CA GLY A 827 40.74 -13.64 27.82
C GLY A 827 40.26 -14.88 28.58
N LEU A 828 41.20 -15.59 29.19
CA LEU A 828 40.93 -16.66 30.14
C LEU A 828 40.05 -16.14 31.29
N GLY A 829 39.23 -17.01 31.85
CA GLY A 829 38.33 -16.69 32.95
C GLY A 829 37.45 -17.87 33.34
N TYR A 830 37.05 -17.93 34.60
CA TYR A 830 36.10 -18.94 35.07
C TYR A 830 34.71 -18.70 34.50
N ARG A 831 34.18 -19.68 33.77
CA ARG A 831 32.86 -19.67 33.16
C ARG A 831 32.04 -20.83 33.70
N HIS A 832 30.81 -20.56 34.12
CA HIS A 832 29.93 -21.58 34.65
C HIS A 832 29.18 -22.26 33.51
N TYR A 833 29.56 -23.51 33.23
CA TYR A 833 28.95 -24.38 32.23
C TYR A 833 27.96 -25.38 32.86
N SER A 834 27.09 -25.92 32.02
CA SER A 834 26.19 -27.04 32.33
C SER A 834 25.83 -27.78 31.05
N SER A 835 25.29 -28.99 31.17
CA SER A 835 24.88 -29.76 30.00
C SER A 835 23.37 -29.63 29.70
N PRO A 836 22.99 -29.26 28.46
CA PRO A 836 21.63 -29.30 27.93
C PRO A 836 21.33 -30.65 27.24
N VAL A 837 22.33 -31.53 27.17
CA VAL A 837 22.26 -32.85 26.55
C VAL A 837 22.59 -33.94 27.58
N SER A 838 21.98 -35.10 27.43
CA SER A 838 22.38 -36.32 28.11
C SER A 838 23.38 -37.12 27.27
N ASN A 839 24.07 -38.08 27.87
CA ASN A 839 25.07 -38.94 27.21
C ASN A 839 26.32 -38.20 26.70
N THR A 840 26.78 -37.19 27.45
CA THR A 840 28.02 -36.44 27.23
C THR A 840 28.93 -36.56 28.48
N THR A 841 30.24 -36.38 28.32
CA THR A 841 31.22 -36.43 29.42
C THR A 841 31.94 -35.10 29.56
N LEU A 842 32.62 -34.89 30.68
CA LEU A 842 33.42 -33.67 30.88
C LEU A 842 34.60 -33.53 29.90
N ALA A 843 35.00 -34.61 29.22
CA ALA A 843 35.97 -34.54 28.12
C ALA A 843 35.47 -33.67 26.95
N ASP A 844 34.15 -33.54 26.74
CA ASP A 844 33.55 -32.74 25.67
C ASP A 844 33.70 -31.22 25.90
N LEU A 845 34.23 -30.78 27.06
CA LEU A 845 34.62 -29.40 27.30
C LEU A 845 35.87 -28.98 26.51
N ALA A 846 36.58 -29.94 25.91
CA ALA A 846 37.71 -29.65 25.05
C ALA A 846 37.27 -28.95 23.75
N THR A 847 38.05 -27.97 23.33
CA THR A 847 37.87 -27.27 22.05
C THR A 847 39.18 -27.33 21.27
N PRO A 848 39.21 -26.95 19.98
CA PRO A 848 40.46 -26.94 19.20
C PRO A 848 41.60 -26.09 19.82
N GLY A 849 41.27 -25.10 20.66
CA GLY A 849 42.24 -24.22 21.34
C GLY A 849 42.30 -24.35 22.86
N PHE A 850 41.60 -25.33 23.47
CA PHE A 850 41.57 -25.51 24.92
C PHE A 850 41.52 -26.99 25.31
N THR A 851 42.50 -27.42 26.11
CA THR A 851 42.54 -28.75 26.72
C THR A 851 42.23 -28.64 28.22
N PRO A 852 41.12 -29.22 28.71
CA PRO A 852 40.79 -29.22 30.13
C PRO A 852 41.84 -29.97 30.97
N VAL A 853 42.13 -29.46 32.16
CA VAL A 853 43.05 -30.07 33.14
C VAL A 853 42.24 -30.53 34.35
N PHE A 854 42.14 -31.85 34.53
CA PHE A 854 41.42 -32.52 35.62
C PHE A 854 42.37 -33.05 36.71
N ASN A 855 43.19 -32.18 37.31
CA ASN A 855 44.16 -32.59 38.32
C ASN A 855 43.49 -32.89 39.69
N GLN A 856 43.12 -34.16 39.89
CA GLN A 856 42.38 -34.62 41.09
C GLN A 856 43.16 -34.47 42.41
N ALA A 857 44.47 -34.27 42.39
CA ALA A 857 45.26 -34.00 43.60
C ALA A 857 44.75 -32.76 44.37
N TYR A 858 44.08 -31.83 43.68
CA TYR A 858 43.39 -30.68 44.29
C TYR A 858 42.39 -31.07 45.38
N ASN A 859 41.72 -32.22 45.24
CA ASN A 859 40.63 -32.61 46.14
C ASN A 859 41.10 -33.03 47.53
N THR A 860 42.34 -33.47 47.66
CA THR A 860 42.92 -33.99 48.90
C THR A 860 44.12 -33.19 49.40
N ALA A 861 44.58 -32.19 48.64
CA ALA A 861 45.71 -31.35 49.02
C ALA A 861 45.39 -30.46 50.23
N ALA A 862 46.34 -30.32 51.16
CA ALA A 862 46.20 -29.44 52.32
C ALA A 862 46.12 -27.95 51.93
N VAL A 863 46.76 -27.57 50.82
CA VAL A 863 46.70 -26.23 50.21
C VAL A 863 46.36 -26.39 48.72
N PRO A 864 45.06 -26.54 48.36
CA PRO A 864 44.65 -26.83 46.99
C PRO A 864 45.15 -25.83 45.93
N ASN A 865 45.35 -24.57 46.33
CA ASN A 865 45.84 -23.49 45.45
C ASN A 865 47.26 -23.71 44.90
N ASN A 866 48.04 -24.64 45.47
CA ASN A 866 49.43 -24.91 45.05
C ASN A 866 49.57 -26.13 44.11
N VAL A 867 48.47 -26.79 43.75
CA VAL A 867 48.51 -27.99 42.89
C VAL A 867 48.92 -27.62 41.47
N THR A 868 49.90 -28.34 40.89
CA THR A 868 50.41 -28.11 39.53
C THR A 868 50.36 -29.39 38.67
N PRO A 869 49.97 -29.32 37.38
CA PRO A 869 49.31 -28.17 36.75
C PRO A 869 47.99 -27.86 37.46
N PHE A 870 47.67 -26.57 37.60
CA PHE A 870 46.46 -26.15 38.29
C PHE A 870 45.22 -26.60 37.49
N PRO A 871 44.18 -27.18 38.13
CA PRO A 871 43.01 -27.64 37.41
C PRO A 871 42.29 -26.48 36.72
N THR A 872 41.69 -26.76 35.55
CA THR A 872 40.89 -25.78 34.81
C THR A 872 39.40 -26.09 34.85
N VAL A 873 38.98 -27.24 35.41
CA VAL A 873 37.57 -27.63 35.56
C VAL A 873 37.27 -27.99 37.01
N PHE A 874 36.19 -27.43 37.55
CA PHE A 874 35.72 -27.72 38.91
C PHE A 874 34.19 -27.93 38.93
N GLY A 875 33.72 -28.88 39.72
CA GLY A 875 32.35 -28.93 40.24
C GLY A 875 32.28 -28.30 41.64
N TYR A 876 31.15 -28.46 42.30
CA TYR A 876 30.95 -27.98 43.67
C TYR A 876 30.34 -29.07 44.56
N ASN A 877 30.95 -29.29 45.72
CA ASN A 877 30.49 -30.20 46.75
C ASN A 877 30.37 -29.47 48.09
N GLN A 878 29.13 -29.14 48.46
CA GLN A 878 28.80 -28.47 49.71
C GLN A 878 29.27 -29.21 50.97
N ALA A 879 29.45 -30.53 50.94
CA ALA A 879 29.92 -31.28 52.10
C ALA A 879 31.37 -30.91 52.51
N ARG A 880 32.12 -30.23 51.63
CA ARG A 880 33.49 -29.75 51.91
C ARG A 880 33.54 -28.45 52.71
N VAL A 881 32.42 -27.73 52.85
CA VAL A 881 32.34 -26.50 53.62
C VAL A 881 32.19 -26.85 55.10
N VAL A 882 33.31 -27.09 55.78
CA VAL A 882 33.33 -27.66 57.15
C VAL A 882 33.92 -26.73 58.22
N SER A 883 34.68 -25.69 57.85
CA SER A 883 35.21 -24.71 58.83
C SER A 883 35.50 -23.33 58.22
N ALA A 884 35.56 -22.28 59.04
CA ALA A 884 35.99 -20.93 58.61
C ALA A 884 37.51 -20.73 58.62
N ALA A 885 38.33 -21.79 58.72
CA ALA A 885 39.77 -21.66 58.93
C ALA A 885 40.59 -21.86 57.63
N ASN A 886 41.59 -20.99 57.47
CA ASN A 886 42.68 -20.94 56.48
C ASN A 886 42.39 -20.21 55.15
N SER A 887 42.70 -18.90 55.10
CA SER A 887 43.02 -18.07 53.90
C SER A 887 42.09 -18.10 52.67
N VAL A 888 40.97 -18.82 52.71
CA VAL A 888 40.03 -19.07 51.62
C VAL A 888 38.62 -18.82 52.17
N GLU A 889 37.79 -18.08 51.45
CA GLU A 889 36.42 -17.81 51.88
C GLU A 889 35.63 -19.13 52.02
N ALA A 890 34.74 -19.23 53.00
CA ALA A 890 34.06 -20.50 53.33
C ALA A 890 33.29 -21.11 52.14
N PHE A 891 32.75 -20.26 51.25
CA PHE A 891 32.11 -20.68 50.01
C PHE A 891 33.06 -21.43 49.06
N ASP A 892 34.30 -20.96 48.91
CA ASP A 892 35.28 -21.50 47.95
C ASP A 892 35.79 -22.90 48.31
N GLN A 893 35.65 -23.33 49.57
CA GLN A 893 35.99 -24.69 50.02
C GLN A 893 35.20 -25.78 49.29
N GLY A 894 34.03 -25.43 48.75
CA GLY A 894 33.16 -26.37 48.05
C GLY A 894 33.68 -26.81 46.68
N PHE A 895 34.60 -26.06 46.04
CA PHE A 895 35.08 -26.43 44.70
C PHE A 895 35.85 -27.76 44.71
N VAL A 896 35.56 -28.64 43.75
CA VAL A 896 36.12 -29.99 43.62
C VAL A 896 36.46 -30.28 42.16
N VAL A 897 37.54 -30.98 41.88
CA VAL A 897 37.97 -31.34 40.52
C VAL A 897 37.40 -32.71 40.15
N PRO A 898 36.53 -32.81 39.13
CA PRO A 898 36.01 -34.09 38.64
C PRO A 898 37.02 -34.85 37.76
N SER A 899 36.67 -36.04 37.25
CA SER A 899 37.39 -36.78 36.20
C SER A 899 36.88 -36.41 34.80
N ALA A 900 37.73 -36.53 33.77
CA ALA A 900 37.32 -36.34 32.37
C ALA A 900 36.24 -37.34 31.91
N SER A 901 36.25 -38.56 32.46
CA SER A 901 35.26 -39.61 32.16
C SER A 901 33.93 -39.44 32.89
N ASP A 902 33.82 -38.50 33.82
CA ASP A 902 32.59 -38.31 34.58
C ASP A 902 31.49 -37.78 33.64
N PRO A 903 30.24 -38.25 33.79
CA PRO A 903 29.13 -37.74 33.01
C PRO A 903 28.90 -36.27 33.36
N MET A 904 28.71 -35.44 32.33
CA MET A 904 28.30 -34.05 32.55
C MET A 904 26.78 -34.03 32.80
N GLY A 905 26.40 -34.25 34.06
CA GLY A 905 25.02 -34.49 34.45
C GLY A 905 24.08 -33.32 34.12
N LEU A 906 22.85 -33.65 33.72
CA LEU A 906 21.78 -32.66 33.60
C LEU A 906 21.53 -32.01 34.97
N LEU A 907 21.12 -30.73 34.97
CA LEU A 907 20.86 -29.93 36.17
C LEU A 907 22.07 -29.85 37.13
N THR A 908 23.29 -29.97 36.60
CA THR A 908 24.55 -29.85 37.35
C THR A 908 25.44 -28.77 36.74
N GLY A 909 26.02 -27.92 37.58
CA GLY A 909 26.92 -26.85 37.18
C GLY A 909 28.40 -27.26 37.31
N TYR A 910 29.21 -26.75 36.40
CA TYR A 910 30.67 -26.87 36.40
C TYR A 910 31.28 -25.52 36.09
N THR A 911 32.45 -25.20 36.65
CA THR A 911 33.20 -23.99 36.31
C THR A 911 34.45 -24.37 35.53
N VAL A 912 34.71 -23.64 34.45
CA VAL A 912 35.79 -23.92 33.50
C VAL A 912 36.59 -22.65 33.27
N ASN A 913 37.90 -22.69 33.51
CA ASN A 913 38.79 -21.57 33.19
C ASN A 913 39.16 -21.61 31.70
N ILE A 914 38.41 -20.88 30.88
CA ILE A 914 38.48 -20.94 29.41
C ILE A 914 38.39 -19.53 28.79
N GLY A 915 39.04 -19.35 27.65
CA GLY A 915 39.01 -18.09 26.88
C GLY A 915 37.66 -17.86 26.19
N ALA A 916 37.24 -16.60 26.06
CA ALA A 916 35.99 -16.27 25.36
C ALA A 916 36.04 -16.55 23.84
N ASN A 917 37.25 -16.72 23.28
CA ASN A 917 37.47 -17.12 21.89
C ASN A 917 37.19 -18.61 21.62
N GLN A 918 36.92 -19.40 22.65
CA GLN A 918 36.58 -20.82 22.51
C GLN A 918 35.06 -21.00 22.39
N VAL A 919 34.65 -21.92 21.53
CA VAL A 919 33.25 -22.36 21.40
C VAL A 919 33.18 -23.80 21.88
N VAL A 920 32.45 -24.03 22.96
CA VAL A 920 32.26 -25.37 23.55
C VAL A 920 31.10 -26.06 22.87
N ASP A 921 31.30 -27.28 22.40
CA ASP A 921 30.30 -28.07 21.68
C ASP A 921 30.00 -29.35 22.46
N LEU A 922 28.80 -29.45 23.04
CA LEU A 922 28.37 -30.67 23.74
C LEU A 922 27.54 -31.55 22.81
N ASN A 923 27.99 -32.78 22.61
CA ASN A 923 27.33 -33.79 21.77
C ASN A 923 26.56 -34.79 22.64
N GLY A 924 25.26 -34.95 22.38
CA GLY A 924 24.43 -35.89 23.13
C GLY A 924 22.97 -35.82 22.74
N THR A 925 22.08 -36.37 23.57
CA THR A 925 20.63 -36.28 23.35
C THR A 925 20.06 -35.07 24.07
N LEU A 926 19.43 -34.14 23.35
CA LEU A 926 18.85 -32.92 23.92
C LEU A 926 17.80 -33.25 24.98
N ASN A 927 17.90 -32.60 26.13
CA ASN A 927 16.95 -32.81 27.21
C ASN A 927 15.65 -32.00 26.98
N ASN A 928 14.51 -32.61 27.34
CA ASN A 928 13.18 -32.02 27.23
C ASN A 928 12.26 -32.58 28.32
N GLY A 929 11.38 -31.72 28.87
CA GLY A 929 10.45 -32.12 29.92
C GLY A 929 11.02 -31.98 31.35
N PRO A 930 10.24 -32.35 32.39
CA PRO A 930 10.61 -32.11 33.78
C PRO A 930 11.89 -32.82 34.22
N ILE A 931 12.73 -32.11 34.98
CA ILE A 931 13.93 -32.63 35.63
C ILE A 931 14.00 -32.14 37.07
N SER A 932 14.42 -33.02 37.99
CA SER A 932 14.52 -32.71 39.41
C SER A 932 15.80 -33.25 40.03
N ARG A 933 16.26 -32.57 41.09
CA ARG A 933 17.34 -33.01 41.96
C ARG A 933 16.88 -32.91 43.40
N SER A 934 16.82 -34.06 44.07
CA SER A 934 16.53 -34.18 45.51
C SER A 934 17.83 -34.32 46.32
N ASN A 935 17.71 -34.30 47.65
CA ASN A 935 18.83 -34.46 48.59
C ASN A 935 19.93 -33.39 48.44
N LEU A 936 19.55 -32.16 48.13
CA LEU A 936 20.46 -31.02 48.20
C LEU A 936 20.80 -30.76 49.67
N THR A 937 22.04 -30.94 50.08
CA THR A 937 22.42 -30.95 51.51
C THR A 937 22.92 -29.61 52.02
N ARG A 938 22.74 -29.34 53.32
CA ARG A 938 23.33 -28.20 54.01
C ARG A 938 24.11 -28.61 55.26
N GLY A 939 25.36 -28.13 55.35
CA GLY A 939 26.20 -28.26 56.54
C GLY A 939 25.85 -27.24 57.64
N SER A 940 26.58 -27.29 58.76
CA SER A 940 26.33 -26.48 59.95
C SER A 940 26.96 -25.08 59.92
N GLN A 941 27.88 -24.80 58.98
CA GLN A 941 28.54 -23.49 58.91
C GLN A 941 27.58 -22.40 58.38
N PRO A 942 27.68 -21.14 58.83
CA PRO A 942 26.82 -20.05 58.37
C PRO A 942 26.78 -19.84 56.87
N GLN A 943 27.85 -20.17 56.14
CA GLN A 943 27.97 -20.10 54.67
C GLN A 943 27.63 -21.43 53.96
N SER A 944 27.03 -22.41 54.67
CA SER A 944 26.65 -23.69 54.07
C SER A 944 25.33 -23.65 53.30
N GLY A 945 25.13 -24.61 52.42
CA GLY A 945 23.88 -24.90 51.70
C GLY A 945 23.93 -24.65 50.20
N TRP A 946 25.05 -24.16 49.66
CA TRP A 946 25.21 -23.80 48.26
C TRP A 946 25.19 -25.02 47.34
N GLN A 947 24.39 -24.96 46.28
CA GLN A 947 24.22 -26.02 45.30
C GLN A 947 24.55 -25.46 43.93
N PHE A 948 25.53 -26.07 43.25
CA PHE A 948 25.88 -25.68 41.89
C PHE A 948 25.06 -26.49 40.90
N LEU A 949 23.99 -25.86 40.41
CA LEU A 949 23.07 -26.43 39.44
C LEU A 949 23.35 -25.86 38.06
N GLY A 950 22.70 -26.41 37.05
CA GLY A 950 22.93 -26.07 35.66
C GLY A 950 21.65 -25.93 34.88
N ASN A 951 21.65 -25.11 33.83
CA ASN A 951 20.55 -25.09 32.87
C ASN A 951 20.52 -26.43 32.10
N PRO A 952 19.49 -27.28 32.32
CA PRO A 952 19.44 -28.60 31.72
C PRO A 952 18.81 -28.58 30.33
N TYR A 953 18.39 -27.43 29.79
CA TYR A 953 17.64 -27.35 28.54
C TYR A 953 18.46 -26.73 27.41
N PRO A 954 18.17 -27.10 26.15
CA PRO A 954 18.69 -26.43 24.98
C PRO A 954 17.95 -25.10 24.70
N SER A 955 17.70 -24.32 25.75
CA SER A 955 17.12 -22.98 25.72
C SER A 955 17.48 -22.24 27.02
N PRO A 956 17.62 -20.90 27.02
CA PRO A 956 17.75 -20.15 28.25
C PRO A 956 16.58 -20.40 29.20
N LEU A 957 16.87 -20.37 30.50
CA LEU A 957 15.86 -20.33 31.56
C LEU A 957 15.46 -18.89 31.86
N ASP A 958 14.19 -18.69 32.21
CA ASP A 958 13.65 -17.45 32.77
C ASP A 958 13.05 -17.75 34.15
N PHE A 959 13.78 -17.38 35.20
CA PHE A 959 13.36 -17.58 36.57
C PHE A 959 12.16 -16.72 37.02
N SER A 960 11.68 -15.79 36.18
CA SER A 960 10.40 -15.10 36.41
C SER A 960 9.18 -15.98 36.11
N GLN A 961 9.37 -17.06 35.32
CA GLN A 961 8.32 -18.04 35.00
C GLN A 961 8.14 -19.04 36.15
N THR A 962 7.45 -18.62 37.20
CA THR A 962 7.31 -19.41 38.45
C THR A 962 6.65 -20.79 38.25
N ALA A 963 5.76 -20.94 37.26
CA ALA A 963 5.16 -22.24 36.90
C ALA A 963 6.18 -23.30 36.43
N GLY A 964 7.37 -22.85 36.01
CA GLY A 964 8.44 -23.69 35.51
C GLY A 964 9.41 -24.20 36.56
N VAL A 965 9.35 -23.67 37.79
CA VAL A 965 10.35 -23.90 38.84
C VAL A 965 9.67 -24.41 40.09
N THR A 966 10.14 -25.53 40.64
CA THR A 966 9.67 -26.05 41.93
C THR A 966 10.83 -26.11 42.91
N ARG A 967 10.63 -25.49 44.08
CA ARG A 967 11.61 -25.47 45.17
C ARG A 967 11.00 -26.05 46.44
N THR A 968 11.78 -26.78 47.20
CA THR A 968 11.41 -27.25 48.55
C THR A 968 12.62 -27.10 49.44
N ASN A 969 12.51 -26.28 50.50
CA ASN A 969 13.60 -25.96 51.44
C ASN A 969 14.84 -25.33 50.77
N VAL A 970 14.64 -24.61 49.66
CA VAL A 970 15.69 -23.93 48.88
C VAL A 970 15.25 -22.48 48.69
N ASP A 971 16.18 -21.55 48.85
CA ASP A 971 15.94 -20.12 48.68
C ASP A 971 15.52 -19.82 47.23
N ASP A 972 14.66 -18.82 47.03
CA ASP A 972 14.20 -18.45 45.68
C ASP A 972 15.30 -17.78 44.85
N ALA A 973 16.33 -17.24 45.53
CA ALA A 973 17.45 -16.56 44.92
C ALA A 973 18.30 -17.49 44.02
N VAL A 974 18.65 -16.95 42.85
CA VAL A 974 19.53 -17.58 41.86
C VAL A 974 20.74 -16.69 41.60
N TYR A 975 21.94 -17.28 41.57
CA TYR A 975 23.20 -16.57 41.44
C TYR A 975 23.97 -17.04 40.21
N VAL A 976 24.35 -16.10 39.34
CA VAL A 976 25.05 -16.36 38.09
C VAL A 976 26.39 -15.62 38.09
N PHE A 977 27.48 -16.36 37.89
CA PHE A 977 28.81 -15.79 37.85
C PHE A 977 29.11 -15.12 36.50
N GLN A 978 29.74 -13.96 36.55
CA GLN A 978 30.18 -13.18 35.41
C GLN A 978 31.69 -12.91 35.53
N SER A 979 32.47 -13.52 34.64
CA SER A 979 33.92 -13.31 34.61
C SER A 979 34.27 -11.93 34.07
N THR A 980 35.13 -11.22 34.79
CA THR A 980 35.70 -9.92 34.42
C THR A 980 37.23 -9.99 34.23
N GLY A 981 37.80 -11.19 34.35
CA GLY A 981 39.21 -11.51 34.15
C GLY A 981 39.50 -12.98 34.46
N GLN A 982 40.77 -13.40 34.39
CA GLN A 982 41.15 -14.81 34.57
C GLN A 982 40.78 -15.38 35.94
N TYR A 983 41.00 -14.60 36.98
CA TYR A 983 40.72 -14.97 38.37
C TYR A 983 39.72 -14.00 39.05
N THR A 984 39.18 -13.05 38.29
CA THR A 984 38.26 -12.02 38.77
C THR A 984 36.89 -12.15 38.13
N GLY A 985 35.84 -11.89 38.91
CA GLY A 985 34.46 -11.86 38.44
C GLY A 985 33.50 -11.45 39.55
N GLN A 986 32.22 -11.41 39.18
CA GLN A 986 31.13 -10.98 40.05
C GLN A 986 29.93 -11.92 39.98
N TYR A 987 29.12 -11.96 41.04
CA TYR A 987 27.86 -12.69 41.06
C TYR A 987 26.68 -11.74 40.84
N ARG A 988 25.87 -12.07 39.84
CA ARG A 988 24.58 -11.43 39.60
C ARG A 988 23.48 -12.28 40.22
N SER A 989 22.62 -11.65 41.02
CA SER A 989 21.51 -12.30 41.71
C SER A 989 20.16 -12.00 41.05
N TYR A 990 19.22 -12.92 41.18
CA TYR A 990 17.79 -12.69 40.90
C TYR A 990 16.93 -13.32 41.99
N VAL A 991 15.97 -12.56 42.51
CA VAL A 991 14.95 -13.03 43.46
C VAL A 991 13.72 -12.12 43.35
N ASN A 992 12.53 -12.70 43.45
CA ASN A 992 11.26 -11.96 43.49
C ASN A 992 11.10 -10.81 42.47
N GLY A 993 11.44 -11.07 41.20
CA GLY A 993 11.35 -10.05 40.14
C GLY A 993 12.48 -9.01 40.12
N VAL A 994 13.36 -8.98 41.13
CA VAL A 994 14.49 -8.04 41.21
C VAL A 994 15.76 -8.69 40.68
N GLY A 995 16.44 -8.00 39.76
CA GLY A 995 17.61 -8.51 39.04
C GLY A 995 17.24 -9.10 37.69
N ASN A 996 18.17 -9.80 37.04
CA ASN A 996 17.93 -10.40 35.73
C ASN A 996 17.66 -11.91 35.86
N PRO A 997 16.46 -12.39 35.49
CA PRO A 997 16.04 -13.77 35.70
C PRO A 997 16.65 -14.79 34.74
N LEU A 998 17.38 -14.33 33.71
CA LEU A 998 17.77 -15.19 32.60
C LEU A 998 19.06 -15.96 32.90
N VAL A 999 19.04 -17.27 32.70
CA VAL A 999 20.23 -18.14 32.72
C VAL A 999 20.37 -18.77 31.35
N ALA A 1000 21.48 -18.50 30.66
CA ALA A 1000 21.66 -18.95 29.27
C ALA A 1000 21.69 -20.48 29.15
N SER A 1001 21.47 -21.00 27.95
CA SER A 1001 21.74 -22.41 27.65
C SER A 1001 23.19 -22.74 27.97
N MET A 1002 23.43 -23.96 28.46
CA MET A 1002 24.75 -24.41 28.91
C MET A 1002 25.35 -23.59 30.05
N GLN A 1003 24.56 -22.80 30.81
CA GLN A 1003 25.09 -21.98 31.92
C GLN A 1003 24.78 -22.57 33.30
N GLY A 1004 25.81 -22.62 34.15
CA GLY A 1004 25.68 -23.00 35.56
C GLY A 1004 25.22 -21.84 36.45
N PHE A 1005 24.48 -22.15 37.52
CA PHE A 1005 24.02 -21.18 38.51
C PHE A 1005 24.05 -21.78 39.92
N PHE A 1006 24.18 -20.92 40.92
CA PHE A 1006 24.07 -21.32 42.32
C PHE A 1006 22.67 -21.06 42.86
N THR A 1007 22.22 -21.95 43.74
CA THR A 1007 21.09 -21.75 44.66
C THR A 1007 21.50 -22.25 46.04
N ARG A 1008 20.66 -22.06 47.06
CA ARG A 1008 21.03 -22.37 48.44
C ARG A 1008 19.90 -23.04 49.19
N VAL A 1009 20.21 -24.14 49.89
CA VAL A 1009 19.28 -24.76 50.84
C VAL A 1009 19.06 -23.80 52.01
N SER A 1010 17.80 -23.55 52.35
CA SER A 1010 17.41 -22.44 53.23
C SER A 1010 17.97 -22.53 54.64
N ALA A 1011 18.10 -21.36 55.29
CA ALA A 1011 18.38 -21.22 56.73
C ALA A 1011 17.48 -22.16 57.57
N GLY A 1012 18.07 -22.94 58.49
CA GLY A 1012 17.35 -23.88 59.35
C GLY A 1012 16.99 -25.25 58.74
N GLN A 1013 17.28 -25.49 57.45
CA GLN A 1013 17.03 -26.77 56.78
C GLN A 1013 18.31 -27.60 56.61
N THR A 1014 18.19 -28.94 56.61
CA THR A 1014 19.31 -29.88 56.38
C THR A 1014 19.34 -30.45 54.96
N THR A 1015 18.17 -30.55 54.31
CA THR A 1015 18.03 -31.01 52.93
C THR A 1015 16.96 -30.23 52.18
N GLY A 1016 17.09 -30.16 50.85
CA GLY A 1016 16.09 -29.59 49.96
C GLY A 1016 16.03 -30.27 48.59
N SER A 1017 15.11 -29.81 47.75
CA SER A 1017 14.95 -30.27 46.37
C SER A 1017 14.65 -29.12 45.42
N PHE A 1018 15.09 -29.28 44.18
CA PHE A 1018 14.90 -28.30 43.11
C PHE A 1018 14.50 -29.02 41.82
N ALA A 1019 13.48 -28.52 41.14
CA ALA A 1019 13.01 -29.06 39.87
C ALA A 1019 12.70 -27.95 38.86
N LEU A 1020 12.90 -28.27 37.59
CA LEU A 1020 12.56 -27.44 36.45
C LEU A 1020 11.66 -28.22 35.50
N ASN A 1021 10.75 -27.54 34.83
CA ASN A 1021 10.00 -28.09 33.70
C ASN A 1021 10.09 -27.13 32.48
N ASN A 1022 9.45 -27.50 31.37
CA ASN A 1022 9.52 -26.73 30.14
C ASN A 1022 8.98 -25.29 30.24
N ALA A 1023 8.08 -25.00 31.19
CA ALA A 1023 7.53 -23.65 31.38
C ALA A 1023 8.57 -22.64 31.88
N ALA A 1024 9.73 -23.10 32.38
CA ALA A 1024 10.83 -22.22 32.77
C ALA A 1024 11.68 -21.72 31.59
N ARG A 1025 11.42 -22.19 30.36
CA ARG A 1025 12.27 -21.95 29.18
C ARG A 1025 11.84 -20.69 28.43
N VAL A 1026 12.82 -19.95 27.93
CA VAL A 1026 12.60 -18.91 26.92
C VAL A 1026 12.21 -19.57 25.59
N THR A 1027 11.18 -19.06 24.92
CA THR A 1027 10.67 -19.62 23.66
C THR A 1027 10.88 -18.72 22.45
N THR A 1028 11.42 -17.51 22.66
CA THR A 1028 11.69 -16.55 21.59
C THR A 1028 13.18 -16.28 21.49
N PHE A 1029 13.74 -16.41 20.29
CA PHE A 1029 15.12 -16.02 20.04
C PHE A 1029 15.25 -14.49 20.05
N ALA A 1030 16.05 -13.96 20.96
CA ALA A 1030 16.50 -12.57 20.95
C ALA A 1030 17.98 -12.54 20.60
N ALA A 1031 18.39 -11.59 19.75
CA ALA A 1031 19.80 -11.35 19.42
C ALA A 1031 20.53 -10.88 20.69
N ALA A 1032 21.06 -11.85 21.43
CA ALA A 1032 21.30 -11.77 22.87
C ALA A 1032 20.06 -11.35 23.67
N PRO A 1033 19.75 -11.96 24.82
CA PRO A 1033 18.95 -11.25 25.79
C PRO A 1033 19.72 -9.97 26.13
N SER A 1034 19.22 -8.81 25.68
CA SER A 1034 19.70 -7.54 26.20
C SER A 1034 19.63 -7.63 27.73
N PHE A 1035 20.66 -7.13 28.40
CA PHE A 1035 20.81 -7.23 29.85
C PHE A 1035 19.61 -6.65 30.65
N ASN A 1036 18.66 -6.00 29.97
CA ASN A 1036 17.54 -5.25 30.51
C ASN A 1036 16.21 -5.60 29.81
N ARG A 1037 15.62 -6.75 30.13
CA ARG A 1037 14.14 -6.83 30.18
C ARG A 1037 13.74 -7.35 31.55
N GLY A 1038 13.54 -6.41 32.48
CA GLY A 1038 12.54 -6.61 33.51
C GLY A 1038 11.18 -6.28 32.91
N THR A 1039 10.13 -6.96 33.36
CA THR A 1039 8.81 -6.32 33.47
C THR A 1039 9.00 -4.95 34.11
N SER A 1040 8.16 -3.96 33.77
CA SER A 1040 8.20 -2.67 34.46
C SER A 1040 8.16 -2.93 35.97
N GLU A 1041 9.26 -2.66 36.67
CA GLU A 1041 9.27 -2.72 38.12
C GLU A 1041 8.24 -1.70 38.60
N THR A 1042 7.31 -2.12 39.44
CA THR A 1042 6.19 -1.28 39.91
C THR A 1042 6.32 -0.96 41.39
N ARG A 1043 7.22 -1.63 42.11
CA ARG A 1043 7.48 -1.41 43.53
C ARG A 1043 8.46 -0.24 43.72
N PRO A 1044 8.41 0.43 44.88
CA PRO A 1044 9.46 1.38 45.27
C PRO A 1044 10.80 0.66 45.37
N LEU A 1045 11.78 1.04 44.54
CA LEU A 1045 13.07 0.35 44.42
C LEU A 1045 14.21 1.33 44.18
N VAL A 1046 15.33 1.14 44.89
CA VAL A 1046 16.62 1.76 44.56
C VAL A 1046 17.65 0.68 44.22
N LYS A 1047 18.34 0.84 43.10
CA LYS A 1047 19.52 0.03 42.73
C LYS A 1047 20.75 0.92 42.75
N LEU A 1048 21.72 0.57 43.60
CA LEU A 1048 23.00 1.25 43.71
C LEU A 1048 24.08 0.42 43.01
N ARG A 1049 24.87 1.09 42.19
CA ARG A 1049 26.07 0.57 41.54
C ARG A 1049 27.32 1.22 42.15
N LEU A 1050 28.26 0.40 42.61
CA LEU A 1050 29.62 0.81 42.96
C LEU A 1050 30.55 0.57 41.76
N GLN A 1051 31.39 1.54 41.43
CA GLN A 1051 32.34 1.43 40.32
C GLN A 1051 33.60 2.28 40.54
N ASN A 1052 34.68 1.95 39.82
CA ASN A 1052 35.88 2.80 39.67
C ASN A 1052 36.11 3.16 38.18
N SER A 1053 37.28 3.67 37.81
CA SER A 1053 37.64 3.99 36.42
C SER A 1053 37.97 2.77 35.54
N SER A 1054 37.91 1.57 36.10
CA SER A 1054 38.10 0.25 35.45
C SER A 1054 36.73 -0.38 35.18
N PRO A 1055 36.57 -1.38 34.29
CA PRO A 1055 35.27 -2.02 34.01
C PRO A 1055 34.68 -2.82 35.20
N LEU A 1056 35.26 -2.74 36.40
CA LEU A 1056 34.73 -3.40 37.60
C LEU A 1056 33.56 -2.60 38.15
N ILE A 1057 32.40 -3.25 38.18
CA ILE A 1057 31.18 -2.74 38.80
C ILE A 1057 30.71 -3.74 39.85
N ASP A 1058 29.82 -3.31 40.72
CA ASP A 1058 29.03 -4.20 41.57
C ASP A 1058 27.72 -3.52 41.98
N GLU A 1059 26.67 -4.29 42.24
CA GLU A 1059 25.33 -3.74 42.47
C GLU A 1059 24.65 -4.34 43.72
N THR A 1060 23.81 -3.53 44.36
CA THR A 1060 22.85 -3.94 45.38
C THR A 1060 21.50 -3.25 45.17
N SER A 1061 20.40 -3.92 45.47
CA SER A 1061 19.04 -3.37 45.36
C SER A 1061 18.30 -3.43 46.69
N VAL A 1062 17.57 -2.37 47.01
CA VAL A 1062 16.64 -2.30 48.14
C VAL A 1062 15.25 -1.95 47.59
N TYR A 1063 14.24 -2.75 47.91
CA TYR A 1063 12.86 -2.53 47.46
C TYR A 1063 11.85 -2.76 48.58
N PHE A 1064 10.64 -2.25 48.39
CA PHE A 1064 9.57 -2.32 49.39
C PHE A 1064 8.34 -3.04 48.83
N GLU A 1065 7.88 -4.08 49.53
CA GLU A 1065 6.73 -4.88 49.12
C GLU A 1065 5.90 -5.34 50.33
N GLN A 1066 4.60 -5.55 50.10
CA GLN A 1066 3.74 -6.19 51.08
C GLN A 1066 4.11 -7.67 51.25
N GLY A 1067 4.35 -8.10 52.48
CA GLY A 1067 4.66 -9.51 52.80
C GLY A 1067 6.15 -9.83 52.96
N ALA A 1068 7.04 -8.92 52.56
CA ALA A 1068 8.46 -8.96 52.93
C ALA A 1068 8.65 -8.66 54.44
N THR A 1069 9.79 -9.07 55.01
CA THR A 1069 10.05 -8.94 56.46
C THR A 1069 11.29 -8.08 56.75
N PRO A 1070 11.43 -7.50 57.96
CA PRO A 1070 12.66 -6.77 58.34
C PRO A 1070 13.88 -7.68 58.58
N ALA A 1071 13.71 -9.00 58.58
CA ALA A 1071 14.77 -10.01 58.66
C ALA A 1071 14.93 -10.70 57.30
N PHE A 1072 15.96 -11.53 57.14
CA PHE A 1072 16.14 -12.31 55.91
C PHE A 1072 14.91 -13.20 55.62
N ASP A 1073 14.27 -13.01 54.47
CA ASP A 1073 13.22 -13.84 53.92
C ASP A 1073 13.68 -14.46 52.58
N ALA A 1074 13.80 -15.78 52.56
CA ALA A 1074 14.28 -16.57 51.42
C ALA A 1074 13.47 -16.38 50.12
N ARG A 1075 12.26 -15.82 50.20
CA ARG A 1075 11.42 -15.48 49.04
C ARG A 1075 11.73 -14.11 48.46
N PHE A 1076 12.20 -13.16 49.28
CA PHE A 1076 12.34 -11.75 48.91
C PHE A 1076 13.81 -11.29 48.80
N ASP A 1077 14.72 -11.98 49.48
CA ASP A 1077 16.11 -11.57 49.67
C ASP A 1077 17.11 -12.47 48.96
N ALA A 1078 18.24 -11.88 48.58
CA ALA A 1078 19.40 -12.59 48.08
C ALA A 1078 20.65 -12.19 48.86
N TYR A 1079 21.35 -13.17 49.44
CA TYR A 1079 22.65 -12.99 50.07
C TYR A 1079 23.66 -12.33 49.13
N LYS A 1080 24.68 -11.67 49.68
CA LYS A 1080 25.84 -11.22 48.92
C LYS A 1080 26.85 -12.36 48.83
N LEU A 1081 27.13 -12.82 47.62
CA LEU A 1081 28.34 -13.60 47.34
C LEU A 1081 29.47 -12.61 47.05
N THR A 1082 30.59 -12.77 47.75
CA THR A 1082 31.75 -11.88 47.56
C THR A 1082 32.29 -12.01 46.15
N ASN A 1083 32.49 -10.87 45.49
CA ASN A 1083 33.17 -10.83 44.21
C ASN A 1083 34.67 -11.10 44.40
N SER A 1084 35.28 -11.89 43.53
CA SER A 1084 36.71 -12.22 43.64
C SER A 1084 37.63 -11.02 43.36
N SER A 1085 37.10 -9.93 42.79
CA SER A 1085 37.77 -8.64 42.69
C SER A 1085 37.82 -7.86 44.02
N ARG A 1086 37.10 -8.30 45.05
CA ARG A 1086 36.83 -7.59 46.32
C ARG A 1086 36.05 -6.28 46.19
N LEU A 1087 35.63 -5.87 44.98
CA LEU A 1087 34.71 -4.76 44.81
C LEU A 1087 33.30 -5.23 45.14
N ASN A 1088 32.75 -4.81 46.28
CA ASN A 1088 31.44 -5.22 46.76
C ASN A 1088 30.66 -4.03 47.32
N VAL A 1089 29.37 -3.96 47.01
CA VAL A 1089 28.35 -3.14 47.66
C VAL A 1089 27.21 -4.06 48.07
N SER A 1090 26.79 -3.95 49.32
CA SER A 1090 25.70 -4.74 49.90
C SER A 1090 24.87 -3.87 50.84
N SER A 1091 23.60 -4.21 50.99
CA SER A 1091 22.79 -3.73 52.11
C SER A 1091 22.91 -4.69 53.28
N ILE A 1092 22.74 -4.19 54.50
CA ILE A 1092 22.90 -5.00 55.71
C ILE A 1092 21.55 -5.14 56.41
N ILE A 1093 21.16 -6.39 56.69
CA ILE A 1093 20.11 -6.71 57.64
C ILE A 1093 20.71 -7.53 58.77
N ALA A 1094 20.61 -7.05 60.01
CA ALA A 1094 21.29 -7.62 61.17
C ALA A 1094 22.81 -7.77 60.92
N SER A 1095 23.29 -8.99 60.63
CA SER A 1095 24.69 -9.29 60.28
C SER A 1095 24.87 -9.82 58.84
N ASP A 1096 23.78 -10.00 58.10
CA ASP A 1096 23.81 -10.55 56.76
C ASP A 1096 23.96 -9.44 55.72
N GLU A 1097 24.90 -9.65 54.80
CA GLU A 1097 25.08 -8.79 53.62
C GLU A 1097 24.21 -9.31 52.47
N LEU A 1098 23.44 -8.40 51.86
CA LEU A 1098 22.47 -8.73 50.82
C LEU A 1098 22.77 -8.00 49.50
N SER A 1099 22.67 -8.75 48.41
CA SER A 1099 22.69 -8.22 47.04
C SER A 1099 21.31 -7.73 46.60
N VAL A 1100 20.25 -8.32 47.14
CA VAL A 1100 18.86 -7.86 47.00
C VAL A 1100 18.19 -7.93 48.36
N ASN A 1101 17.55 -6.84 48.77
CA ASN A 1101 16.92 -6.67 50.07
C ASN A 1101 15.47 -6.18 49.89
N GLY A 1102 14.52 -7.05 50.21
CA GLY A 1102 13.09 -6.77 50.22
C GLY A 1102 12.62 -6.41 51.63
N LEU A 1103 12.12 -5.20 51.80
CA LEU A 1103 11.60 -4.71 53.08
C LEU A 1103 10.07 -4.59 53.06
N PRO A 1104 9.40 -4.65 54.23
CA PRO A 1104 7.96 -4.41 54.31
C PRO A 1104 7.59 -3.03 53.74
N MET A 1105 6.38 -2.88 53.22
CA MET A 1105 5.83 -1.61 52.71
C MET A 1105 6.29 -0.39 53.52
N LEU A 1106 6.81 0.63 52.81
CA LEU A 1106 7.42 1.80 53.43
C LEU A 1106 6.38 2.63 54.21
N VAL A 1107 6.48 2.59 55.54
CA VAL A 1107 5.69 3.41 56.47
C VAL A 1107 6.65 4.27 57.30
N GLY A 1108 6.70 5.57 57.03
CA GLY A 1108 7.56 6.51 57.77
C GLY A 1108 9.00 6.58 57.26
N THR A 1109 9.96 6.73 58.18
CA THR A 1109 11.40 6.80 57.85
C THR A 1109 12.07 5.45 58.07
N VAL A 1110 12.77 4.95 57.04
CA VAL A 1110 13.57 3.72 57.11
C VAL A 1110 15.02 4.05 56.73
N THR A 1111 15.98 3.55 57.51
CA THR A 1111 17.42 3.66 57.19
C THR A 1111 17.99 2.27 57.01
N VAL A 1112 18.62 2.03 55.86
CA VAL A 1112 19.24 0.76 55.49
C VAL A 1112 20.76 0.96 55.45
N PRO A 1113 21.53 0.35 56.36
CA PRO A 1113 22.99 0.40 56.33
C PRO A 1113 23.54 -0.29 55.08
N LEU A 1114 24.63 0.23 54.54
CA LEU A 1114 25.38 -0.39 53.45
C LEU A 1114 26.76 -0.83 53.94
N ASN A 1115 27.28 -1.91 53.36
CA ASN A 1115 28.71 -2.23 53.42
C ASN A 1115 29.34 -2.10 52.04
N LEU A 1116 30.52 -1.50 51.98
CA LEU A 1116 31.32 -1.38 50.77
C LEU A 1116 32.70 -1.98 51.03
N THR A 1117 33.12 -2.88 50.14
CA THR A 1117 34.49 -3.39 50.07
C THR A 1117 35.10 -2.99 48.72
N VAL A 1118 36.37 -2.59 48.72
CA VAL A 1118 37.10 -2.16 47.52
C VAL A 1118 38.44 -2.88 47.39
N PRO A 1119 38.95 -3.12 46.17
CA PRO A 1119 40.22 -3.80 45.95
C PRO A 1119 41.44 -3.02 46.45
N ALA A 1120 41.37 -1.69 46.41
CA ALA A 1120 42.45 -0.78 46.81
C ALA A 1120 41.87 0.56 47.27
N THR A 1121 42.61 1.30 48.10
CA THR A 1121 42.26 2.70 48.45
C THR A 1121 42.30 3.59 47.22
N GLY A 1122 41.36 4.52 47.07
CA GLY A 1122 41.26 5.33 45.84
C GLY A 1122 39.91 6.02 45.67
N SER A 1123 39.65 6.56 44.48
CA SER A 1123 38.38 7.21 44.15
C SER A 1123 37.39 6.21 43.58
N TYR A 1124 36.18 6.20 44.12
CA TYR A 1124 35.08 5.33 43.69
C TYR A 1124 33.79 6.14 43.55
N THR A 1125 32.84 5.63 42.77
CA THR A 1125 31.55 6.26 42.55
C THR A 1125 30.43 5.31 42.93
N LEU A 1126 29.50 5.80 43.75
CA LEU A 1126 28.17 5.21 43.92
C LEU A 1126 27.21 5.89 42.95
N ASN A 1127 26.46 5.10 42.20
CA ASN A 1127 25.48 5.54 41.23
C ASN A 1127 24.13 4.87 41.50
N ALA A 1128 23.08 5.66 41.72
CA ALA A 1128 21.71 5.19 41.75
C ALA A 1128 21.23 4.96 40.31
N VAL A 1129 21.50 3.76 39.79
CA VAL A 1129 21.19 3.38 38.40
C VAL A 1129 19.68 3.17 38.18
N ASP A 1130 18.95 2.79 39.23
CA ASP A 1130 17.49 2.76 39.25
C ASP A 1130 16.98 3.44 40.52
N LEU A 1131 15.98 4.33 40.37
CA LEU A 1131 15.23 4.95 41.46
C LEU A 1131 13.74 5.01 41.05
N LEU A 1132 12.99 3.95 41.38
CA LEU A 1132 11.70 3.66 40.76
C LEU A 1132 10.55 3.73 41.78
N ASN A 1133 9.38 4.21 41.33
CA ASN A 1133 8.06 4.14 41.98
C ASN A 1133 7.95 4.60 43.45
N PHE A 1134 8.83 5.52 43.90
CA PHE A 1134 8.62 6.21 45.17
C PHE A 1134 7.50 7.24 45.02
N GLY A 1135 6.55 7.27 45.96
CA GLY A 1135 5.48 8.29 45.96
C GLY A 1135 6.06 9.70 46.13
N ALA A 1136 5.40 10.72 45.58
CA ALA A 1136 5.89 12.12 45.56
C ALA A 1136 6.25 12.70 46.94
N GLY A 1137 5.74 12.12 48.02
CA GLY A 1137 6.08 12.48 49.40
C GLY A 1137 7.29 11.74 49.99
N THR A 1138 7.99 10.87 49.26
CA THR A 1138 9.11 10.06 49.76
C THR A 1138 10.42 10.47 49.09
N LEU A 1139 11.41 10.89 49.87
CA LEU A 1139 12.76 11.18 49.42
C LEU A 1139 13.71 10.03 49.77
N VAL A 1140 14.68 9.80 48.89
CA VAL A 1140 15.73 8.78 49.06
C VAL A 1140 17.09 9.47 49.12
N TYR A 1141 17.75 9.36 50.26
CA TYR A 1141 19.06 9.95 50.49
C TYR A 1141 20.15 8.88 50.64
N LEU A 1142 21.30 9.11 50.01
CA LEU A 1142 22.55 8.46 50.39
C LEU A 1142 23.24 9.33 51.46
N LEU A 1143 23.57 8.72 52.60
CA LEU A 1143 24.27 9.36 53.71
C LEU A 1143 25.71 8.84 53.77
N ASP A 1144 26.69 9.74 53.82
CA ASP A 1144 28.10 9.44 54.10
C ASP A 1144 28.46 10.00 55.49
N THR A 1145 28.64 9.13 56.47
CA THR A 1145 28.94 9.54 57.85
C THR A 1145 30.37 10.03 58.03
N GLU A 1146 31.28 9.75 57.09
CA GLU A 1146 32.67 10.22 57.16
C GLU A 1146 32.78 11.71 56.78
N THR A 1147 32.03 12.12 55.75
CA THR A 1147 32.03 13.51 55.25
C THR A 1147 30.87 14.34 55.79
N GLY A 1148 29.85 13.69 56.37
CA GLY A 1148 28.57 14.31 56.71
C GLY A 1148 27.68 14.59 55.50
N ALA A 1149 28.06 14.14 54.30
CA ALA A 1149 27.33 14.42 53.08
C ALA A 1149 25.97 13.70 53.06
N ARG A 1150 24.94 14.43 52.59
CA ARG A 1150 23.58 13.93 52.40
C ARG A 1150 23.14 14.20 50.97
N ILE A 1151 23.08 13.15 50.15
CA ILE A 1151 22.87 13.24 48.71
C ILE A 1151 21.44 12.81 48.38
N ASN A 1152 20.62 13.72 47.84
CA ASN A 1152 19.29 13.36 47.33
C ASN A 1152 19.47 12.62 46.00
N LEU A 1153 19.18 11.31 45.97
CA LEU A 1153 19.45 10.48 44.79
C LEU A 1153 18.55 10.82 43.59
N ALA A 1154 17.43 11.51 43.81
CA ALA A 1154 16.58 12.00 42.72
C ALA A 1154 17.16 13.23 42.01
N GLU A 1155 17.93 14.06 42.72
CA GLU A 1155 18.55 15.28 42.18
C GLU A 1155 20.01 15.05 41.76
N GLN A 1156 20.70 14.20 42.52
CA GLN A 1156 22.10 13.85 42.33
C GLN A 1156 22.24 12.32 42.41
N PRO A 1157 22.07 11.61 41.28
CA PRO A 1157 22.13 10.14 41.27
C PRO A 1157 23.54 9.59 41.47
N THR A 1158 24.59 10.41 41.34
CA THR A 1158 25.99 10.00 41.44
C THR A 1158 26.72 10.68 42.59
N TYR A 1159 27.50 9.91 43.34
CA TYR A 1159 28.35 10.40 44.43
C TYR A 1159 29.75 9.77 44.34
N THR A 1160 30.76 10.61 44.14
CA THR A 1160 32.17 10.19 44.11
C THR A 1160 32.82 10.45 45.46
N PHE A 1161 33.51 9.44 46.00
CA PHE A 1161 34.17 9.48 47.29
C PHE A 1161 35.57 8.87 47.23
N LYS A 1162 36.40 9.18 48.23
CA LYS A 1162 37.69 8.53 48.44
C LYS A 1162 37.56 7.42 49.49
N ALA A 1163 37.88 6.19 49.11
CA ALA A 1163 37.99 5.06 50.01
C ALA A 1163 39.37 5.07 50.67
N GLN A 1164 39.42 5.23 51.98
CA GLN A 1164 40.66 5.21 52.79
C GLN A 1164 40.93 3.85 53.45
N ALA A 1165 39.94 2.95 53.43
CA ALA A 1165 40.02 1.58 53.91
C ALA A 1165 39.45 0.61 52.85
N LEU A 1166 39.89 -0.65 52.88
CA LEU A 1166 39.41 -1.68 51.95
C LEU A 1166 37.99 -2.17 52.27
N ASN A 1167 37.55 -2.04 53.52
CA ASN A 1167 36.19 -2.36 53.96
C ASN A 1167 35.65 -1.17 54.77
N MET A 1168 34.42 -0.75 54.51
CA MET A 1168 33.83 0.50 55.05
C MET A 1168 32.44 0.25 55.66
N PRO A 1169 32.32 -0.64 56.66
CA PRO A 1169 31.04 -0.91 57.30
C PRO A 1169 30.56 0.32 58.07
N GLY A 1170 29.27 0.67 57.90
CA GLY A 1170 28.64 1.76 58.65
C GLY A 1170 28.96 3.17 58.17
N ARG A 1171 29.80 3.34 57.13
CA ARG A 1171 30.05 4.65 56.51
C ARG A 1171 28.85 5.15 55.70
N PHE A 1172 28.24 4.25 54.94
CA PHE A 1172 27.17 4.58 54.01
C PHE A 1172 25.83 4.00 54.46
N SER A 1173 24.75 4.76 54.28
CA SER A 1173 23.38 4.26 54.46
C SER A 1173 22.40 4.92 53.49
N LEU A 1174 21.33 4.20 53.15
CA LEU A 1174 20.19 4.72 52.41
C LEU A 1174 19.10 5.12 53.41
N ARG A 1175 18.59 6.34 53.30
CA ARG A 1175 17.46 6.82 54.11
C ARG A 1175 16.26 7.12 53.22
N PHE A 1176 15.14 6.47 53.51
CA PHE A 1176 13.84 6.61 52.84
C PHE A 1176 12.86 7.32 53.79
N GLY A 1177 12.10 8.31 53.32
CA GLY A 1177 11.05 8.96 54.14
C GLY A 1177 10.66 10.36 53.68
N PRO A 1178 9.73 11.05 54.36
CA PRO A 1178 9.18 12.32 53.90
C PRO A 1178 10.15 13.52 53.94
N ALA A 1179 9.86 14.48 53.07
CA ALA A 1179 10.60 15.73 52.89
C ALA A 1179 10.42 16.75 54.04
N ALA A 1180 10.48 16.35 55.32
CA ALA A 1180 10.83 17.24 56.45
C ALA A 1180 10.77 16.51 57.80
N ALA A 1181 11.76 16.77 58.64
CA ALA A 1181 11.49 17.19 60.01
C ALA A 1181 11.72 18.71 60.08
N PRO A 1182 10.91 19.50 60.82
CA PRO A 1182 11.00 20.95 60.86
C PRO A 1182 12.37 21.46 61.28
N LEU A 1183 12.86 22.40 60.48
CA LEU A 1183 14.09 23.16 60.64
C LEU A 1183 13.99 24.16 61.79
N ALA A 1184 14.06 23.69 63.03
CA ALA A 1184 14.37 24.56 64.18
C ALA A 1184 15.89 24.77 64.36
N THR A 1185 16.73 24.12 63.54
CA THR A 1185 18.19 24.10 63.70
C THR A 1185 18.98 24.75 62.57
N THR A 1186 18.40 25.07 61.40
CA THR A 1186 19.21 25.66 60.31
C THR A 1186 19.66 27.08 60.58
N ALA A 1187 18.87 27.94 61.23
CA ALA A 1187 19.34 29.28 61.56
C ALA A 1187 20.53 29.24 62.54
N ALA A 1188 20.53 28.30 63.50
CA ALA A 1188 21.60 28.13 64.48
C ALA A 1188 22.84 27.43 63.89
N ALA A 1189 22.66 26.41 63.05
CA ALA A 1189 23.75 25.71 62.36
C ALA A 1189 24.43 26.61 61.32
N LEU A 1190 23.65 27.35 60.53
CA LEU A 1190 24.13 28.33 59.56
C LEU A 1190 24.85 29.50 60.26
N ALA A 1191 24.33 29.97 61.39
CA ALA A 1191 25.04 30.95 62.21
C ALA A 1191 26.39 30.41 62.68
N ASN A 1192 26.51 29.16 63.14
CA ASN A 1192 27.79 28.60 63.59
C ASN A 1192 28.83 28.46 62.47
N GLN A 1193 28.42 28.24 61.22
CA GLN A 1193 29.32 28.17 60.08
C GLN A 1193 29.78 29.53 59.55
N VAL A 1194 29.06 30.62 59.84
CA VAL A 1194 29.50 31.99 59.50
C VAL A 1194 30.59 32.44 60.47
N GLN A 1195 31.80 32.67 59.94
CA GLN A 1195 32.97 33.04 60.73
C GLN A 1195 33.34 34.52 60.56
N LEU A 1196 33.83 35.12 61.65
CA LEU A 1196 34.35 36.48 61.73
C LEU A 1196 35.72 36.44 62.37
N PHE A 1197 36.76 36.90 61.68
CA PHE A 1197 38.10 36.94 62.25
C PHE A 1197 38.95 38.11 61.71
N PRO A 1198 39.79 38.75 62.55
CA PRO A 1198 39.78 38.66 64.01
C PRO A 1198 38.51 39.28 64.61
N ASN A 1199 38.10 38.82 65.79
CA ASN A 1199 36.97 39.36 66.55
C ASN A 1199 37.24 39.10 68.06
N PRO A 1200 37.78 40.06 68.82
CA PRO A 1200 37.81 41.51 68.56
C PRO A 1200 38.66 41.96 67.36
N ALA A 1201 38.25 43.05 66.70
CA ALA A 1201 38.87 43.62 65.51
C ALA A 1201 39.43 45.02 65.78
N HIS A 1202 40.70 45.28 65.44
CA HIS A 1202 41.34 46.60 65.69
C HIS A 1202 41.26 47.55 64.49
N SER A 1203 41.45 47.05 63.27
CA SER A 1203 41.38 47.87 62.05
C SER A 1203 40.49 47.26 60.97
N SER A 1204 40.36 45.93 60.93
CA SER A 1204 39.41 45.24 60.04
C SER A 1204 39.06 43.84 60.55
N PHE A 1205 37.96 43.28 60.05
CA PHE A 1205 37.63 41.86 60.21
C PHE A 1205 37.19 41.24 58.88
N THR A 1206 37.34 39.93 58.75
CA THR A 1206 36.93 39.15 57.58
C THR A 1206 35.69 38.33 57.91
N LEU A 1207 34.67 38.42 57.06
CA LEU A 1207 33.48 37.59 57.03
C LEU A 1207 33.69 36.42 56.06
N LEU A 1208 33.53 35.19 56.54
CA LEU A 1208 33.48 33.98 55.72
C LEU A 1208 32.06 33.39 55.70
N LEU A 1209 31.55 33.11 54.50
CA LEU A 1209 30.23 32.54 54.25
C LEU A 1209 30.36 31.12 53.67
N PRO A 1210 29.63 30.12 54.19
CA PRO A 1210 29.64 28.76 53.67
C PRO A 1210 28.98 28.65 52.28
N ALA A 1211 29.39 27.65 51.50
CA ALA A 1211 28.82 27.36 50.18
C ALA A 1211 27.31 27.01 50.22
N GLU A 1212 26.82 26.58 51.38
CA GLU A 1212 25.44 26.15 51.66
C GLU A 1212 24.40 27.29 51.58
N LEU A 1213 24.84 28.56 51.50
CA LEU A 1213 23.95 29.74 51.32
C LEU A 1213 23.37 29.87 49.91
N GLY A 1214 23.74 28.97 49.00
CA GLY A 1214 23.01 28.70 47.76
C GLY A 1214 23.00 29.85 46.75
N ARG A 1215 24.15 30.26 46.18
CA ARG A 1215 24.33 31.19 45.03
C ARG A 1215 23.50 32.49 44.97
N VAL A 1216 22.73 32.82 46.00
CA VAL A 1216 21.96 34.06 46.11
C VAL A 1216 22.88 35.14 46.70
N PRO A 1217 22.88 36.37 46.18
CA PRO A 1217 23.66 37.45 46.77
C PRO A 1217 23.24 37.71 48.23
N VAL A 1218 24.22 37.70 49.14
CA VAL A 1218 24.00 37.98 50.57
C VAL A 1218 24.41 39.40 50.88
N THR A 1219 23.51 40.20 51.45
CA THR A 1219 23.81 41.54 51.94
C THR A 1219 24.14 41.52 53.43
N ALA A 1220 25.34 41.98 53.77
CA ALA A 1220 25.86 42.12 55.11
C ALA A 1220 25.81 43.60 55.56
N ARG A 1221 25.20 43.86 56.72
CA ARG A 1221 24.97 45.19 57.29
C ARG A 1221 25.47 45.26 58.73
N LEU A 1222 26.39 46.17 59.04
CA LEU A 1222 26.95 46.36 60.38
C LEU A 1222 26.24 47.53 61.08
N TYR A 1223 25.73 47.32 62.29
CA TYR A 1223 25.00 48.30 63.08
C TYR A 1223 25.72 48.62 64.40
N ASN A 1224 25.65 49.87 64.85
CA ASN A 1224 26.09 50.27 66.18
C ASN A 1224 25.06 49.89 67.27
N GLN A 1225 25.37 50.14 68.55
CA GLN A 1225 24.53 49.71 69.69
C GLN A 1225 23.14 50.37 69.75
N ILE A 1226 22.95 51.50 69.08
CA ILE A 1226 21.64 52.17 68.96
C ILE A 1226 20.90 51.82 67.66
N GLY A 1227 21.40 50.83 66.91
CA GLY A 1227 20.75 50.30 65.70
C GLY A 1227 20.97 51.14 64.44
N GLN A 1228 21.89 52.10 64.44
CA GLN A 1228 22.25 52.86 63.24
C GLN A 1228 23.20 52.05 62.35
N LEU A 1229 22.94 52.05 61.04
CA LEU A 1229 23.77 51.37 60.06
C LEU A 1229 25.11 52.10 59.90
N VAL A 1230 26.20 51.36 60.09
CA VAL A 1230 27.58 51.85 60.03
C VAL A 1230 28.20 51.57 58.66
N THR A 1231 28.02 50.36 58.14
CA THR A 1231 28.49 49.98 56.79
C THR A 1231 27.68 48.82 56.23
N GLN A 1232 27.63 48.69 54.90
CA GLN A 1232 26.96 47.58 54.22
C GLN A 1232 27.72 47.12 52.98
N ARG A 1233 27.68 45.81 52.69
CA ARG A 1233 28.20 45.21 51.45
C ARG A 1233 27.30 44.06 50.99
N THR A 1234 27.13 43.91 49.68
CA THR A 1234 26.48 42.74 49.07
C THR A 1234 27.52 41.83 48.45
N LEU A 1235 27.45 40.54 48.74
CA LEU A 1235 28.43 39.53 48.35
C LEU A 1235 27.79 38.51 47.40
N ALA A 1236 28.44 38.28 46.26
CA ALA A 1236 28.07 37.18 45.37
C ALA A 1236 28.61 35.87 45.94
N VAL A 1237 27.72 34.94 46.29
CA VAL A 1237 28.10 33.63 46.85
C VAL A 1237 28.33 32.64 45.70
N THR A 1238 29.52 32.03 45.64
CA THR A 1238 29.85 31.02 44.64
C THR A 1238 29.65 29.61 45.19
N ALA A 1239 29.84 28.59 44.37
CA ALA A 1239 29.80 27.19 44.82
C ALA A 1239 30.87 26.84 45.88
N ALA A 1240 31.87 27.72 46.08
CA ALA A 1240 32.89 27.60 47.13
C ALA A 1240 32.61 28.47 48.37
N GLY A 1241 31.48 29.19 48.42
CA GLY A 1241 31.18 30.19 49.45
C GLY A 1241 31.58 31.61 49.02
N ALA A 1242 31.75 32.50 50.00
CA ALA A 1242 32.22 33.88 49.79
C ALA A 1242 33.02 34.41 50.99
N SER A 1243 33.95 35.32 50.73
CA SER A 1243 34.74 36.01 51.76
C SER A 1243 34.72 37.52 51.54
N ALA A 1244 34.63 38.32 52.60
CA ALA A 1244 34.71 39.78 52.50
C ALA A 1244 35.36 40.43 53.72
N GLN A 1245 36.25 41.38 53.47
CA GLN A 1245 36.86 42.19 54.53
C GLN A 1245 36.06 43.47 54.80
N PHE A 1246 35.95 43.84 56.07
CA PHE A 1246 35.30 45.06 56.57
C PHE A 1246 36.32 45.89 57.34
N ASP A 1247 36.54 47.13 56.90
CA ASP A 1247 37.36 48.13 57.62
C ASP A 1247 36.54 48.74 58.76
N VAL A 1248 37.11 48.76 59.96
CA VAL A 1248 36.52 49.30 61.19
C VAL A 1248 37.44 50.32 61.88
N SER A 1249 38.54 50.73 61.24
CA SER A 1249 39.56 51.62 61.82
C SER A 1249 39.04 53.01 62.25
N GLY A 1250 37.97 53.49 61.62
CA GLY A 1250 37.30 54.75 61.96
C GLY A 1250 36.15 54.64 62.96
N LEU A 1251 35.90 53.46 63.53
CA LEU A 1251 34.80 53.22 64.48
C LEU A 1251 35.29 53.33 65.92
N ALA A 1252 34.45 53.89 66.80
CA ALA A 1252 34.76 53.94 68.23
C ALA A 1252 34.81 52.52 68.82
N PRO A 1253 35.69 52.26 69.82
CA PRO A 1253 35.71 50.97 70.51
C PRO A 1253 34.35 50.61 71.09
N GLY A 1254 33.87 49.40 70.84
CA GLY A 1254 32.53 48.97 71.24
C GLY A 1254 32.03 47.71 70.55
N VAL A 1255 30.80 47.31 70.90
CA VAL A 1255 30.15 46.11 70.33
C VAL A 1255 29.18 46.51 69.22
N TYR A 1256 29.35 45.91 68.05
CA TYR A 1256 28.55 46.10 66.84
C TYR A 1256 27.82 44.81 66.46
N SER A 1257 26.73 44.94 65.70
CA SER A 1257 25.91 43.80 65.24
C SER A 1257 25.95 43.71 63.72
N LEU A 1258 26.51 42.62 63.19
CA LEU A 1258 26.53 42.32 61.76
C LEU A 1258 25.34 41.43 61.40
N ARG A 1259 24.43 41.95 60.57
CA ARG A 1259 23.24 41.24 60.09
C ARG A 1259 23.40 40.86 58.63
N LEU A 1260 23.17 39.59 58.32
CA LEU A 1260 23.20 39.02 56.97
C LEU A 1260 21.77 38.75 56.50
N THR A 1261 21.45 39.20 55.29
CA THR A 1261 20.12 39.07 54.67
C THR A 1261 20.26 38.66 53.20
N GLY A 1262 19.34 37.84 52.68
CA GLY A 1262 19.38 37.33 51.30
C GLY A 1262 19.58 35.81 51.18
N GLY A 1263 19.93 35.11 52.26
CA GLY A 1263 19.91 33.64 52.35
C GLY A 1263 18.60 33.08 52.95
N PRO A 1264 18.47 31.75 53.10
CA PRO A 1264 17.23 31.09 53.55
C PRO A 1264 16.75 31.49 54.95
N ALA A 1265 17.61 32.10 55.79
CA ALA A 1265 17.25 32.73 57.06
C ALA A 1265 18.19 33.91 57.37
N PRO A 1266 17.75 34.96 58.09
CA PRO A 1266 18.63 36.05 58.53
C PRO A 1266 19.59 35.58 59.63
N VAL A 1267 20.88 35.88 59.48
CA VAL A 1267 21.92 35.57 60.48
C VAL A 1267 22.42 36.86 61.13
N VAL A 1268 22.60 36.86 62.45
CA VAL A 1268 23.15 38.00 63.20
C VAL A 1268 24.39 37.56 63.97
N LYS A 1269 25.49 38.32 63.86
CA LYS A 1269 26.75 38.06 64.55
C LYS A 1269 27.24 39.29 65.29
N ARG A 1270 27.80 39.07 66.48
CA ARG A 1270 28.44 40.11 67.29
C ARG A 1270 29.85 40.38 66.76
N VAL A 1271 30.17 41.64 66.48
CA VAL A 1271 31.51 42.13 66.14
C VAL A 1271 31.97 43.03 67.28
N VAL A 1272 33.14 42.76 67.87
CA VAL A 1272 33.76 43.61 68.89
C VAL A 1272 34.87 44.41 68.20
N VAL A 1273 34.86 45.73 68.36
CA VAL A 1273 35.91 46.63 67.87
C VAL A 1273 36.65 47.19 69.09
N GLU A 1274 37.97 47.05 69.11
CA GLU A 1274 38.85 47.44 70.22
C GLU A 1274 39.86 48.52 69.83
#